data_AF-A0A1I1CHM6-F1
#
_entry.id   AF-A0A1I1CHM6-F1
#
_cell.length_a   1.000
_cell.length_b   1.000
_cell.length_c   1.000
_cell.angle_alpha   90.00
_cell.angle_beta   90.00
_cell.angle_gamma   90.00
#
_symmetry.space_group_name_H-M   'P 1'
#
loop_
_entity.id
_entity.type
_entity.pdbx_description
1 polymer ?
#
loop_
_entity_poly.entity_id
_entity_poly.type
_entity_poly.pdbx_seq_one_letter_code
_entity_poly.pdbx_strand_id
1 'polypeptide(L)'
;MRRKLSMLMCLALLLGLIPIYGGNADAAAPGNEPQLVAGYYHNVGLTTNGSVWGWGGNEKGGLADGTNVNRSIPVAAQGMTGVASIAAGVRQSFAIKKDGTVWAWGSNNYGQLGDGTKTDRWLPVQIAIGDVASLSGGIGYHTLALKKDGTVWAWGDNGNGELGDGTLTDRSVPAEIPGLANMIAVSAGGYHSIALKADGTVWAWGLNSSGEMGNGTESVAQTTPVRVSGLDHVVAISAGNYHNLALKENGTVWAWGDNDWGALGDGTTTKRIVPVQVNGLSGVKAVSAGGWHSIALKTDGTVWTWGYNKYGQVGDGTLTNRNAPVQLSGLSEFVQIAAGAFHSAALRKDGSVWSWGLGSYGQHGNASSADTAVPVQSKAWLDGTTPDVASGTIAASGVTTNSATLTWAKATDNMTEQSGLQYRVYRSFKSNIQSVADIESKGIVVNAYTADIDSLALTGLLDGMPYYFNVIVKDKAGNKTAYGMQQVVTVAIPTYSVIYRGNGSTGGTVPVDDYTYYEGEEAEVLGNAGGLVRAAYTFANWNTKADGTGEAYAEGDLAPIGHEDLVLYAQWTKNPPYKVIYEGNGETGGPGPNDDEEYGPGAAAIVMGNAGGFVKSGYAFAGWNTKPDGGGTPYSAGETLTIGADDVTLYAQWTAITTYRVTYEAGDTDSGSVPVDAGAYEEGAEVTVRGNPGNLAKAGFDFVGWTLSAEGTGTVYKNGDKLTMGASDLTLYAKWEIDAGPGPDPVAAPKLSSLHLSAGVWSTAFASDTTAYTITLPEEVPSVDITSAAANERQSVTASVYDGEGLRIVGPVELGAESERVSLIASAASLQIAVVAEDGRALKYTLQIKREKAQDPATPTPIPTPSPTPTPPPFKLTIGGAEQSLIGAATMNAHDLDVQLRSSALTTGLTDAAEGTSIAITAPDDALSLTVRFDAAALNAMKEKRALLQLVTAQGSYTLPITDLPPVEAAAGATYSLTVGRGGEGTALQLSQAATDAGYAIIGSPVSFELKVDDAGRATVVDSFKSFVKRELPLPAGADPTGVTAVAVEPDGTLRPVPTEIVARDGRYYAVVRSLTNSAYALVRSTAQDFADLSGHWAREAIADMAARLIVYGYSGGEFRPNAAVSRAEFAAMLIRALGLPQTANGTNAFADIKAGAWYGGAVEQAAAYSLLLGGSDGRFRPDETITREEAFAVIARAAKLAGIQATAATGDADRILLAFADGDAIHGWAREDVAGAVQEGLVQGAGGRLDPTGSVTRAETATMLRRLLVQAGLIQD
;
A
#
# COMPACT_ATOMS: atom_id res chain seq x y z
N MET A 1 -56.26 -42.20 -27.84
CA MET A 1 -55.49 -41.05 -27.30
C MET A 1 -54.01 -41.13 -27.69
N ARG A 2 -53.64 -40.98 -28.99
CA ARG A 2 -52.23 -40.94 -29.45
C ARG A 2 -52.07 -40.04 -30.70
N ARG A 3 -52.57 -38.79 -30.64
CA ARG A 3 -52.56 -37.82 -31.77
C ARG A 3 -52.38 -36.34 -31.35
N LYS A 4 -51.84 -36.06 -30.16
CA LYS A 4 -51.57 -34.68 -29.68
C LYS A 4 -50.15 -34.41 -29.18
N LEU A 5 -49.26 -35.41 -29.13
CA LEU A 5 -47.87 -35.21 -28.66
C LEU A 5 -46.90 -34.87 -29.81
N SER A 6 -47.10 -35.47 -30.99
CA SER A 6 -46.22 -35.30 -32.17
C SER A 6 -46.33 -33.93 -32.87
N MET A 7 -47.10 -32.98 -32.33
CA MET A 7 -47.37 -31.67 -32.96
C MET A 7 -46.74 -30.49 -32.21
N LEU A 8 -46.34 -30.66 -30.94
CA LEU A 8 -45.56 -29.65 -30.22
C LEU A 8 -44.05 -29.73 -30.52
N MET A 9 -43.54 -30.95 -30.76
CA MET A 9 -42.09 -31.17 -30.94
C MET A 9 -41.56 -30.66 -32.30
N CYS A 10 -42.42 -30.51 -33.31
CA CYS A 10 -42.05 -29.92 -34.60
C CYS A 10 -42.02 -28.38 -34.58
N LEU A 11 -42.61 -27.72 -33.58
CA LEU A 11 -42.67 -26.26 -33.53
C LEU A 11 -41.37 -25.62 -33.03
N ALA A 12 -40.61 -26.35 -32.19
CA ALA A 12 -39.32 -25.89 -31.64
C ALA A 12 -38.13 -26.04 -32.62
N LEU A 13 -38.27 -26.85 -33.67
CA LEU A 13 -37.23 -27.05 -34.70
C LEU A 13 -37.40 -26.16 -35.94
N LEU A 14 -38.51 -25.42 -36.03
CA LEU A 14 -38.86 -24.57 -37.18
C LEU A 14 -38.54 -23.07 -36.98
N LEU A 15 -37.95 -22.70 -35.84
CA LEU A 15 -37.59 -21.33 -35.47
C LEU A 15 -36.08 -21.04 -35.45
N GLY A 16 -35.23 -22.02 -35.81
CA GLY A 16 -33.77 -21.93 -35.62
C GLY A 16 -32.92 -21.50 -36.82
N LEU A 17 -33.49 -21.22 -38.00
CA LEU A 17 -32.72 -20.99 -39.24
C LEU A 17 -33.23 -19.89 -40.21
N ILE A 18 -34.31 -19.17 -39.89
CA ILE A 18 -34.70 -17.94 -40.61
C ILE A 18 -35.21 -16.91 -39.60
N PRO A 19 -34.69 -15.66 -39.57
CA PRO A 19 -35.20 -14.62 -38.67
C PRO A 19 -36.55 -14.08 -39.17
N ILE A 20 -37.65 -14.55 -38.58
CA ILE A 20 -39.01 -14.09 -38.90
C ILE A 20 -39.59 -13.35 -37.70
N TYR A 21 -39.83 -12.04 -37.88
CA TYR A 21 -40.41 -11.17 -36.85
C TYR A 21 -41.92 -11.43 -36.65
N GLY A 22 -42.31 -11.59 -35.38
CA GLY A 22 -43.69 -11.50 -34.91
C GLY A 22 -43.71 -11.42 -33.38
N GLY A 23 -44.35 -10.41 -32.79
CA GLY A 23 -44.26 -10.17 -31.35
C GLY A 23 -45.56 -9.68 -30.72
N ASN A 24 -45.59 -9.64 -29.39
CA ASN A 24 -46.34 -8.66 -28.60
C ASN A 24 -46.05 -8.76 -27.08
N ALA A 25 -46.10 -7.60 -26.42
CA ALA A 25 -46.35 -7.33 -25.00
C ALA A 25 -45.38 -7.85 -23.89
N ASP A 26 -44.77 -6.86 -23.22
CA ASP A 26 -44.66 -6.72 -21.76
C ASP A 26 -43.92 -7.81 -20.95
N ALA A 27 -42.67 -8.04 -21.33
CA ALA A 27 -41.56 -8.19 -20.39
C ALA A 27 -40.39 -7.30 -20.86
N ALA A 28 -39.38 -7.05 -20.01
CA ALA A 28 -38.16 -6.38 -20.45
C ALA A 28 -37.53 -7.19 -21.60
N ALA A 29 -37.48 -6.59 -22.80
CA ALA A 29 -37.23 -7.36 -24.02
C ALA A 29 -35.80 -7.93 -24.02
N PRO A 30 -35.61 -9.23 -24.30
CA PRO A 30 -34.27 -9.78 -24.49
C PRO A 30 -33.56 -9.07 -25.64
N GLY A 31 -32.22 -9.07 -25.59
CA GLY A 31 -31.39 -8.55 -26.67
C GLY A 31 -31.66 -9.23 -28.01
N ASN A 32 -31.16 -8.61 -29.08
CA ASN A 32 -31.07 -9.28 -30.38
C ASN A 32 -30.26 -10.57 -30.26
N GLU A 33 -30.58 -11.56 -31.10
CA GLU A 33 -29.55 -12.53 -31.48
C GLU A 33 -28.44 -11.79 -32.25
N PRO A 34 -27.16 -11.96 -31.87
CA PRO A 34 -26.05 -11.33 -32.58
C PRO A 34 -25.91 -11.92 -33.99
N GLN A 35 -25.48 -11.10 -34.95
CA GLN A 35 -25.26 -11.53 -36.33
C GLN A 35 -23.87 -11.15 -36.84
N LEU A 36 -23.24 -12.05 -37.58
CA LEU A 36 -21.98 -11.88 -38.28
C LEU A 36 -22.18 -12.14 -39.77
N VAL A 37 -21.81 -11.18 -40.61
CA VAL A 37 -21.80 -11.31 -42.08
C VAL A 37 -20.48 -10.84 -42.66
N ALA A 38 -20.10 -11.40 -43.80
CA ALA A 38 -18.87 -11.07 -44.52
C ALA A 38 -19.20 -10.52 -45.92
N GLY A 39 -18.51 -9.47 -46.33
CA GLY A 39 -18.42 -9.02 -47.71
C GLY A 39 -17.12 -9.50 -48.37
N TYR A 40 -16.78 -8.98 -49.54
CA TYR A 40 -15.60 -9.46 -50.29
C TYR A 40 -14.28 -9.22 -49.54
N TYR A 41 -14.16 -8.08 -48.87
CA TYR A 41 -12.96 -7.62 -48.16
C TYR A 41 -13.22 -7.17 -46.71
N HIS A 42 -14.43 -7.35 -46.18
CA HIS A 42 -14.83 -6.82 -44.87
C HIS A 42 -15.80 -7.74 -44.13
N ASN A 43 -16.04 -7.43 -42.87
CA ASN A 43 -17.08 -8.05 -42.05
C ASN A 43 -17.95 -6.97 -41.39
N VAL A 44 -19.19 -7.34 -41.09
CA VAL A 44 -20.14 -6.53 -40.35
C VAL A 44 -20.74 -7.40 -39.24
N GLY A 45 -20.81 -6.84 -38.02
CA GLY A 45 -21.38 -7.47 -36.85
C GLY A 45 -22.56 -6.66 -36.29
N LEU A 46 -23.62 -7.35 -35.87
CA LEU A 46 -24.75 -6.81 -35.12
C LEU A 46 -24.64 -7.32 -33.67
N THR A 47 -24.63 -6.41 -32.71
CA THR A 47 -24.56 -6.76 -31.28
C THR A 47 -25.93 -7.13 -30.71
N THR A 48 -25.93 -7.82 -29.57
CA THR A 48 -27.13 -8.07 -28.75
C THR A 48 -27.91 -6.80 -28.40
N ASN A 49 -27.23 -5.66 -28.17
CA ASN A 49 -27.89 -4.37 -27.93
C ASN A 49 -28.41 -3.66 -29.20
N GLY A 50 -28.22 -4.24 -30.39
CA GLY A 50 -28.74 -3.71 -31.65
C GLY A 50 -27.92 -2.59 -32.29
N SER A 51 -26.61 -2.57 -32.01
CA SER A 51 -25.63 -1.67 -32.65
C SER A 51 -24.85 -2.41 -33.75
N VAL A 52 -24.49 -1.70 -34.82
CA VAL A 52 -23.72 -2.28 -35.93
C VAL A 52 -22.25 -1.86 -35.87
N TRP A 53 -21.36 -2.81 -36.08
CA TRP A 53 -19.91 -2.66 -36.12
C TRP A 53 -19.34 -3.23 -37.42
N GLY A 54 -18.25 -2.67 -37.92
CA GLY A 54 -17.57 -3.14 -39.13
C GLY A 54 -16.05 -3.15 -39.02
N TRP A 55 -15.39 -4.05 -39.74
CA TRP A 55 -13.93 -4.11 -39.87
C TRP A 55 -13.50 -4.73 -41.21
N GLY A 56 -12.25 -4.51 -41.60
CA GLY A 56 -11.70 -4.84 -42.90
C GLY A 56 -11.71 -3.68 -43.89
N GLY A 57 -11.89 -4.00 -45.17
CA GLY A 57 -11.81 -3.09 -46.30
C GLY A 57 -12.91 -2.03 -46.30
N ASN A 58 -12.50 -0.76 -46.34
CA ASN A 58 -13.39 0.39 -46.28
C ASN A 58 -13.16 1.39 -47.43
N GLU A 59 -12.39 1.04 -48.46
CA GLU A 59 -12.04 1.91 -49.62
C GLU A 59 -13.25 2.58 -50.31
N LYS A 60 -14.46 2.05 -50.09
CA LYS A 60 -15.74 2.52 -50.61
C LYS A 60 -16.75 2.96 -49.52
N GLY A 61 -16.33 3.03 -48.26
CA GLY A 61 -17.19 3.39 -47.13
C GLY A 61 -18.04 2.26 -46.57
N GLY A 62 -17.71 1.00 -46.89
CA GLY A 62 -18.48 -0.20 -46.53
C GLY A 62 -18.64 -0.47 -45.02
N LEU A 63 -17.96 0.28 -44.16
CA LEU A 63 -18.07 0.18 -42.70
C LEU A 63 -18.96 1.25 -42.05
N ALA A 64 -19.46 2.25 -42.81
CA ALA A 64 -20.29 3.36 -42.32
C ALA A 64 -19.64 4.19 -41.18
N ASP A 65 -18.31 4.22 -41.10
CA ASP A 65 -17.58 4.97 -40.08
C ASP A 65 -17.34 6.45 -40.46
N GLY A 66 -17.92 6.92 -41.57
CA GLY A 66 -17.73 8.25 -42.13
C GLY A 66 -16.44 8.42 -42.95
N THR A 67 -15.64 7.36 -43.11
CA THR A 67 -14.35 7.41 -43.82
C THR A 67 -14.29 6.39 -44.97
N ASN A 68 -13.17 6.44 -45.70
CA ASN A 68 -12.80 5.42 -46.70
C ASN A 68 -11.56 4.59 -46.26
N VAL A 69 -11.22 4.59 -44.97
CA VAL A 69 -9.96 4.03 -44.43
C VAL A 69 -10.20 2.65 -43.84
N ASN A 70 -9.44 1.65 -44.31
CA ASN A 70 -9.50 0.25 -43.86
C ASN A 70 -9.31 0.14 -42.33
N ARG A 71 -9.93 -0.86 -41.70
CA ARG A 71 -9.97 -1.02 -40.24
C ARG A 71 -9.55 -2.41 -39.80
N SER A 72 -8.35 -2.53 -39.22
CA SER A 72 -7.88 -3.77 -38.57
C SER A 72 -8.46 -3.99 -37.17
N ILE A 73 -9.31 -3.08 -36.67
CA ILE A 73 -10.03 -3.15 -35.39
C ILE A 73 -11.49 -2.74 -35.67
N PRO A 74 -12.52 -3.38 -35.08
CA PRO A 74 -13.91 -2.98 -35.22
C PRO A 74 -14.16 -1.50 -34.91
N VAL A 75 -14.96 -0.86 -35.77
CA VAL A 75 -15.49 0.49 -35.59
C VAL A 75 -17.02 0.46 -35.67
N ALA A 76 -17.69 1.29 -34.88
CA ALA A 76 -19.15 1.40 -34.91
C ALA A 76 -19.62 2.13 -36.17
N ALA A 77 -20.67 1.61 -36.82
CA ALA A 77 -21.32 2.25 -37.95
C ALA A 77 -22.17 3.44 -37.46
N GLN A 78 -21.90 4.65 -37.97
CA GLN A 78 -22.51 5.88 -37.44
C GLN A 78 -24.03 5.89 -37.62
N GLY A 79 -24.77 6.12 -36.53
CA GLY A 79 -26.25 6.18 -36.53
C GLY A 79 -26.99 4.83 -36.66
N MET A 80 -26.26 3.70 -36.69
CA MET A 80 -26.82 2.36 -36.84
C MET A 80 -27.05 1.67 -35.49
N THR A 81 -27.95 2.26 -34.69
CA THR A 81 -28.58 1.64 -33.52
C THR A 81 -30.03 1.24 -33.82
N GLY A 82 -30.60 0.37 -32.99
CA GLY A 82 -31.97 -0.15 -33.18
C GLY A 82 -32.09 -1.09 -34.39
N VAL A 83 -30.97 -1.70 -34.81
CA VAL A 83 -30.93 -2.60 -35.96
C VAL A 83 -31.53 -3.96 -35.60
N ALA A 84 -32.23 -4.55 -36.56
CA ALA A 84 -32.94 -5.83 -36.45
C ALA A 84 -32.24 -6.97 -37.20
N SER A 85 -31.57 -6.66 -38.30
CA SER A 85 -30.81 -7.61 -39.12
C SER A 85 -29.80 -6.87 -40.00
N ILE A 86 -28.69 -7.52 -40.38
CA ILE A 86 -27.66 -6.98 -41.28
C ILE A 86 -27.39 -7.88 -42.48
N ALA A 87 -26.87 -7.30 -43.55
CA ALA A 87 -26.35 -8.04 -44.71
C ALA A 87 -25.10 -7.34 -45.28
N ALA A 88 -24.30 -8.09 -46.05
CA ALA A 88 -23.15 -7.57 -46.77
C ALA A 88 -23.23 -7.94 -48.26
N GLY A 89 -22.41 -7.25 -49.06
CA GLY A 89 -22.13 -7.55 -50.46
C GLY A 89 -20.68 -7.26 -50.81
N VAL A 90 -20.36 -7.15 -52.10
CA VAL A 90 -18.95 -7.05 -52.57
C VAL A 90 -18.17 -5.93 -51.85
N ARG A 91 -18.69 -4.71 -51.85
CA ARG A 91 -18.14 -3.54 -51.15
C ARG A 91 -19.25 -2.67 -50.57
N GLN A 92 -20.41 -3.28 -50.33
CA GLN A 92 -21.62 -2.68 -49.79
C GLN A 92 -22.08 -3.44 -48.55
N SER A 93 -22.86 -2.77 -47.71
CA SER A 93 -23.37 -3.25 -46.43
C SER A 93 -24.76 -2.70 -46.19
N PHE A 94 -25.60 -3.44 -45.48
CA PHE A 94 -27.00 -3.13 -45.28
C PHE A 94 -27.43 -3.39 -43.84
N ALA A 95 -28.42 -2.61 -43.37
CA ALA A 95 -29.15 -2.87 -42.14
C ALA A 95 -30.66 -2.74 -42.35
N ILE A 96 -31.41 -3.65 -41.75
CA ILE A 96 -32.86 -3.53 -41.55
C ILE A 96 -33.05 -3.10 -40.10
N LYS A 97 -33.74 -1.98 -39.83
CA LYS A 97 -34.04 -1.52 -38.46
C LYS A 97 -35.31 -2.15 -37.90
N LYS A 98 -35.47 -2.10 -36.56
CA LYS A 98 -36.67 -2.63 -35.86
C LYS A 98 -37.98 -1.91 -36.24
N ASP A 99 -37.88 -0.69 -36.80
CA ASP A 99 -39.00 0.04 -37.41
C ASP A 99 -39.36 -0.44 -38.84
N GLY A 100 -38.61 -1.40 -39.39
CA GLY A 100 -38.80 -1.93 -40.75
C GLY A 100 -38.10 -1.13 -41.85
N THR A 101 -37.37 -0.05 -41.54
CA THR A 101 -36.63 0.73 -42.53
C THR A 101 -35.35 0.02 -42.98
N VAL A 102 -35.06 0.09 -44.28
CA VAL A 102 -33.83 -0.45 -44.89
C VAL A 102 -32.81 0.65 -45.12
N TRP A 103 -31.57 0.38 -44.76
CA TRP A 103 -30.42 1.27 -44.89
C TRP A 103 -29.27 0.56 -45.61
N ALA A 104 -28.52 1.29 -46.43
CA ALA A 104 -27.37 0.79 -47.17
C ALA A 104 -26.19 1.76 -47.11
N TRP A 105 -24.98 1.25 -47.27
CA TRP A 105 -23.74 2.03 -47.42
C TRP A 105 -22.66 1.24 -48.16
N GLY A 106 -21.59 1.93 -48.57
CA GLY A 106 -20.50 1.38 -49.35
C GLY A 106 -20.54 1.76 -50.84
N SER A 107 -20.08 0.85 -51.68
CA SER A 107 -19.95 1.03 -53.13
C SER A 107 -21.30 1.11 -53.84
N ASN A 108 -21.42 1.98 -54.85
CA ASN A 108 -22.67 2.19 -55.59
C ASN A 108 -22.51 2.40 -57.11
N ASN A 109 -21.36 2.09 -57.71
CA ASN A 109 -21.07 2.32 -59.14
C ASN A 109 -22.15 1.80 -60.13
N TYR A 110 -22.89 0.75 -59.77
CA TYR A 110 -23.94 0.15 -60.59
C TYR A 110 -25.36 0.47 -60.09
N GLY A 111 -25.48 1.23 -58.99
CA GLY A 111 -26.73 1.52 -58.31
C GLY A 111 -27.09 0.49 -57.24
N GLN A 112 -26.14 -0.37 -56.84
CA GLN A 112 -26.37 -1.52 -55.97
C GLN A 112 -26.72 -1.19 -54.51
N LEU A 113 -26.67 0.07 -54.09
CA LEU A 113 -27.28 0.49 -52.82
C LEU A 113 -28.81 0.61 -52.93
N GLY A 114 -29.35 0.88 -54.12
CA GLY A 114 -30.79 1.05 -54.35
C GLY A 114 -31.34 2.45 -54.02
N ASP A 115 -30.45 3.43 -53.81
CA ASP A 115 -30.78 4.80 -53.36
C ASP A 115 -31.18 5.76 -54.49
N GLY A 116 -31.43 5.24 -55.70
CA GLY A 116 -31.70 6.00 -56.92
C GLY A 116 -30.44 6.53 -57.62
N THR A 117 -29.28 6.54 -56.97
CA THR A 117 -28.04 7.12 -57.51
C THR A 117 -27.08 6.06 -58.03
N LYS A 118 -25.89 6.50 -58.47
CA LYS A 118 -24.71 5.64 -58.69
C LYS A 118 -23.49 6.16 -57.91
N THR A 119 -23.72 6.70 -56.71
CA THR A 119 -22.71 7.40 -55.89
C THR A 119 -22.44 6.65 -54.60
N ASP A 120 -21.15 6.34 -54.33
CA ASP A 120 -20.72 5.64 -53.11
C ASP A 120 -21.15 6.40 -51.84
N ARG A 121 -21.43 5.67 -50.76
CA ARG A 121 -21.96 6.23 -49.50
C ARG A 121 -21.11 5.79 -48.31
N TRP A 122 -20.38 6.72 -47.69
CA TRP A 122 -19.53 6.42 -46.51
C TRP A 122 -20.29 6.58 -45.17
N LEU A 123 -21.56 6.96 -45.25
CA LEU A 123 -22.52 6.99 -44.15
C LEU A 123 -23.83 6.32 -44.65
N PRO A 124 -24.64 5.73 -43.77
CA PRO A 124 -25.88 5.05 -44.15
C PRO A 124 -26.89 5.95 -44.86
N VAL A 125 -27.42 5.49 -45.98
CA VAL A 125 -28.57 6.09 -46.69
C VAL A 125 -29.78 5.16 -46.59
N GLN A 126 -30.96 5.72 -46.38
CA GLN A 126 -32.21 4.95 -46.35
C GLN A 126 -32.65 4.59 -47.77
N ILE A 127 -33.09 3.35 -47.97
CA ILE A 127 -33.56 2.81 -49.24
C ILE A 127 -35.08 2.82 -49.28
N ALA A 128 -35.66 3.17 -50.44
CA ALA A 128 -37.09 3.33 -50.65
C ALA A 128 -37.84 1.98 -50.82
N ILE A 129 -37.64 1.05 -49.89
CA ILE A 129 -38.29 -0.27 -49.87
C ILE A 129 -38.79 -0.59 -48.44
N GLY A 130 -40.02 -1.08 -48.36
CA GLY A 130 -40.67 -1.53 -47.12
C GLY A 130 -40.87 -3.04 -47.08
N ASP A 131 -41.17 -3.54 -45.87
CA ASP A 131 -41.48 -4.94 -45.57
C ASP A 131 -40.48 -5.99 -46.07
N VAL A 132 -39.20 -5.61 -46.10
CA VAL A 132 -38.09 -6.53 -46.31
C VAL A 132 -37.92 -7.44 -45.09
N ALA A 133 -37.72 -8.73 -45.36
CA ALA A 133 -37.39 -9.76 -44.38
C ALA A 133 -35.88 -10.06 -44.36
N SER A 134 -35.24 -10.12 -45.53
CA SER A 134 -33.79 -10.32 -45.66
C SER A 134 -33.22 -9.70 -46.93
N LEU A 135 -31.91 -9.49 -46.94
CA LEU A 135 -31.13 -8.88 -48.03
C LEU A 135 -29.92 -9.77 -48.35
N SER A 136 -29.50 -9.77 -49.61
CA SER A 136 -28.24 -10.40 -50.04
C SER A 136 -27.54 -9.51 -51.06
N GLY A 137 -26.38 -8.96 -50.69
CA GLY A 137 -25.54 -8.16 -51.60
C GLY A 137 -24.44 -8.96 -52.32
N GLY A 138 -24.30 -10.24 -51.99
CA GLY A 138 -23.48 -11.22 -52.71
C GLY A 138 -21.99 -10.91 -52.84
N ILE A 139 -21.37 -11.55 -53.84
CA ILE A 139 -19.97 -11.35 -54.23
C ILE A 139 -19.88 -10.41 -55.46
N GLY A 140 -21.00 -10.14 -56.12
CA GLY A 140 -21.15 -9.22 -57.25
C GLY A 140 -21.63 -7.80 -56.92
N TYR A 141 -21.97 -7.08 -57.98
CA TYR A 141 -22.45 -5.70 -57.96
C TYR A 141 -23.98 -5.57 -58.10
N HIS A 142 -24.73 -6.61 -57.73
CA HIS A 142 -26.19 -6.59 -57.62
C HIS A 142 -26.63 -6.83 -56.16
N THR A 143 -27.91 -6.70 -55.87
CA THR A 143 -28.49 -6.96 -54.54
C THR A 143 -29.91 -7.48 -54.68
N LEU A 144 -30.24 -8.50 -53.88
CA LEU A 144 -31.58 -9.06 -53.73
C LEU A 144 -32.19 -8.66 -52.39
N ALA A 145 -33.49 -8.40 -52.37
CA ALA A 145 -34.33 -8.31 -51.19
C ALA A 145 -35.46 -9.34 -51.25
N LEU A 146 -35.62 -10.09 -50.16
CA LEU A 146 -36.82 -10.88 -49.91
C LEU A 146 -37.78 -10.07 -49.05
N LYS A 147 -39.03 -9.91 -49.49
CA LYS A 147 -40.09 -9.30 -48.68
C LYS A 147 -40.81 -10.34 -47.82
N LYS A 148 -41.46 -9.88 -46.75
CA LYS A 148 -42.28 -10.70 -45.82
C LYS A 148 -43.48 -11.38 -46.49
N ASP A 149 -43.90 -10.90 -47.66
CA ASP A 149 -44.93 -11.52 -48.51
C ASP A 149 -44.40 -12.67 -49.40
N GLY A 150 -43.09 -12.93 -49.38
CA GLY A 150 -42.44 -13.94 -50.19
C GLY A 150 -42.18 -13.54 -51.66
N THR A 151 -42.32 -12.26 -52.01
CA THR A 151 -41.84 -11.69 -53.28
C THR A 151 -40.34 -11.35 -53.20
N VAL A 152 -39.66 -11.40 -54.35
CA VAL A 152 -38.24 -11.06 -54.47
C VAL A 152 -38.08 -9.79 -55.31
N TRP A 153 -37.21 -8.91 -54.85
CA TRP A 153 -36.88 -7.63 -55.50
C TRP A 153 -35.37 -7.55 -55.73
N ALA A 154 -34.92 -6.90 -56.81
CA ALA A 154 -33.52 -6.82 -57.18
C ALA A 154 -33.12 -5.43 -57.72
N TRP A 155 -31.84 -5.07 -57.56
CA TRP A 155 -31.22 -3.87 -58.13
C TRP A 155 -29.69 -3.98 -58.22
N GLY A 156 -29.04 -2.99 -58.85
CA GLY A 156 -27.61 -2.97 -59.16
C GLY A 156 -27.31 -3.36 -60.61
N ASP A 157 -26.16 -4.02 -60.81
CA ASP A 157 -25.68 -4.58 -62.08
C ASP A 157 -26.65 -5.65 -62.63
N ASN A 158 -26.73 -5.75 -63.95
CA ASN A 158 -27.59 -6.69 -64.67
C ASN A 158 -26.95 -7.18 -65.99
N GLY A 159 -25.62 -7.06 -66.15
CA GLY A 159 -24.91 -7.37 -67.39
C GLY A 159 -25.06 -8.82 -67.88
N ASN A 160 -25.38 -9.77 -67.00
CA ASN A 160 -25.67 -11.17 -67.28
C ASN A 160 -27.14 -11.55 -66.97
N GLY A 161 -28.01 -10.60 -66.61
CA GLY A 161 -29.39 -10.89 -66.22
C GLY A 161 -29.57 -11.20 -64.73
N GLU A 162 -28.62 -10.79 -63.89
CA GLU A 162 -28.58 -11.00 -62.43
C GLU A 162 -29.85 -10.54 -61.69
N LEU A 163 -30.59 -9.59 -62.24
CA LEU A 163 -31.81 -9.06 -61.61
C LEU A 163 -33.05 -9.90 -61.94
N GLY A 164 -32.99 -10.85 -62.88
CA GLY A 164 -34.07 -11.78 -63.20
C GLY A 164 -35.33 -11.12 -63.83
N ASP A 165 -35.27 -9.83 -64.15
CA ASP A 165 -36.40 -9.01 -64.61
C ASP A 165 -36.71 -9.18 -66.12
N GLY A 166 -36.10 -10.17 -66.77
CA GLY A 166 -36.17 -10.41 -68.21
C GLY A 166 -35.24 -9.51 -69.05
N THR A 167 -34.50 -8.59 -68.44
CA THR A 167 -33.64 -7.63 -69.14
C THR A 167 -32.14 -7.86 -68.90
N LEU A 168 -31.31 -7.00 -69.50
CA LEU A 168 -29.86 -6.88 -69.28
C LEU A 168 -29.54 -5.41 -68.97
N THR A 169 -30.25 -4.81 -68.01
CA THR A 169 -30.19 -3.37 -67.73
C THR A 169 -30.16 -3.09 -66.24
N ASP A 170 -29.14 -2.36 -65.79
CA ASP A 170 -28.95 -1.93 -64.40
C ASP A 170 -30.20 -1.24 -63.82
N ARG A 171 -30.40 -1.39 -62.51
CA ARG A 171 -31.41 -0.64 -61.76
C ARG A 171 -30.76 0.06 -60.57
N SER A 172 -30.89 1.38 -60.46
CA SER A 172 -30.48 2.13 -59.26
C SER A 172 -31.55 2.19 -58.16
N VAL A 173 -32.72 1.56 -58.40
CA VAL A 173 -33.83 1.43 -57.44
C VAL A 173 -34.34 -0.01 -57.44
N PRO A 174 -34.88 -0.52 -56.31
CA PRO A 174 -35.47 -1.85 -56.25
C PRO A 174 -36.61 -2.07 -57.25
N ALA A 175 -36.57 -3.20 -57.97
CA ALA A 175 -37.64 -3.67 -58.86
C ALA A 175 -38.04 -5.12 -58.52
N GLU A 176 -39.31 -5.49 -58.69
CA GLU A 176 -39.83 -6.84 -58.43
C GLU A 176 -39.40 -7.84 -59.52
N ILE A 177 -39.01 -9.06 -59.13
CA ILE A 177 -38.67 -10.14 -60.06
C ILE A 177 -39.95 -10.90 -60.48
N PRO A 178 -40.37 -10.88 -61.75
CA PRO A 178 -41.58 -11.54 -62.18
C PRO A 178 -41.54 -13.07 -61.98
N GLY A 179 -42.61 -13.62 -61.39
CA GLY A 179 -42.80 -15.07 -61.25
C GLY A 179 -42.24 -15.69 -59.97
N LEU A 180 -41.52 -14.94 -59.12
CA LEU A 180 -41.07 -15.42 -57.81
C LEU A 180 -42.06 -15.05 -56.71
N ALA A 181 -42.77 -16.05 -56.18
CA ALA A 181 -43.70 -15.89 -55.06
C ALA A 181 -43.62 -17.08 -54.09
N ASN A 182 -43.81 -16.82 -52.79
CA ASN A 182 -43.58 -17.77 -51.68
C ASN A 182 -42.11 -18.19 -51.54
N MET A 183 -41.18 -17.26 -51.80
CA MET A 183 -39.76 -17.44 -51.48
C MET A 183 -39.52 -17.27 -49.98
N ILE A 184 -38.50 -17.94 -49.46
CA ILE A 184 -38.10 -17.94 -48.03
C ILE A 184 -36.62 -17.61 -47.80
N ALA A 185 -35.78 -17.72 -48.82
CA ALA A 185 -34.40 -17.22 -48.80
C ALA A 185 -33.94 -16.81 -50.20
N VAL A 186 -32.95 -15.92 -50.26
CA VAL A 186 -32.30 -15.42 -51.49
C VAL A 186 -30.79 -15.32 -51.28
N SER A 187 -29.99 -15.58 -52.32
CA SER A 187 -28.55 -15.34 -52.31
C SER A 187 -28.09 -14.79 -53.66
N ALA A 188 -27.47 -13.62 -53.64
CA ALA A 188 -26.70 -13.10 -54.76
C ALA A 188 -25.32 -13.80 -54.81
N GLY A 189 -24.88 -14.20 -56.00
CA GLY A 189 -23.55 -14.76 -56.25
C GLY A 189 -22.57 -13.69 -56.75
N GLY A 190 -21.66 -14.06 -57.65
CA GLY A 190 -20.83 -13.12 -58.41
C GLY A 190 -21.60 -12.46 -59.56
N TYR A 191 -22.12 -13.28 -60.48
CA TYR A 191 -22.82 -12.84 -61.70
C TYR A 191 -24.11 -13.64 -61.95
N HIS A 192 -24.63 -14.25 -60.89
CA HIS A 192 -25.84 -15.04 -60.87
C HIS A 192 -26.55 -14.86 -59.53
N SER A 193 -27.79 -15.31 -59.45
CA SER A 193 -28.64 -15.21 -58.27
C SER A 193 -29.43 -16.50 -58.08
N ILE A 194 -29.73 -16.84 -56.82
CA ILE A 194 -30.55 -18.00 -56.45
C ILE A 194 -31.59 -17.66 -55.38
N ALA A 195 -32.74 -18.34 -55.43
CA ALA A 195 -33.81 -18.24 -54.44
C ALA A 195 -34.32 -19.62 -54.00
N LEU A 196 -34.73 -19.71 -52.75
CA LEU A 196 -35.35 -20.89 -52.16
C LEU A 196 -36.84 -20.63 -51.93
N LYS A 197 -37.68 -21.52 -52.42
CA LYS A 197 -39.13 -21.49 -52.27
C LYS A 197 -39.58 -22.31 -51.06
N ALA A 198 -40.71 -21.94 -50.45
CA ALA A 198 -41.30 -22.62 -49.29
C ALA A 198 -41.67 -24.11 -49.51
N ASP A 199 -41.61 -24.63 -50.74
CA ASP A 199 -41.77 -26.05 -51.07
C ASP A 199 -40.43 -26.82 -51.19
N GLY A 200 -39.33 -26.22 -50.72
CA GLY A 200 -38.00 -26.80 -50.73
C GLY A 200 -37.34 -26.84 -52.11
N THR A 201 -37.88 -26.11 -53.10
CA THR A 201 -37.32 -26.02 -54.46
C THR A 201 -36.43 -24.78 -54.63
N VAL A 202 -35.30 -24.96 -55.32
CA VAL A 202 -34.33 -23.88 -55.61
C VAL A 202 -34.50 -23.40 -57.05
N TRP A 203 -34.39 -22.08 -57.23
CA TRP A 203 -34.44 -21.37 -58.51
C TRP A 203 -33.16 -20.55 -58.70
N ALA A 204 -32.72 -20.38 -59.95
CA ALA A 204 -31.47 -19.72 -60.32
C ALA A 204 -31.66 -18.84 -61.57
N TRP A 205 -30.88 -17.76 -61.71
CA TRP A 205 -30.81 -16.91 -62.91
C TRP A 205 -29.50 -16.12 -62.96
N GLY A 206 -29.21 -15.47 -64.09
CA GLY A 206 -27.93 -14.83 -64.41
C GLY A 206 -26.97 -15.75 -65.18
N LEU A 207 -25.66 -15.56 -64.99
CA LEU A 207 -24.57 -16.28 -65.68
C LEU A 207 -24.70 -17.81 -65.56
N ASN A 208 -24.34 -18.54 -66.64
CA ASN A 208 -24.40 -20.01 -66.70
C ASN A 208 -23.20 -20.65 -67.45
N SER A 209 -21.99 -20.10 -67.27
CA SER A 209 -20.74 -20.57 -67.91
C SER A 209 -20.10 -21.80 -67.24
N SER A 210 -20.38 -22.02 -65.96
CA SER A 210 -19.88 -23.13 -65.16
C SER A 210 -20.97 -24.12 -64.75
N GLY A 211 -22.22 -23.87 -65.16
CA GLY A 211 -23.39 -24.66 -64.78
C GLY A 211 -24.09 -24.16 -63.52
N GLU A 212 -23.94 -22.88 -63.21
CA GLU A 212 -24.47 -22.16 -62.05
C GLU A 212 -25.99 -22.30 -61.91
N MET A 213 -26.72 -22.55 -63.01
CA MET A 213 -28.16 -22.82 -63.01
C MET A 213 -28.53 -24.21 -62.46
N GLY A 214 -27.58 -25.15 -62.40
CA GLY A 214 -27.77 -26.51 -61.85
C GLY A 214 -28.88 -27.33 -62.51
N ASN A 215 -29.33 -26.93 -63.70
CA ASN A 215 -30.48 -27.51 -64.40
C ASN A 215 -30.08 -28.57 -65.46
N GLY A 216 -28.77 -28.77 -65.68
CA GLY A 216 -28.22 -29.63 -66.73
C GLY A 216 -27.79 -28.88 -68.01
N THR A 217 -27.79 -27.54 -68.02
CA THR A 217 -27.29 -26.74 -69.15
C THR A 217 -26.05 -25.92 -68.78
N GLU A 218 -25.20 -25.68 -69.78
CA GLU A 218 -24.05 -24.78 -69.75
C GLU A 218 -24.17 -23.94 -71.03
N SER A 219 -24.58 -22.67 -70.91
CA SER A 219 -25.10 -21.89 -72.04
C SER A 219 -25.17 -20.39 -71.74
N VAL A 220 -25.83 -19.62 -72.62
CA VAL A 220 -26.09 -18.18 -72.40
C VAL A 220 -26.80 -17.93 -71.06
N ALA A 221 -26.50 -16.78 -70.46
CA ALA A 221 -27.05 -16.35 -69.18
C ALA A 221 -28.59 -16.27 -69.23
N GLN A 222 -29.23 -16.59 -68.11
CA GLN A 222 -30.69 -16.68 -67.98
C GLN A 222 -31.24 -15.38 -67.38
N THR A 223 -31.90 -14.54 -68.17
CA THR A 223 -32.47 -13.27 -67.69
C THR A 223 -33.76 -13.44 -66.87
N THR A 224 -34.22 -14.68 -66.66
CA THR A 224 -35.41 -15.03 -65.87
C THR A 224 -35.17 -16.28 -65.02
N PRO A 225 -35.82 -16.42 -63.84
CA PRO A 225 -35.66 -17.58 -62.96
C PRO A 225 -35.99 -18.93 -63.60
N VAL A 226 -35.03 -19.86 -63.56
CA VAL A 226 -35.19 -21.28 -63.92
C VAL A 226 -35.05 -22.17 -62.68
N ARG A 227 -35.76 -23.30 -62.63
CA ARG A 227 -35.68 -24.25 -61.51
C ARG A 227 -34.42 -25.12 -61.61
N VAL A 228 -33.72 -25.30 -60.49
CA VAL A 228 -32.56 -26.20 -60.35
C VAL A 228 -33.02 -27.67 -60.41
N SER A 229 -32.29 -28.52 -61.14
CA SER A 229 -32.63 -29.94 -61.33
C SER A 229 -32.18 -30.79 -60.13
N GLY A 230 -32.97 -31.80 -59.77
CA GLY A 230 -32.60 -32.80 -58.75
C GLY A 230 -32.62 -32.34 -57.29
N LEU A 231 -33.00 -31.10 -56.98
CA LEU A 231 -33.16 -30.60 -55.62
C LEU A 231 -34.63 -30.50 -55.17
N ASP A 232 -34.79 -30.85 -53.90
CA ASP A 232 -36.00 -30.94 -53.09
C ASP A 232 -35.60 -30.90 -51.60
N HIS A 233 -36.55 -30.62 -50.71
CA HIS A 233 -36.35 -30.57 -49.24
C HIS A 233 -35.14 -29.70 -48.81
N VAL A 234 -34.90 -28.59 -49.51
CA VAL A 234 -33.84 -27.61 -49.19
C VAL A 234 -34.35 -26.61 -48.16
N VAL A 235 -33.53 -26.31 -47.14
CA VAL A 235 -33.83 -25.36 -46.04
C VAL A 235 -32.97 -24.11 -46.04
N ALA A 236 -31.76 -24.16 -46.62
CA ALA A 236 -30.89 -23.01 -46.77
C ALA A 236 -30.07 -23.10 -48.06
N ILE A 237 -29.68 -21.94 -48.59
CA ILE A 237 -28.92 -21.78 -49.83
C ILE A 237 -27.84 -20.71 -49.64
N SER A 238 -26.72 -20.82 -50.38
CA SER A 238 -25.70 -19.78 -50.46
C SER A 238 -24.97 -19.85 -51.79
N ALA A 239 -24.77 -18.69 -52.43
CA ALA A 239 -24.02 -18.56 -53.68
C ALA A 239 -22.65 -17.93 -53.44
N GLY A 240 -21.61 -18.53 -54.00
CA GLY A 240 -20.27 -17.96 -54.08
C GLY A 240 -20.09 -17.16 -55.37
N ASN A 241 -18.85 -17.01 -55.86
CA ASN A 241 -18.60 -16.23 -57.07
C ASN A 241 -19.18 -16.91 -58.33
N TYR A 242 -18.94 -18.22 -58.48
CA TYR A 242 -19.41 -19.05 -59.60
C TYR A 242 -19.90 -20.45 -59.18
N HIS A 243 -20.11 -20.68 -57.88
CA HIS A 243 -20.59 -21.94 -57.32
C HIS A 243 -21.73 -21.71 -56.33
N ASN A 244 -22.45 -22.77 -55.99
CA ASN A 244 -23.62 -22.74 -55.12
C ASN A 244 -23.59 -23.87 -54.10
N LEU A 245 -24.19 -23.62 -52.93
CA LEU A 245 -24.45 -24.58 -51.87
C LEU A 245 -25.95 -24.61 -51.54
N ALA A 246 -26.48 -25.80 -51.27
CA ALA A 246 -27.82 -26.02 -50.73
C ALA A 246 -27.76 -27.02 -49.57
N LEU A 247 -28.41 -26.68 -48.45
CA LEU A 247 -28.56 -27.55 -47.28
C LEU A 247 -29.97 -28.17 -47.30
N LYS A 248 -30.06 -29.50 -47.20
CA LYS A 248 -31.34 -30.22 -47.09
C LYS A 248 -31.76 -30.43 -45.62
N GLU A 249 -33.06 -30.63 -45.40
CA GLU A 249 -33.69 -30.93 -44.09
C GLU A 249 -32.99 -32.06 -43.32
N ASN A 250 -32.40 -33.03 -44.02
CA ASN A 250 -31.67 -34.16 -43.43
C ASN A 250 -30.23 -33.83 -43.00
N GLY A 251 -29.82 -32.56 -43.05
CA GLY A 251 -28.47 -32.10 -42.67
C GLY A 251 -27.37 -32.46 -43.68
N THR A 252 -27.71 -32.80 -44.94
CA THR A 252 -26.75 -33.01 -46.03
C THR A 252 -26.59 -31.76 -46.89
N VAL A 253 -25.36 -31.50 -47.34
CA VAL A 253 -25.03 -30.37 -48.23
C VAL A 253 -24.86 -30.86 -49.67
N TRP A 254 -25.37 -30.07 -50.61
CA TRP A 254 -25.29 -30.27 -52.05
C TRP A 254 -24.68 -29.03 -52.71
N ALA A 255 -23.92 -29.21 -53.80
CA ALA A 255 -23.18 -28.14 -54.44
C ALA A 255 -23.17 -28.27 -55.99
N TRP A 256 -23.09 -27.15 -56.71
CA TRP A 256 -22.97 -27.10 -58.18
C TRP A 256 -22.34 -25.79 -58.67
N GLY A 257 -22.02 -25.71 -59.98
CA GLY A 257 -21.26 -24.63 -60.60
C GLY A 257 -19.76 -24.95 -60.70
N ASP A 258 -18.92 -23.92 -60.61
CA ASP A 258 -17.45 -24.02 -60.64
C ASP A 258 -16.89 -24.95 -59.54
N ASN A 259 -15.77 -25.61 -59.87
CA ASN A 259 -15.03 -26.47 -58.96
C ASN A 259 -13.51 -26.47 -59.21
N ASP A 260 -12.94 -25.52 -59.97
CA ASP A 260 -11.51 -25.52 -60.31
C ASP A 260 -10.60 -25.56 -59.06
N TRP A 261 -11.10 -25.03 -57.94
CA TRP A 261 -10.41 -25.00 -56.64
C TRP A 261 -10.90 -26.05 -55.62
N GLY A 262 -11.80 -26.96 -56.02
CA GLY A 262 -12.41 -27.97 -55.14
C GLY A 262 -13.58 -27.46 -54.29
N ALA A 263 -14.14 -26.28 -54.61
CA ALA A 263 -15.16 -25.58 -53.84
C ALA A 263 -16.49 -26.35 -53.65
N LEU A 264 -16.76 -27.38 -54.48
CA LEU A 264 -17.94 -28.23 -54.35
C LEU A 264 -17.77 -29.36 -53.32
N GLY A 265 -16.55 -29.66 -52.86
CA GLY A 265 -16.31 -30.64 -51.78
C GLY A 265 -16.64 -32.10 -52.16
N ASP A 266 -16.73 -32.41 -53.45
CA ASP A 266 -17.13 -33.72 -53.99
C ASP A 266 -15.92 -34.67 -54.21
N GLY A 267 -14.76 -34.35 -53.65
CA GLY A 267 -13.50 -35.08 -53.86
C GLY A 267 -12.84 -34.81 -55.21
N THR A 268 -13.36 -33.89 -56.03
CA THR A 268 -12.83 -33.57 -57.36
C THR A 268 -12.55 -32.07 -57.52
N THR A 269 -11.93 -31.70 -58.63
CA THR A 269 -11.86 -30.31 -59.12
C THR A 269 -12.56 -30.18 -60.47
N THR A 270 -13.72 -30.84 -60.62
CA THR A 270 -14.51 -30.86 -61.86
C THR A 270 -15.84 -30.15 -61.64
N LYS A 271 -16.13 -29.12 -62.45
CA LYS A 271 -17.38 -28.36 -62.37
C LYS A 271 -18.62 -29.23 -62.56
N ARG A 272 -19.75 -28.81 -61.99
CA ARG A 272 -20.98 -29.62 -61.94
C ARG A 272 -22.18 -28.81 -62.43
N ILE A 273 -22.70 -29.18 -63.59
CA ILE A 273 -23.89 -28.56 -64.22
C ILE A 273 -25.23 -29.02 -63.62
N VAL A 274 -25.17 -29.92 -62.64
CA VAL A 274 -26.27 -30.38 -61.78
C VAL A 274 -25.75 -30.58 -60.34
N PRO A 275 -26.60 -30.39 -59.30
CA PRO A 275 -26.26 -30.64 -57.90
C PRO A 275 -25.65 -32.02 -57.62
N VAL A 276 -24.48 -32.03 -56.97
CA VAL A 276 -23.82 -33.20 -56.39
C VAL A 276 -23.81 -33.08 -54.86
N GLN A 277 -23.82 -34.19 -54.13
CA GLN A 277 -23.70 -34.17 -52.67
C GLN A 277 -22.23 -33.94 -52.25
N VAL A 278 -22.02 -33.14 -51.20
CA VAL A 278 -20.70 -32.93 -50.57
C VAL A 278 -20.27 -34.19 -49.83
N ASN A 279 -19.02 -34.62 -50.02
CA ASN A 279 -18.52 -35.86 -49.43
C ASN A 279 -18.26 -35.74 -47.91
N GLY A 280 -18.55 -36.82 -47.17
CA GLY A 280 -18.21 -36.95 -45.74
C GLY A 280 -18.97 -36.02 -44.78
N LEU A 281 -19.91 -35.21 -45.27
CA LEU A 281 -20.54 -34.13 -44.51
C LEU A 281 -22.02 -34.40 -44.23
N SER A 282 -22.35 -34.43 -42.93
CA SER A 282 -23.71 -34.62 -42.39
C SER A 282 -23.86 -33.87 -41.07
N GLY A 283 -25.10 -33.71 -40.60
CA GLY A 283 -25.40 -32.98 -39.36
C GLY A 283 -25.18 -31.47 -39.47
N VAL A 284 -25.23 -30.92 -40.69
CA VAL A 284 -25.03 -29.49 -40.95
C VAL A 284 -26.30 -28.71 -40.59
N LYS A 285 -26.14 -27.57 -39.90
CA LYS A 285 -27.21 -26.59 -39.61
C LYS A 285 -27.13 -25.33 -40.47
N ALA A 286 -25.93 -24.91 -40.90
CA ALA A 286 -25.76 -23.74 -41.76
C ALA A 286 -24.63 -23.93 -42.78
N VAL A 287 -24.71 -23.21 -43.90
CA VAL A 287 -23.70 -23.17 -44.97
C VAL A 287 -23.49 -21.72 -45.42
N SER A 288 -22.27 -21.40 -45.84
CA SER A 288 -21.95 -20.14 -46.54
C SER A 288 -20.90 -20.44 -47.62
N ALA A 289 -21.08 -19.85 -48.80
CA ALA A 289 -20.14 -19.90 -49.90
C ALA A 289 -19.34 -18.59 -49.93
N GLY A 290 -18.01 -18.72 -49.96
CA GLY A 290 -17.10 -17.61 -50.21
C GLY A 290 -16.82 -17.42 -51.70
N GLY A 291 -15.74 -16.73 -52.04
CA GLY A 291 -15.38 -16.46 -53.44
C GLY A 291 -15.14 -17.74 -54.24
N TRP A 292 -14.25 -18.58 -53.74
CA TRP A 292 -13.87 -19.88 -54.34
C TRP A 292 -13.70 -20.97 -53.28
N HIS A 293 -14.29 -20.76 -52.11
CA HIS A 293 -14.25 -21.66 -50.96
C HIS A 293 -15.64 -21.76 -50.32
N SER A 294 -15.79 -22.73 -49.43
CA SER A 294 -17.08 -23.13 -48.85
C SER A 294 -16.88 -23.44 -47.38
N ILE A 295 -17.86 -23.06 -46.56
CA ILE A 295 -17.88 -23.27 -45.11
C ILE A 295 -19.24 -23.80 -44.66
N ALA A 296 -19.23 -24.77 -43.74
CA ALA A 296 -20.41 -25.37 -43.14
C ALA A 296 -20.26 -25.43 -41.61
N LEU A 297 -21.38 -25.32 -40.92
CA LEU A 297 -21.45 -25.37 -39.47
C LEU A 297 -22.38 -26.52 -39.07
N LYS A 298 -21.86 -27.45 -38.25
CA LYS A 298 -22.61 -28.61 -37.75
C LYS A 298 -23.42 -28.29 -36.49
N THR A 299 -24.40 -29.15 -36.19
CA THR A 299 -25.23 -29.06 -34.98
C THR A 299 -24.43 -29.17 -33.68
N ASP A 300 -23.29 -29.86 -33.71
CA ASP A 300 -22.31 -29.97 -32.61
C ASP A 300 -21.46 -28.69 -32.40
N GLY A 301 -21.64 -27.66 -33.22
CA GLY A 301 -20.87 -26.41 -33.15
C GLY A 301 -19.48 -26.49 -33.78
N THR A 302 -19.14 -27.56 -34.52
CA THR A 302 -17.90 -27.65 -35.30
C THR A 302 -18.04 -27.00 -36.69
N VAL A 303 -16.99 -26.29 -37.09
CA VAL A 303 -16.87 -25.64 -38.41
C VAL A 303 -16.09 -26.54 -39.37
N TRP A 304 -16.53 -26.62 -40.61
CA TRP A 304 -15.94 -27.42 -41.68
C TRP A 304 -15.77 -26.58 -42.94
N THR A 305 -14.61 -26.65 -43.58
CA THR A 305 -14.17 -25.74 -44.64
C THR A 305 -13.49 -26.47 -45.80
N TRP A 306 -13.66 -25.98 -47.03
CA TRP A 306 -13.01 -26.53 -48.23
C TRP A 306 -12.97 -25.53 -49.39
N GLY A 307 -12.29 -25.90 -50.48
CA GLY A 307 -12.07 -25.11 -51.68
C GLY A 307 -10.69 -24.42 -51.71
N TYR A 308 -10.66 -23.23 -52.31
CA TYR A 308 -9.46 -22.40 -52.46
C TYR A 308 -8.86 -21.99 -51.11
N ASN A 309 -7.53 -22.11 -50.96
CA ASN A 309 -6.84 -21.90 -49.68
C ASN A 309 -5.54 -21.08 -49.77
N LYS A 310 -5.28 -20.38 -50.88
CA LYS A 310 -4.01 -19.65 -51.10
C LYS A 310 -3.67 -18.66 -49.97
N TYR A 311 -4.68 -18.10 -49.31
CA TYR A 311 -4.53 -17.11 -48.22
C TYR A 311 -4.80 -17.73 -46.84
N GLY A 312 -5.03 -19.05 -46.75
CA GLY A 312 -5.31 -19.75 -45.51
C GLY A 312 -6.79 -19.81 -45.12
N GLN A 313 -7.71 -19.44 -46.02
CA GLN A 313 -9.14 -19.29 -45.72
C GLN A 313 -9.91 -20.59 -45.41
N VAL A 314 -9.27 -21.75 -45.55
CA VAL A 314 -9.78 -23.02 -44.99
C VAL A 314 -9.53 -23.08 -43.48
N GLY A 315 -8.43 -22.51 -42.96
CA GLY A 315 -8.15 -22.44 -41.52
C GLY A 315 -7.54 -23.71 -40.91
N ASP A 316 -7.02 -24.60 -41.74
CA ASP A 316 -6.49 -25.92 -41.35
C ASP A 316 -4.98 -25.91 -41.03
N GLY A 317 -4.38 -24.74 -40.86
CA GLY A 317 -2.94 -24.56 -40.69
C GLY A 317 -2.13 -24.66 -42.00
N THR A 318 -2.78 -24.81 -43.16
CA THR A 318 -2.13 -24.93 -44.46
C THR A 318 -2.59 -23.86 -45.46
N LEU A 319 -1.86 -23.72 -46.57
CA LEU A 319 -2.26 -22.93 -47.74
C LEU A 319 -2.70 -23.82 -48.92
N THR A 320 -2.99 -25.10 -48.65
CA THR A 320 -3.30 -26.12 -49.66
C THR A 320 -4.81 -26.20 -49.90
N ASN A 321 -5.24 -26.10 -51.15
CA ASN A 321 -6.66 -26.23 -51.52
C ASN A 321 -7.22 -27.59 -51.06
N ARG A 322 -8.49 -27.63 -50.65
CA ARG A 322 -9.15 -28.85 -50.19
C ARG A 322 -10.35 -29.17 -51.08
N ASN A 323 -10.36 -30.31 -51.75
CA ASN A 323 -11.47 -30.79 -52.58
C ASN A 323 -12.52 -31.60 -51.79
N ALA A 324 -12.40 -31.68 -50.46
CA ALA A 324 -13.35 -32.28 -49.54
C ALA A 324 -13.33 -31.49 -48.20
N PRO A 325 -14.43 -31.48 -47.42
CA PRO A 325 -14.51 -30.78 -46.14
C PRO A 325 -13.44 -31.21 -45.13
N VAL A 326 -12.75 -30.24 -44.55
CA VAL A 326 -11.80 -30.40 -43.44
C VAL A 326 -12.38 -29.69 -42.20
N GLN A 327 -12.21 -30.29 -41.01
CA GLN A 327 -12.68 -29.67 -39.76
C GLN A 327 -11.70 -28.62 -39.25
N LEU A 328 -12.25 -27.51 -38.76
CA LEU A 328 -11.49 -26.50 -38.01
C LEU A 328 -10.96 -27.10 -36.70
N SER A 329 -9.64 -27.06 -36.50
CA SER A 329 -8.98 -27.70 -35.37
C SER A 329 -8.95 -26.82 -34.12
N GLY A 330 -9.10 -27.41 -32.94
CA GLY A 330 -8.90 -26.74 -31.64
C GLY A 330 -10.01 -25.78 -31.19
N LEU A 331 -11.06 -25.55 -31.99
CA LEU A 331 -12.17 -24.65 -31.65
C LEU A 331 -13.53 -25.30 -31.92
N SER A 332 -14.53 -24.94 -31.10
CA SER A 332 -15.89 -25.47 -31.13
C SER A 332 -16.90 -24.43 -30.61
N GLU A 333 -18.16 -24.84 -30.44
CA GLU A 333 -19.26 -24.00 -29.94
C GLU A 333 -19.61 -22.81 -30.85
N PHE A 334 -19.38 -22.96 -32.16
CA PHE A 334 -19.78 -21.96 -33.14
C PHE A 334 -21.31 -21.96 -33.33
N VAL A 335 -21.88 -20.77 -33.31
CA VAL A 335 -23.32 -20.52 -33.53
C VAL A 335 -23.61 -19.99 -34.93
N GLN A 336 -22.68 -19.24 -35.53
CA GLN A 336 -22.81 -18.69 -36.88
C GLN A 336 -21.48 -18.74 -37.64
N ILE A 337 -21.56 -18.71 -38.98
CA ILE A 337 -20.45 -18.69 -39.93
C ILE A 337 -20.71 -17.66 -41.04
N ALA A 338 -19.66 -17.06 -41.59
CA ALA A 338 -19.70 -16.20 -42.76
C ALA A 338 -18.42 -16.37 -43.59
N ALA A 339 -18.55 -16.42 -44.92
CA ALA A 339 -17.41 -16.41 -45.83
C ALA A 339 -17.40 -15.13 -46.68
N GLY A 340 -16.24 -14.47 -46.73
CA GLY A 340 -15.95 -13.44 -47.71
C GLY A 340 -15.36 -14.04 -48.99
N ALA A 341 -14.77 -13.21 -49.85
CA ALA A 341 -14.19 -13.73 -51.09
C ALA A 341 -12.90 -14.54 -50.87
N PHE A 342 -12.09 -14.11 -49.91
CA PHE A 342 -10.78 -14.70 -49.59
C PHE A 342 -10.54 -14.89 -48.08
N HIS A 343 -11.56 -14.69 -47.25
CA HIS A 343 -11.50 -14.90 -45.80
C HIS A 343 -12.74 -15.64 -45.30
N SER A 344 -12.63 -16.22 -44.11
CA SER A 344 -13.72 -16.87 -43.38
C SER A 344 -13.83 -16.26 -41.99
N ALA A 345 -15.02 -16.23 -41.43
CA ALA A 345 -15.30 -15.79 -40.07
C ALA A 345 -16.37 -16.66 -39.41
N ALA A 346 -16.34 -16.77 -38.08
CA ALA A 346 -17.32 -17.51 -37.31
C ALA A 346 -17.53 -16.89 -35.92
N LEU A 347 -18.77 -16.98 -35.43
CA LEU A 347 -19.19 -16.48 -34.12
C LEU A 347 -19.34 -17.66 -33.15
N ARG A 348 -18.68 -17.60 -31.99
CA ARG A 348 -18.88 -18.57 -30.90
C ARG A 348 -20.04 -18.18 -29.99
N LYS A 349 -20.57 -19.17 -29.27
CA LYS A 349 -21.68 -19.03 -28.31
C LYS A 349 -21.43 -17.92 -27.26
N ASP A 350 -20.18 -17.68 -26.88
CA ASP A 350 -19.79 -16.63 -25.92
C ASP A 350 -19.62 -15.24 -26.56
N GLY A 351 -20.10 -15.02 -27.79
CA GLY A 351 -20.06 -13.72 -28.46
C GLY A 351 -18.72 -13.38 -29.11
N SER A 352 -17.67 -14.20 -28.92
CA SER A 352 -16.36 -13.99 -29.54
C SER A 352 -16.38 -14.30 -31.04
N VAL A 353 -15.87 -13.38 -31.85
CA VAL A 353 -15.70 -13.57 -33.31
C VAL A 353 -14.28 -14.07 -33.61
N TRP A 354 -14.19 -15.06 -34.49
CA TRP A 354 -12.95 -15.64 -34.99
C TRP A 354 -12.88 -15.49 -36.51
N SER A 355 -11.68 -15.34 -37.07
CA SER A 355 -11.49 -15.12 -38.52
C SER A 355 -10.16 -15.70 -39.02
N TRP A 356 -10.11 -16.04 -40.31
CA TRP A 356 -8.92 -16.57 -40.98
C TRP A 356 -8.97 -16.36 -42.50
N GLY A 357 -7.86 -16.61 -43.20
CA GLY A 357 -7.69 -16.29 -44.61
C GLY A 357 -6.98 -14.96 -44.85
N LEU A 358 -7.39 -14.24 -45.91
CA LEU A 358 -6.86 -12.92 -46.26
C LEU A 358 -7.10 -11.91 -45.14
N GLY A 359 -6.04 -11.25 -44.68
CA GLY A 359 -6.02 -10.25 -43.62
C GLY A 359 -5.52 -8.86 -44.06
N SER A 360 -4.99 -8.74 -45.28
CA SER A 360 -4.40 -7.49 -45.85
C SER A 360 -5.27 -6.22 -45.82
N TYR A 361 -6.58 -6.31 -45.63
CA TYR A 361 -7.50 -5.16 -45.47
C TYR A 361 -7.95 -4.96 -44.01
N GLY A 362 -7.50 -5.81 -43.07
CA GLY A 362 -7.89 -5.80 -41.66
C GLY A 362 -9.04 -6.75 -41.31
N GLN A 363 -9.39 -7.70 -42.18
CA GLN A 363 -10.60 -8.56 -42.04
C GLN A 363 -10.66 -9.37 -40.75
N HIS A 364 -9.52 -9.62 -40.10
CA HIS A 364 -9.50 -10.36 -38.85
C HIS A 364 -9.91 -9.51 -37.64
N GLY A 365 -9.92 -8.17 -37.74
CA GLY A 365 -10.33 -7.29 -36.64
C GLY A 365 -9.45 -7.36 -35.38
N ASN A 366 -8.26 -7.97 -35.48
CA ASN A 366 -7.37 -8.30 -34.37
C ASN A 366 -6.21 -7.29 -34.18
N ALA A 367 -6.30 -6.10 -34.79
CA ALA A 367 -5.26 -5.09 -34.98
C ALA A 367 -4.12 -5.45 -35.97
N SER A 368 -4.15 -6.63 -36.60
CA SER A 368 -3.20 -7.02 -37.65
C SER A 368 -3.76 -6.82 -39.07
N SER A 369 -2.86 -6.83 -40.05
CA SER A 369 -3.18 -6.93 -41.48
C SER A 369 -2.46 -8.10 -42.17
N ALA A 370 -1.90 -9.04 -41.39
CA ALA A 370 -1.32 -10.28 -41.93
C ALA A 370 -2.42 -11.31 -42.23
N ASP A 371 -2.28 -12.01 -43.36
CA ASP A 371 -3.09 -13.19 -43.69
C ASP A 371 -2.79 -14.35 -42.72
N THR A 372 -3.74 -15.25 -42.46
CA THR A 372 -3.54 -16.40 -41.54
C THR A 372 -4.21 -17.69 -42.01
N ALA A 373 -3.46 -18.79 -41.90
CA ALA A 373 -3.94 -20.15 -42.14
C ALA A 373 -4.57 -20.83 -40.91
N VAL A 374 -4.63 -20.14 -39.76
CA VAL A 374 -5.31 -20.60 -38.55
C VAL A 374 -6.28 -19.53 -38.02
N PRO A 375 -7.41 -19.91 -37.39
CA PRO A 375 -8.30 -18.97 -36.74
C PRO A 375 -7.58 -18.08 -35.73
N VAL A 376 -7.77 -16.76 -35.87
CA VAL A 376 -7.38 -15.76 -34.88
C VAL A 376 -8.64 -15.11 -34.31
N GLN A 377 -8.64 -14.82 -33.02
CA GLN A 377 -9.73 -14.10 -32.38
C GLN A 377 -9.69 -12.62 -32.82
N SER A 378 -10.86 -12.09 -33.16
CA SER A 378 -11.06 -10.67 -33.44
C SER A 378 -11.16 -9.87 -32.14
N LYS A 379 -10.95 -8.55 -32.21
CA LYS A 379 -11.40 -7.64 -31.14
C LYS A 379 -12.92 -7.41 -31.17
N ALA A 380 -13.63 -7.99 -32.15
CA ALA A 380 -15.09 -8.00 -32.19
C ALA A 380 -15.67 -9.00 -31.19
N TRP A 381 -16.40 -8.47 -30.21
CA TRP A 381 -17.39 -9.19 -29.43
C TRP A 381 -18.76 -8.70 -29.87
N LEU A 382 -19.68 -9.63 -30.16
CA LEU A 382 -21.06 -9.28 -30.55
C LEU A 382 -22.04 -9.32 -29.37
N ASP A 383 -21.53 -9.53 -28.17
CA ASP A 383 -22.23 -9.22 -26.94
C ASP A 383 -21.96 -7.75 -26.54
N GLY A 384 -23.01 -6.95 -26.50
CA GLY A 384 -23.01 -5.57 -26.01
C GLY A 384 -24.08 -5.34 -24.94
N THR A 385 -24.59 -6.41 -24.35
CA THR A 385 -25.47 -6.39 -23.18
C THR A 385 -24.61 -6.40 -21.92
N THR A 386 -25.12 -5.91 -20.80
CA THR A 386 -24.41 -5.93 -19.51
C THR A 386 -25.02 -7.01 -18.61
N PRO A 387 -24.25 -7.73 -17.79
CA PRO A 387 -24.80 -8.76 -16.89
C PRO A 387 -25.94 -8.24 -16.01
N ASP A 388 -27.01 -9.03 -15.86
CA ASP A 388 -28.13 -8.70 -14.98
C ASP A 388 -27.83 -9.11 -13.54
N VAL A 389 -27.83 -8.14 -12.62
CA VAL A 389 -27.61 -8.31 -11.18
C VAL A 389 -28.91 -8.53 -10.38
N ALA A 390 -30.05 -8.62 -11.08
CA ALA A 390 -31.40 -8.84 -10.56
C ALA A 390 -31.82 -7.86 -9.45
N SER A 391 -31.60 -8.18 -8.17
CA SER A 391 -31.89 -7.25 -7.06
C SER A 391 -30.82 -6.17 -6.89
N GLY A 392 -29.60 -6.41 -7.38
CA GLY A 392 -28.46 -5.51 -7.22
C GLY A 392 -28.00 -5.32 -5.76
N THR A 393 -28.48 -6.12 -4.81
CA THR A 393 -28.20 -5.94 -3.37
C THR A 393 -26.98 -6.73 -2.90
N ILE A 394 -26.08 -6.06 -2.16
CA ILE A 394 -25.01 -6.69 -1.36
C ILE A 394 -25.49 -6.74 0.11
N ALA A 395 -25.22 -7.83 0.82
CA ALA A 395 -25.44 -7.94 2.26
C ALA A 395 -24.09 -8.09 2.99
N ALA A 396 -24.00 -7.56 4.21
CA ALA A 396 -22.84 -7.68 5.07
C ALA A 396 -23.19 -8.48 6.35
N SER A 397 -22.24 -9.29 6.82
CA SER A 397 -22.40 -10.17 7.97
C SER A 397 -21.05 -10.41 8.66
N GLY A 398 -21.05 -10.94 9.89
CA GLY A 398 -19.82 -11.26 10.62
C GLY A 398 -18.89 -10.06 10.82
N VAL A 399 -19.46 -8.87 11.05
CA VAL A 399 -18.72 -7.62 11.22
C VAL A 399 -18.09 -7.59 12.63
N THR A 400 -16.79 -7.30 12.68
CA THR A 400 -15.99 -7.18 13.90
C THR A 400 -15.34 -5.79 13.97
N THR A 401 -14.29 -5.63 14.79
CA THR A 401 -13.43 -4.44 14.78
C THR A 401 -12.60 -4.33 13.49
N ASN A 402 -12.16 -5.44 12.89
CA ASN A 402 -11.18 -5.42 11.79
C ASN A 402 -11.56 -6.23 10.54
N SER A 403 -12.75 -6.83 10.53
CA SER A 403 -13.19 -7.77 9.48
C SER A 403 -14.71 -7.77 9.29
N ALA A 404 -15.15 -8.25 8.11
CA ALA A 404 -16.55 -8.42 7.74
C ALA A 404 -16.66 -9.42 6.57
N THR A 405 -17.85 -9.98 6.31
CA THR A 405 -18.10 -10.84 5.14
C THR A 405 -19.23 -10.25 4.30
N LEU A 406 -18.95 -9.99 3.02
CA LEU A 406 -19.92 -9.56 2.02
C LEU A 406 -20.51 -10.77 1.29
N THR A 407 -21.78 -10.68 0.91
CA THR A 407 -22.50 -11.66 0.09
C THR A 407 -23.43 -10.96 -0.91
N TRP A 408 -23.66 -11.57 -2.08
CA TRP A 408 -24.55 -11.05 -3.12
C TRP A 408 -25.16 -12.19 -3.94
N ALA A 409 -26.33 -11.96 -4.55
CA ALA A 409 -26.90 -12.91 -5.49
C ALA A 409 -26.08 -12.93 -6.79
N LYS A 410 -25.73 -14.11 -7.31
CA LYS A 410 -25.00 -14.24 -8.58
C LYS A 410 -25.77 -13.60 -9.73
N ALA A 411 -25.07 -12.84 -10.56
CA ALA A 411 -25.62 -12.22 -11.77
C ALA A 411 -25.84 -13.27 -12.86
N THR A 412 -26.70 -12.95 -13.83
CA THR A 412 -26.96 -13.78 -15.01
C THR A 412 -26.73 -12.98 -16.29
N ASP A 413 -26.37 -13.66 -17.37
CA ASP A 413 -26.07 -13.03 -18.66
C ASP A 413 -26.57 -13.89 -19.83
N ASN A 414 -26.80 -13.26 -20.99
CA ASN A 414 -27.40 -13.91 -22.17
C ASN A 414 -26.40 -14.60 -23.11
N MET A 415 -25.10 -14.31 -23.01
CA MET A 415 -24.04 -14.92 -23.85
C MET A 415 -22.92 -15.55 -23.00
N THR A 416 -22.59 -14.92 -21.88
CA THR A 416 -21.57 -15.40 -20.94
C THR A 416 -22.19 -16.34 -19.91
N GLU A 417 -21.83 -17.62 -19.98
CA GLU A 417 -22.22 -18.59 -18.96
C GLU A 417 -21.67 -18.22 -17.58
N GLN A 418 -22.36 -18.68 -16.52
CA GLN A 418 -22.08 -18.37 -15.11
C GLN A 418 -20.59 -18.47 -14.71
N SER A 419 -19.90 -19.52 -15.19
CA SER A 419 -18.47 -19.77 -14.93
C SER A 419 -17.52 -18.77 -15.62
N GLY A 420 -18.02 -17.97 -16.56
CA GLY A 420 -17.31 -16.88 -17.23
C GLY A 420 -17.58 -15.50 -16.64
N LEU A 421 -18.60 -15.34 -15.79
CA LEU A 421 -18.88 -14.06 -15.12
C LEU A 421 -17.84 -13.80 -14.04
N GLN A 422 -17.20 -12.64 -14.09
CA GLN A 422 -16.13 -12.27 -13.16
C GLN A 422 -16.55 -11.10 -12.26
N TYR A 423 -16.34 -11.26 -10.96
CA TYR A 423 -16.78 -10.35 -9.92
C TYR A 423 -15.56 -9.71 -9.23
N ARG A 424 -15.68 -8.43 -8.89
CA ARG A 424 -14.68 -7.68 -8.13
C ARG A 424 -15.35 -6.78 -7.10
N VAL A 425 -14.90 -6.86 -5.87
CA VAL A 425 -15.26 -5.95 -4.78
C VAL A 425 -14.36 -4.72 -4.79
N TYR A 426 -14.97 -3.57 -4.53
CA TYR A 426 -14.34 -2.28 -4.33
C TYR A 426 -14.75 -1.72 -2.95
N ARG A 427 -13.86 -0.96 -2.31
CA ARG A 427 -14.11 -0.25 -1.04
C ARG A 427 -13.85 1.25 -1.17
N SER A 428 -14.59 2.08 -0.45
CA SER A 428 -14.36 3.51 -0.28
C SER A 428 -14.64 3.92 1.17
N PHE A 429 -14.07 5.04 1.60
CA PHE A 429 -14.37 5.70 2.88
C PHE A 429 -15.48 6.76 2.74
N LYS A 430 -16.02 6.94 1.52
CA LYS A 430 -17.05 7.93 1.18
C LYS A 430 -18.14 7.27 0.34
N SER A 431 -19.38 7.76 0.39
CA SER A 431 -20.53 7.25 -0.37
C SER A 431 -20.53 7.66 -1.86
N ASN A 432 -19.33 7.73 -2.46
CA ASN A 432 -19.05 8.38 -3.76
C ASN A 432 -18.92 7.40 -4.94
N ILE A 433 -19.21 6.12 -4.73
CA ILE A 433 -19.01 5.00 -5.67
C ILE A 433 -20.34 4.37 -6.11
N GLN A 434 -21.12 5.08 -6.94
CA GLN A 434 -22.48 4.63 -7.33
C GLN A 434 -22.55 4.00 -8.73
N SER A 435 -21.97 4.63 -9.76
CA SER A 435 -21.88 4.01 -11.10
C SER A 435 -20.63 3.14 -11.24
N VAL A 436 -20.60 2.24 -12.23
CA VAL A 436 -19.38 1.48 -12.61
C VAL A 436 -18.18 2.41 -12.78
N ALA A 437 -18.37 3.55 -13.45
CA ALA A 437 -17.30 4.53 -13.68
C ALA A 437 -16.83 5.20 -12.38
N ASP A 438 -17.73 5.48 -11.42
CA ASP A 438 -17.34 5.99 -10.10
C ASP A 438 -16.57 4.93 -9.31
N ILE A 439 -17.07 3.70 -9.28
CA ILE A 439 -16.49 2.58 -8.54
C ILE A 439 -15.08 2.29 -9.06
N GLU A 440 -14.86 2.22 -10.38
CA GLU A 440 -13.54 1.94 -10.95
C GLU A 440 -12.56 3.14 -10.91
N SER A 441 -13.03 4.37 -10.67
CA SER A 441 -12.16 5.57 -10.58
C SER A 441 -11.92 6.10 -9.16
N LYS A 442 -12.80 5.79 -8.21
CA LYS A 442 -12.75 6.30 -6.82
C LYS A 442 -12.73 5.18 -5.77
N GLY A 443 -13.02 3.95 -6.16
CA GLY A 443 -13.01 2.78 -5.30
C GLY A 443 -11.64 2.11 -5.26
N ILE A 444 -11.20 1.73 -4.07
CA ILE A 444 -10.03 0.88 -3.84
C ILE A 444 -10.41 -0.56 -4.17
N VAL A 445 -9.68 -1.21 -5.07
CA VAL A 445 -9.86 -2.64 -5.39
C VAL A 445 -9.60 -3.50 -4.15
N VAL A 446 -10.46 -4.50 -3.90
CA VAL A 446 -10.31 -5.45 -2.79
C VAL A 446 -9.82 -6.83 -3.28
N ASN A 447 -10.22 -7.26 -4.48
CA ASN A 447 -9.75 -8.50 -5.10
C ASN A 447 -9.51 -8.37 -6.61
N ALA A 448 -8.76 -9.30 -7.19
CA ALA A 448 -8.73 -9.50 -8.63
C ALA A 448 -10.13 -9.89 -9.15
N TYR A 449 -10.42 -9.65 -10.44
CA TYR A 449 -11.66 -10.13 -11.05
C TYR A 449 -11.73 -11.66 -10.95
N THR A 450 -12.59 -12.18 -10.08
CA THR A 450 -12.68 -13.60 -9.71
C THR A 450 -13.92 -14.22 -10.35
N ALA A 451 -13.78 -15.37 -11.01
CA ALA A 451 -14.90 -16.03 -11.67
C ALA A 451 -15.88 -16.66 -10.66
N ASP A 452 -17.18 -16.54 -10.93
CA ASP A 452 -18.28 -17.25 -10.26
C ASP A 452 -18.32 -17.22 -8.71
N ILE A 453 -17.99 -16.07 -8.10
CA ILE A 453 -18.14 -15.86 -6.66
C ILE A 453 -19.40 -15.07 -6.30
N ASP A 454 -19.97 -15.39 -5.13
CA ASP A 454 -21.15 -14.77 -4.51
C ASP A 454 -20.85 -14.12 -3.15
N SER A 455 -19.60 -14.18 -2.71
CA SER A 455 -19.18 -13.85 -1.36
C SER A 455 -17.70 -13.49 -1.29
N LEU A 456 -17.33 -12.63 -0.33
CA LEU A 456 -15.94 -12.29 -0.03
C LEU A 456 -15.77 -11.94 1.45
N ALA A 457 -14.81 -12.58 2.10
CA ALA A 457 -14.34 -12.20 3.43
C ALA A 457 -13.35 -11.02 3.35
N LEU A 458 -13.47 -10.08 4.28
CA LEU A 458 -12.70 -8.84 4.37
C LEU A 458 -11.91 -8.84 5.68
N THR A 459 -10.64 -8.43 5.63
CA THR A 459 -9.76 -8.28 6.78
C THR A 459 -8.94 -6.98 6.65
N GLY A 460 -8.32 -6.53 7.73
CA GLY A 460 -7.55 -5.27 7.73
C GLY A 460 -8.43 -4.03 7.55
N LEU A 461 -9.64 -4.06 8.12
CA LEU A 461 -10.44 -2.87 8.38
C LEU A 461 -9.95 -2.21 9.67
N LEU A 462 -10.13 -0.90 9.79
CA LEU A 462 -9.97 -0.14 11.03
C LEU A 462 -11.26 -0.22 11.85
N ASP A 463 -11.17 -0.12 13.16
CA ASP A 463 -12.32 -0.21 14.07
C ASP A 463 -13.12 1.11 14.08
N GLY A 464 -14.41 1.01 14.41
CA GLY A 464 -15.38 2.12 14.41
C GLY A 464 -15.64 2.83 13.07
N MET A 465 -14.92 2.47 12.00
CA MET A 465 -14.86 3.24 10.76
C MET A 465 -15.95 2.85 9.74
N PRO A 466 -16.58 3.84 9.06
CA PRO A 466 -17.54 3.59 8.01
C PRO A 466 -16.87 3.30 6.65
N TYR A 467 -17.02 2.06 6.20
CA TYR A 467 -16.66 1.62 4.85
C TYR A 467 -17.88 1.54 3.94
N TYR A 468 -17.68 1.79 2.65
CA TYR A 468 -18.68 1.65 1.59
C TYR A 468 -18.15 0.66 0.56
N PHE A 469 -18.93 -0.39 0.27
CA PHE A 469 -18.53 -1.47 -0.62
C PHE A 469 -19.46 -1.60 -1.82
N ASN A 470 -18.88 -1.88 -2.99
CA ASN A 470 -19.61 -2.25 -4.20
C ASN A 470 -19.00 -3.52 -4.81
N VAL A 471 -19.83 -4.28 -5.52
CA VAL A 471 -19.40 -5.37 -6.40
C VAL A 471 -19.61 -4.89 -7.83
N ILE A 472 -18.61 -5.04 -8.68
CA ILE A 472 -18.80 -5.03 -10.14
C ILE A 472 -18.76 -6.47 -10.62
N VAL A 473 -19.75 -6.85 -11.42
CA VAL A 473 -19.69 -8.03 -12.28
C VAL A 473 -19.37 -7.57 -13.70
N LYS A 474 -18.59 -8.36 -14.43
CA LYS A 474 -18.39 -8.25 -15.87
C LYS A 474 -18.58 -9.58 -16.57
N ASP A 475 -18.93 -9.50 -17.84
CA ASP A 475 -18.97 -10.63 -18.77
C ASP A 475 -17.57 -10.93 -19.39
N LYS A 476 -17.54 -11.81 -20.40
CA LYS A 476 -16.34 -12.09 -21.19
C LYS A 476 -15.99 -11.01 -22.22
N ALA A 477 -16.96 -10.23 -22.70
CA ALA A 477 -16.76 -9.14 -23.65
C ALA A 477 -16.17 -7.87 -23.00
N GLY A 478 -16.28 -7.76 -21.67
CA GLY A 478 -15.88 -6.62 -20.86
C GLY A 478 -17.01 -5.64 -20.53
N ASN A 479 -18.28 -5.94 -20.85
CA ASN A 479 -19.39 -5.11 -20.37
C ASN A 479 -19.61 -5.37 -18.87
N LYS A 480 -20.09 -4.35 -18.14
CA LYS A 480 -20.05 -4.33 -16.67
C LYS A 480 -21.34 -3.81 -16.06
N THR A 481 -21.72 -4.41 -14.93
CA THR A 481 -22.81 -3.93 -14.07
C THR A 481 -22.32 -3.83 -12.64
N ALA A 482 -22.76 -2.80 -11.92
CA ALA A 482 -22.51 -2.65 -10.50
C ALA A 482 -23.71 -3.10 -9.67
N TYR A 483 -23.43 -3.79 -8.57
CA TYR A 483 -24.37 -3.91 -7.46
C TYR A 483 -24.40 -2.60 -6.68
N GLY A 484 -25.54 -2.31 -6.06
CA GLY A 484 -25.75 -1.16 -5.19
C GLY A 484 -24.80 -1.15 -4.00
N MET A 485 -24.39 0.05 -3.61
CA MET A 485 -23.41 0.30 -2.55
C MET A 485 -23.96 -0.14 -1.17
N GLN A 486 -23.21 -0.98 -0.46
CA GLN A 486 -23.48 -1.37 0.92
C GLN A 486 -22.53 -0.66 1.88
N GLN A 487 -23.07 0.05 2.85
CA GLN A 487 -22.28 0.61 3.96
C GLN A 487 -22.06 -0.45 5.04
N VAL A 488 -20.85 -0.50 5.59
CA VAL A 488 -20.46 -1.35 6.72
C VAL A 488 -19.69 -0.50 7.70
N VAL A 489 -20.13 -0.42 8.95
CA VAL A 489 -19.40 0.24 10.03
C VAL A 489 -18.83 -0.88 10.91
N THR A 490 -17.52 -0.88 11.11
CA THR A 490 -16.86 -1.82 12.03
C THR A 490 -17.24 -1.52 13.48
N VAL A 491 -17.11 -2.53 14.34
CA VAL A 491 -17.22 -2.34 15.80
C VAL A 491 -16.07 -1.42 16.24
N ALA A 492 -16.32 -0.44 17.09
CA ALA A 492 -15.26 0.38 17.70
C ALA A 492 -14.72 -0.29 18.97
N ILE A 493 -13.44 -0.13 19.26
CA ILE A 493 -12.89 -0.44 20.58
C ILE A 493 -13.10 0.78 21.49
N PRO A 494 -13.56 0.64 22.75
CA PRO A 494 -13.65 1.75 23.69
C PRO A 494 -12.27 2.35 24.00
N THR A 495 -12.19 3.67 24.10
CA THR A 495 -11.03 4.40 24.62
C THR A 495 -11.42 5.27 25.81
N TYR A 496 -10.43 5.56 26.65
CA TYR A 496 -10.58 6.26 27.94
C TYR A 496 -9.50 7.33 28.11
N SER A 497 -9.73 8.31 28.98
CA SER A 497 -8.91 9.52 29.13
C SER A 497 -8.32 9.63 30.53
N VAL A 498 -7.18 10.32 30.69
CA VAL A 498 -6.64 10.68 32.01
C VAL A 498 -7.09 12.09 32.40
N ILE A 499 -7.71 12.23 33.58
CA ILE A 499 -8.36 13.48 34.01
C ILE A 499 -7.76 13.98 35.32
N TYR A 500 -6.91 14.99 35.23
CA TYR A 500 -6.25 15.62 36.38
C TYR A 500 -7.18 16.60 37.14
N ARG A 501 -7.10 16.60 38.48
CA ARG A 501 -7.96 17.37 39.40
C ARG A 501 -7.13 18.03 40.50
N GLY A 502 -7.07 19.36 40.54
CA GLY A 502 -6.23 20.12 41.49
C GLY A 502 -6.57 19.98 42.99
N ASN A 503 -7.67 19.30 43.33
CA ASN A 503 -8.00 18.79 44.67
C ASN A 503 -7.76 19.79 45.83
N GLY A 504 -8.48 20.92 45.82
CA GLY A 504 -8.32 21.98 46.82
C GLY A 504 -7.14 22.93 46.58
N SER A 505 -6.53 22.91 45.39
CA SER A 505 -5.65 23.97 44.90
C SER A 505 -6.33 25.34 44.94
N THR A 506 -5.56 26.37 45.29
CA THR A 506 -5.98 27.77 45.34
C THR A 506 -5.44 28.61 44.18
N GLY A 507 -4.68 28.01 43.27
CA GLY A 507 -4.16 28.63 42.04
C GLY A 507 -3.42 27.60 41.16
N GLY A 508 -2.98 28.04 39.98
CA GLY A 508 -2.42 27.19 38.92
C GLY A 508 -3.47 26.47 38.09
N THR A 509 -3.03 25.72 37.08
CA THR A 509 -3.88 24.84 36.25
C THR A 509 -3.48 23.38 36.43
N VAL A 510 -4.43 22.47 36.28
CA VAL A 510 -4.10 21.03 36.17
C VAL A 510 -3.36 20.75 34.85
N PRO A 511 -2.53 19.69 34.78
CA PRO A 511 -2.11 19.14 33.50
C PRO A 511 -3.31 18.74 32.63
N VAL A 512 -3.08 18.70 31.32
CA VAL A 512 -4.01 18.14 30.35
C VAL A 512 -3.27 17.02 29.64
N ASP A 513 -3.91 15.87 29.57
CA ASP A 513 -3.50 14.76 28.72
C ASP A 513 -4.45 14.76 27.51
N ASP A 514 -3.88 14.92 26.32
CA ASP A 514 -4.62 14.96 25.05
C ASP A 514 -4.66 13.57 24.37
N TYR A 515 -4.13 12.52 25.02
CA TYR A 515 -4.18 11.14 24.54
C TYR A 515 -5.43 10.40 25.02
N THR A 516 -5.86 9.39 24.26
CA THR A 516 -6.94 8.47 24.66
C THR A 516 -6.44 7.03 24.54
N TYR A 517 -6.51 6.30 25.64
CA TYR A 517 -5.91 4.99 25.84
C TYR A 517 -6.94 3.87 25.68
N TYR A 518 -6.47 2.67 25.33
CA TYR A 518 -7.26 1.45 25.41
C TYR A 518 -7.20 0.83 26.81
N GLU A 519 -8.18 -0.03 27.11
CA GLU A 519 -8.22 -0.82 28.34
C GLU A 519 -6.95 -1.67 28.51
N GLY A 520 -6.26 -1.52 29.64
CA GLY A 520 -5.03 -2.25 29.94
C GLY A 520 -3.75 -1.63 29.35
N GLU A 521 -3.81 -0.49 28.68
CA GLU A 521 -2.63 0.35 28.45
C GLU A 521 -2.25 1.12 29.74
N GLU A 522 -1.04 1.67 29.78
CA GLU A 522 -0.55 2.49 30.89
C GLU A 522 -0.26 3.91 30.41
N ALA A 523 -0.72 4.91 31.18
CA ALA A 523 -0.50 6.32 30.91
C ALA A 523 0.64 6.88 31.78
N GLU A 524 1.51 7.70 31.19
CA GLU A 524 2.59 8.37 31.93
C GLU A 524 2.03 9.57 32.71
N VAL A 525 2.19 9.54 34.04
CA VAL A 525 1.56 10.52 34.92
C VAL A 525 2.30 11.85 34.88
N LEU A 526 1.58 12.88 34.42
CA LEU A 526 2.12 14.22 34.17
C LEU A 526 2.44 14.96 35.48
N GLY A 527 3.61 15.61 35.54
CA GLY A 527 4.03 16.45 36.67
C GLY A 527 3.17 17.69 36.92
N ASN A 528 3.52 18.46 37.96
CA ASN A 528 2.83 19.72 38.29
C ASN A 528 3.23 20.89 37.34
N ALA A 529 3.28 20.64 36.03
CA ALA A 529 3.73 21.59 35.01
C ALA A 529 2.84 22.85 34.92
N GLY A 530 1.55 22.74 35.28
CA GLY A 530 0.61 23.86 35.36
C GLY A 530 0.71 24.71 36.63
N GLY A 531 1.70 24.43 37.50
CA GLY A 531 2.01 25.27 38.67
C GLY A 531 0.89 25.34 39.70
N LEU A 532 0.21 24.22 39.98
CA LEU A 532 -0.79 24.14 41.05
C LEU A 532 -0.18 24.55 42.38
N VAL A 533 -0.87 25.44 43.08
CA VAL A 533 -0.50 25.92 44.42
C VAL A 533 -1.66 25.81 45.40
N ARG A 534 -1.35 25.56 46.67
CA ARG A 534 -2.30 25.49 47.78
C ARG A 534 -1.67 26.10 49.03
N ALA A 535 -2.25 27.17 49.56
CA ALA A 535 -1.64 27.92 50.67
C ALA A 535 -1.36 27.02 51.90
N ALA A 536 -0.12 27.08 52.41
CA ALA A 536 0.43 26.24 53.49
C ALA A 536 0.57 24.72 53.19
N TYR A 537 0.52 24.32 51.92
CA TYR A 537 0.81 22.95 51.47
C TYR A 537 1.80 22.94 50.31
N THR A 538 2.57 21.86 50.20
CA THR A 538 3.42 21.53 49.05
C THR A 538 2.76 20.40 48.26
N PHE A 539 2.78 20.48 46.93
CA PHE A 539 2.34 19.39 46.06
C PHE A 539 3.27 18.19 46.25
N ALA A 540 2.71 17.00 46.50
CA ALA A 540 3.48 15.78 46.71
C ALA A 540 3.54 14.93 45.43
N ASN A 541 2.37 14.53 44.94
CA ASN A 541 2.16 13.60 43.83
C ASN A 541 0.67 13.60 43.44
N TRP A 542 0.25 12.68 42.57
CA TRP A 542 -1.16 12.44 42.24
C TRP A 542 -1.71 11.19 42.96
N ASN A 543 -3.03 11.11 43.10
CA ASN A 543 -3.72 10.00 43.75
C ASN A 543 -5.04 9.67 43.04
N THR A 544 -5.42 8.39 42.93
CA THR A 544 -6.70 7.99 42.31
C THR A 544 -7.95 8.35 43.12
N LYS A 545 -7.81 8.90 44.33
CA LYS A 545 -8.92 9.43 45.14
C LYS A 545 -8.62 10.80 45.72
N ALA A 546 -9.64 11.66 45.76
CA ALA A 546 -9.56 13.01 46.31
C ALA A 546 -9.18 13.07 47.80
N ASP A 547 -9.42 11.99 48.57
CA ASP A 547 -9.08 11.89 49.99
C ASP A 547 -7.66 11.39 50.28
N GLY A 548 -6.89 11.01 49.24
CA GLY A 548 -5.55 10.44 49.39
C GLY A 548 -5.53 8.97 49.83
N THR A 549 -6.67 8.27 49.84
CA THR A 549 -6.76 6.83 50.15
C THR A 549 -6.73 5.94 48.90
N GLY A 550 -6.47 6.52 47.73
CA GLY A 550 -6.22 5.80 46.49
C GLY A 550 -4.75 5.47 46.31
N GLU A 551 -4.47 4.77 45.22
CA GLU A 551 -3.11 4.52 44.74
C GLU A 551 -2.49 5.84 44.23
N ALA A 552 -1.18 6.00 44.45
CA ALA A 552 -0.52 7.29 44.33
C ALA A 552 0.65 7.23 43.34
N TYR A 553 0.70 8.21 42.43
CA TYR A 553 1.59 8.23 41.26
C TYR A 553 2.38 9.55 41.22
N ALA A 554 3.70 9.45 41.13
CA ALA A 554 4.61 10.55 40.91
C ALA A 554 4.66 10.98 39.43
N GLU A 555 5.45 12.01 39.15
CA GLU A 555 5.74 12.45 37.78
C GLU A 555 6.60 11.39 37.05
N GLY A 556 6.11 10.89 35.92
CA GLY A 556 6.74 9.82 35.13
C GLY A 556 6.42 8.39 35.58
N ASP A 557 5.55 8.20 36.59
CA ASP A 557 5.03 6.88 36.91
C ASP A 557 4.01 6.43 35.85
N LEU A 558 3.93 5.12 35.60
CA LEU A 558 2.95 4.51 34.69
C LEU A 558 1.69 4.10 35.46
N ALA A 559 0.53 4.63 35.05
CA ALA A 559 -0.76 4.34 35.66
C ALA A 559 -1.69 3.54 34.71
N PRO A 560 -2.17 2.35 35.11
CA PRO A 560 -2.96 1.50 34.23
C PRO A 560 -4.38 2.03 34.00
N ILE A 561 -4.84 1.92 32.75
CA ILE A 561 -6.14 2.37 32.29
C ILE A 561 -7.18 1.24 32.41
N GLY A 562 -8.27 1.52 33.14
CA GLY A 562 -9.37 0.57 33.36
C GLY A 562 -10.50 0.67 32.34
N HIS A 563 -11.69 0.21 32.73
CA HIS A 563 -12.93 0.30 31.93
C HIS A 563 -13.62 1.69 32.01
N GLU A 564 -12.95 2.73 32.52
CA GLU A 564 -13.46 4.10 32.66
C GLU A 564 -12.31 5.12 32.72
N ASP A 565 -12.61 6.42 32.55
CA ASP A 565 -11.62 7.51 32.59
C ASP A 565 -10.82 7.53 33.92
N LEU A 566 -9.49 7.54 33.83
CA LEU A 566 -8.60 7.55 35.00
C LEU A 566 -8.54 8.95 35.61
N VAL A 567 -9.21 9.16 36.75
CA VAL A 567 -9.24 10.47 37.42
C VAL A 567 -8.15 10.57 38.49
N LEU A 568 -7.18 11.48 38.28
CA LEU A 568 -6.05 11.71 39.18
C LEU A 568 -6.21 13.02 39.96
N TYR A 569 -6.11 12.95 41.28
CA TYR A 569 -6.31 14.06 42.22
C TYR A 569 -4.98 14.49 42.84
N ALA A 570 -4.71 15.79 42.89
CA ALA A 570 -3.48 16.32 43.48
C ALA A 570 -3.41 15.98 44.98
N GLN A 571 -2.31 15.39 45.41
CA GLN A 571 -2.03 15.05 46.80
C GLN A 571 -1.10 16.11 47.42
N TRP A 572 -1.43 16.54 48.63
CA TRP A 572 -0.89 17.76 49.24
C TRP A 572 -0.33 17.50 50.64
N THR A 573 0.97 17.71 50.82
CA THR A 573 1.63 17.63 52.14
C THR A 573 1.52 18.99 52.84
N LYS A 574 1.03 19.03 54.09
CA LYS A 574 1.00 20.29 54.88
C LYS A 574 2.43 20.70 55.19
N ASN A 575 2.77 21.97 54.97
CA ASN A 575 4.07 22.49 55.36
C ASN A 575 4.18 22.51 56.90
N PRO A 576 5.37 22.23 57.48
CA PRO A 576 5.58 22.35 58.91
C PRO A 576 5.43 23.82 59.35
N PRO A 577 4.85 24.08 60.54
CA PRO A 577 4.88 25.41 61.14
C PRO A 577 6.26 25.67 61.76
N TYR A 578 6.81 26.86 61.52
CA TYR A 578 8.06 27.32 62.12
C TYR A 578 7.78 28.21 63.34
N LYS A 579 8.73 28.27 64.28
CA LYS A 579 8.59 28.97 65.57
C LYS A 579 9.76 29.91 65.87
N VAL A 580 9.47 30.92 66.69
CA VAL A 580 10.51 31.71 67.37
C VAL A 580 10.72 31.13 68.76
N ILE A 581 11.91 30.59 69.00
CA ILE A 581 12.23 29.87 70.24
C ILE A 581 13.09 30.78 71.13
N TYR A 582 12.58 31.16 72.29
CA TYR A 582 13.32 31.98 73.25
C TYR A 582 14.07 31.08 74.24
N GLU A 583 15.40 31.08 74.15
CA GLU A 583 16.30 30.22 74.94
C GLU A 583 17.09 31.08 75.93
N GLY A 584 17.11 30.69 77.21
CA GLY A 584 17.62 31.55 78.28
C GLY A 584 19.15 31.62 78.36
N ASN A 585 19.87 31.03 77.42
CA ASN A 585 21.32 31.06 77.25
C ASN A 585 22.09 30.72 78.53
N GLY A 586 21.77 29.55 79.08
CA GLY A 586 22.29 29.07 80.36
C GLY A 586 21.77 29.89 81.53
N GLU A 587 20.51 30.30 81.47
CA GLU A 587 19.67 30.62 82.62
C GLU A 587 19.69 29.50 83.69
N THR A 588 19.04 29.74 84.83
CA THR A 588 18.92 28.74 85.89
C THR A 588 17.51 28.69 86.50
N GLY A 589 16.51 29.29 85.85
CA GLY A 589 15.14 29.34 86.38
C GLY A 589 14.26 30.35 85.64
N GLY A 590 12.96 30.29 85.94
CA GLY A 590 11.92 31.04 85.21
C GLY A 590 11.61 30.43 83.83
N PRO A 591 10.35 30.49 83.36
CA PRO A 591 10.04 30.11 81.99
C PRO A 591 10.48 31.19 81.00
N GLY A 592 10.76 30.79 79.77
CA GLY A 592 10.96 31.73 78.67
C GLY A 592 9.65 32.43 78.26
N PRO A 593 9.72 33.52 77.47
CA PRO A 593 8.60 33.94 76.65
C PRO A 593 8.16 32.78 75.76
N ASN A 594 6.89 32.40 75.82
CA ASN A 594 6.35 31.35 74.97
C ASN A 594 5.65 32.00 73.77
N ASP A 595 6.15 31.70 72.57
CA ASP A 595 5.55 32.12 71.32
C ASP A 595 4.75 30.95 70.73
N ASP A 596 3.45 30.94 71.04
CA ASP A 596 2.51 29.91 70.60
C ASP A 596 2.03 30.11 69.15
N GLU A 597 2.45 31.20 68.47
CA GLU A 597 2.02 31.50 67.10
C GLU A 597 2.84 30.71 66.06
N GLU A 598 2.14 30.04 65.15
CA GLU A 598 2.75 29.19 64.11
C GLU A 598 3.07 30.01 62.85
N TYR A 599 4.36 30.21 62.57
CA TYR A 599 4.81 31.04 61.44
C TYR A 599 5.04 30.23 60.17
N GLY A 600 4.55 30.75 59.05
CA GLY A 600 4.95 30.29 57.71
C GLY A 600 6.26 30.93 57.25
N PRO A 601 6.98 30.33 56.30
CA PRO A 601 8.23 30.88 55.78
C PRO A 601 7.96 32.24 55.11
N GLY A 602 8.76 33.25 55.47
CA GLY A 602 8.57 34.65 55.04
C GLY A 602 7.59 35.46 55.89
N ALA A 603 7.01 34.90 56.95
CA ALA A 603 6.21 35.67 57.92
C ALA A 603 7.08 36.62 58.77
N ALA A 604 6.43 37.62 59.39
CA ALA A 604 7.08 38.57 60.29
C ALA A 604 6.57 38.40 61.73
N ALA A 605 7.46 38.05 62.64
CA ALA A 605 7.22 37.92 64.08
C ALA A 605 7.67 39.18 64.83
N ILE A 606 7.14 39.40 66.04
CA ILE A 606 7.55 40.51 66.91
C ILE A 606 8.30 39.96 68.12
N VAL A 607 9.55 40.41 68.30
CA VAL A 607 10.45 39.90 69.33
C VAL A 607 9.93 40.23 70.73
N MET A 608 9.68 39.21 71.54
CA MET A 608 9.20 39.38 72.91
C MET A 608 10.31 39.87 73.85
N GLY A 609 9.95 40.63 74.89
CA GLY A 609 10.84 40.85 76.03
C GLY A 609 10.93 39.62 76.93
N ASN A 610 11.73 39.67 78.00
CA ASN A 610 11.77 38.61 79.03
C ASN A 610 10.50 38.62 79.91
N ALA A 611 9.34 38.37 79.29
CA ALA A 611 8.02 38.40 79.92
C ALA A 611 7.68 37.10 80.66
N GLY A 612 8.26 35.96 80.25
CA GLY A 612 8.20 34.71 81.02
C GLY A 612 8.98 34.80 82.33
N GLY A 613 10.05 35.61 82.35
CA GLY A 613 10.84 35.87 83.55
C GLY A 613 11.97 34.87 83.75
N PHE A 614 12.70 34.52 82.69
CA PHE A 614 14.00 33.85 82.80
C PHE A 614 14.90 34.58 83.82
N VAL A 615 15.62 33.80 84.62
CA VAL A 615 16.58 34.25 85.62
C VAL A 615 17.80 33.35 85.55
N LYS A 616 19.00 33.92 85.54
CA LYS A 616 20.26 33.18 85.67
C LYS A 616 20.80 33.40 87.07
N SER A 617 21.10 32.35 87.83
CA SER A 617 21.50 32.51 89.24
C SER A 617 22.84 33.21 89.34
N GLY A 618 22.90 34.24 90.17
CA GLY A 618 23.93 35.25 90.21
C GLY A 618 23.85 36.32 89.11
N TYR A 619 23.08 36.13 88.03
CA TYR A 619 23.19 36.92 86.81
C TYR A 619 21.91 37.69 86.36
N ALA A 620 22.00 39.00 86.11
CA ALA A 620 20.88 39.85 85.65
C ALA A 620 20.74 39.97 84.11
N PHE A 621 19.50 39.95 83.58
CA PHE A 621 19.16 39.91 82.13
C PHE A 621 19.45 41.23 81.37
N ALA A 622 19.87 41.14 80.10
CA ALA A 622 20.30 42.28 79.28
C ALA A 622 19.73 42.39 77.84
N GLY A 623 19.17 41.33 77.25
CA GLY A 623 18.67 41.34 75.85
C GLY A 623 18.72 39.97 75.16
N TRP A 624 18.42 39.91 73.86
CA TRP A 624 18.45 38.69 73.04
C TRP A 624 19.47 38.76 71.89
N ASN A 625 19.90 37.60 71.38
CA ASN A 625 20.81 37.49 70.24
C ASN A 625 20.55 36.19 69.44
N THR A 626 20.79 36.17 68.12
CA THR A 626 20.62 34.93 67.31
C THR A 626 21.70 33.87 67.50
N LYS A 627 22.65 34.06 68.43
CA LYS A 627 23.63 33.04 68.85
C LYS A 627 23.89 33.10 70.37
N PRO A 628 24.18 31.96 71.02
CA PRO A 628 24.46 31.90 72.45
C PRO A 628 25.78 32.58 72.85
N ASP A 629 26.75 32.69 71.92
CA ASP A 629 28.02 33.39 72.13
C ASP A 629 27.90 34.93 72.10
N GLY A 630 26.73 35.47 71.74
CA GLY A 630 26.52 36.91 71.52
C GLY A 630 27.10 37.45 70.20
N GLY A 631 27.67 36.59 69.36
CA GLY A 631 28.24 36.90 68.04
C GLY A 631 27.25 36.77 66.87
N GLY A 632 25.95 36.74 67.17
CA GLY A 632 24.84 36.85 66.21
C GLY A 632 24.23 38.25 66.20
N THR A 633 23.07 38.38 65.55
CA THR A 633 22.31 39.62 65.50
C THR A 633 21.62 39.86 66.85
N PRO A 634 21.86 40.99 67.54
CA PRO A 634 21.12 41.34 68.76
C PRO A 634 19.71 41.80 68.42
N TYR A 635 18.75 41.50 69.30
CA TYR A 635 17.37 41.97 69.19
C TYR A 635 16.84 42.49 70.54
N SER A 636 16.09 43.58 70.45
CA SER A 636 15.39 44.24 71.56
C SER A 636 13.91 43.86 71.57
N ALA A 637 13.27 43.96 72.74
CA ALA A 637 11.84 43.71 72.88
C ALA A 637 11.02 44.70 72.02
N GLY A 638 10.16 44.18 71.14
CA GLY A 638 9.31 44.94 70.22
C GLY A 638 9.87 45.13 68.81
N GLU A 639 11.06 44.62 68.48
CA GLU A 639 11.61 44.64 67.12
C GLU A 639 11.00 43.54 66.23
N THR A 640 11.07 43.69 64.91
CA THR A 640 10.48 42.74 63.96
C THR A 640 11.52 41.76 63.41
N LEU A 641 11.21 40.47 63.45
CA LEU A 641 12.01 39.35 62.95
C LEU A 641 11.31 38.72 61.74
N THR A 642 12.03 38.43 60.66
CA THR A 642 11.50 37.70 59.50
C THR A 642 11.87 36.22 59.57
N ILE A 643 10.90 35.33 59.41
CA ILE A 643 11.07 33.88 59.57
C ILE A 643 11.57 33.24 58.27
N GLY A 644 12.55 32.34 58.40
CA GLY A 644 13.17 31.60 57.30
C GLY A 644 12.40 30.33 56.90
N ALA A 645 13.13 29.31 56.48
CA ALA A 645 12.60 27.96 56.20
C ALA A 645 12.94 26.95 57.33
N ASP A 646 13.25 27.48 58.52
CA ASP A 646 13.64 26.77 59.74
C ASP A 646 13.18 27.59 60.97
N ASP A 647 13.13 26.96 62.15
CA ASP A 647 12.90 27.64 63.43
C ASP A 647 14.00 28.64 63.76
N VAL A 648 13.66 29.74 64.45
CA VAL A 648 14.61 30.80 64.81
C VAL A 648 14.77 30.90 66.33
N THR A 649 15.93 30.50 66.85
CA THR A 649 16.25 30.59 68.28
C THR A 649 16.88 31.93 68.64
N LEU A 650 16.37 32.57 69.70
CA LEU A 650 16.87 33.81 70.30
C LEU A 650 17.38 33.55 71.73
N TYR A 651 18.66 33.88 71.95
CA TYR A 651 19.44 33.56 73.15
C TYR A 651 19.62 34.79 74.07
N ALA A 652 19.35 34.63 75.38
CA ALA A 652 19.44 35.72 76.38
C ALA A 652 20.89 36.19 76.74
N GLN A 653 21.04 37.27 77.53
CA GLN A 653 22.34 37.86 77.95
C GLN A 653 22.34 38.36 79.44
N TRP A 654 23.48 38.37 80.18
CA TRP A 654 23.52 38.14 81.68
C TRP A 654 24.72 38.72 82.55
N THR A 655 24.68 38.94 83.91
CA THR A 655 25.84 39.42 84.82
C THR A 655 25.88 39.08 86.40
N ALA A 656 26.98 38.49 87.02
CA ALA A 656 27.24 37.40 88.12
C ALA A 656 27.41 37.51 89.74
N ILE A 657 27.54 36.34 90.52
CA ILE A 657 27.77 36.05 92.05
C ILE A 657 28.67 34.76 92.46
N THR A 658 28.77 34.15 93.73
CA THR A 658 29.82 33.15 94.31
C THR A 658 29.55 32.36 95.70
N THR A 659 30.08 31.10 96.02
CA THR A 659 29.53 30.05 97.03
C THR A 659 30.41 28.81 97.71
N TYR A 660 29.90 27.77 98.53
CA TYR A 660 30.50 26.61 99.43
C TYR A 660 30.43 24.98 99.14
N ARG A 661 30.81 23.91 99.96
CA ARG A 661 31.22 22.46 99.52
C ARG A 661 30.76 21.09 100.27
N VAL A 662 31.22 19.82 99.92
CA VAL A 662 30.64 18.40 100.27
C VAL A 662 31.60 17.08 100.14
N THR A 663 31.21 15.76 100.34
CA THR A 663 31.97 14.42 100.13
C THR A 663 31.09 13.07 100.04
N TYR A 664 31.54 11.80 99.68
CA TYR A 664 30.70 10.53 99.47
C TYR A 664 31.28 9.06 99.78
N GLU A 665 30.49 7.93 99.74
CA GLU A 665 30.79 6.47 100.15
C GLU A 665 30.21 5.22 99.32
N ALA A 666 30.77 3.98 99.41
CA ALA A 666 30.68 2.91 98.35
C ALA A 666 29.46 1.94 98.26
N GLY A 667 29.40 0.84 99.03
CA GLY A 667 28.40 -0.26 98.88
C GLY A 667 28.95 -1.64 98.46
N ASP A 668 28.08 -2.55 98.01
CA ASP A 668 28.41 -3.94 97.65
C ASP A 668 29.00 -4.06 96.23
N THR A 669 30.33 -3.99 96.12
CA THR A 669 31.08 -3.79 94.86
C THR A 669 32.33 -4.66 94.81
N ASP A 670 32.69 -5.17 93.62
CA ASP A 670 33.84 -6.07 93.46
C ASP A 670 35.19 -5.35 93.60
N SER A 671 35.21 -4.02 93.37
CA SER A 671 36.33 -3.12 93.67
C SER A 671 35.88 -1.65 93.65
N GLY A 672 36.69 -0.75 94.22
CA GLY A 672 36.60 0.70 93.96
C GLY A 672 36.88 1.65 95.14
N SER A 673 36.75 2.96 94.88
CA SER A 673 36.83 4.07 95.83
C SER A 673 35.78 5.15 95.51
N VAL A 674 35.69 6.21 96.31
CA VAL A 674 34.48 7.05 96.41
C VAL A 674 34.72 8.55 96.19
N PRO A 675 33.69 9.34 95.80
CA PRO A 675 33.86 10.75 95.41
C PRO A 675 34.19 11.73 96.54
N VAL A 676 34.91 12.78 96.16
CA VAL A 676 35.16 14.00 96.95
C VAL A 676 34.42 15.17 96.28
N ASP A 677 33.89 16.12 97.04
CA ASP A 677 33.31 17.35 96.48
C ASP A 677 34.24 18.57 96.57
N ALA A 678 34.02 19.49 95.65
CA ALA A 678 34.71 20.75 95.48
C ALA A 678 33.70 21.89 95.20
N GLY A 679 32.44 21.69 95.58
CA GLY A 679 31.32 22.56 95.27
C GLY A 679 31.45 24.01 95.72
N ALA A 680 30.45 24.77 95.27
CA ALA A 680 30.17 26.13 95.67
C ALA A 680 28.62 26.31 95.79
N TYR A 681 28.03 26.24 97.00
CA TYR A 681 26.61 26.47 97.33
C TYR A 681 26.37 27.66 98.30
N GLU A 682 25.27 28.41 98.15
CA GLU A 682 24.96 29.64 98.91
C GLU A 682 24.37 29.32 100.32
N GLU A 683 24.31 30.29 101.24
CA GLU A 683 23.70 30.07 102.57
C GLU A 683 22.18 29.82 102.41
N GLY A 684 21.73 28.59 102.70
CA GLY A 684 20.36 28.13 102.45
C GLY A 684 20.13 27.43 101.11
N ALA A 685 21.13 27.30 100.25
CA ALA A 685 21.01 26.62 98.95
C ALA A 685 20.83 25.09 99.09
N GLU A 686 20.30 24.41 98.07
CA GLU A 686 20.25 22.95 98.04
C GLU A 686 21.48 22.32 97.36
N VAL A 687 21.91 21.18 97.92
CA VAL A 687 23.27 20.67 97.79
C VAL A 687 23.28 19.18 97.48
N THR A 688 24.36 18.75 96.83
CA THR A 688 24.29 17.87 95.67
C THR A 688 25.18 16.64 95.79
N VAL A 689 24.63 15.49 95.41
CA VAL A 689 25.25 14.16 95.52
C VAL A 689 26.13 13.80 94.33
N ARG A 690 27.23 13.07 94.53
CA ARG A 690 28.20 12.73 93.45
C ARG A 690 28.19 11.28 92.99
N GLY A 691 28.38 11.11 91.69
CA GLY A 691 28.47 9.84 90.94
C GLY A 691 29.77 9.04 91.12
N ASN A 692 29.75 7.77 90.71
CA ASN A 692 30.89 6.83 90.70
C ASN A 692 32.16 7.46 90.10
N PRO A 693 33.32 7.45 90.79
CA PRO A 693 34.55 8.06 90.30
C PRO A 693 35.33 7.18 89.30
N GLY A 694 34.73 6.12 88.77
CA GLY A 694 35.24 5.34 87.65
C GLY A 694 36.02 4.07 88.02
N ASN A 695 36.14 3.73 89.31
CA ASN A 695 36.71 2.47 89.76
C ASN A 695 35.77 1.63 90.63
N LEU A 696 34.56 2.09 90.94
CA LEU A 696 33.50 1.25 91.50
C LEU A 696 32.95 0.33 90.39
N ALA A 697 32.91 -0.99 90.61
CA ALA A 697 32.48 -1.98 89.60
C ALA A 697 31.71 -3.18 90.21
N LYS A 698 30.86 -3.84 89.39
CA LYS A 698 30.20 -5.11 89.71
C LYS A 698 30.04 -5.98 88.45
N ALA A 699 30.44 -7.25 88.49
CA ALA A 699 30.50 -8.10 87.29
C ALA A 699 29.10 -8.45 86.74
N GLY A 700 28.88 -8.16 85.45
CA GLY A 700 27.60 -8.41 84.76
C GLY A 700 26.51 -7.37 85.04
N PHE A 701 26.84 -6.26 85.71
CA PHE A 701 25.89 -5.18 85.99
C PHE A 701 26.49 -3.76 85.82
N ASP A 702 25.73 -2.82 85.25
CA ASP A 702 26.01 -1.38 85.11
C ASP A 702 25.60 -0.56 86.34
N PHE A 703 26.24 0.59 86.58
CA PHE A 703 26.05 1.44 87.76
C PHE A 703 24.89 2.44 87.65
N VAL A 704 24.04 2.58 88.69
CA VAL A 704 22.74 3.29 88.58
C VAL A 704 22.57 4.54 89.48
N GLY A 705 23.31 4.70 90.60
CA GLY A 705 23.19 5.89 91.46
C GLY A 705 23.60 5.72 92.93
N TRP A 706 23.35 6.76 93.75
CA TRP A 706 23.59 6.79 95.21
C TRP A 706 22.25 6.78 95.98
N THR A 707 22.26 6.92 97.31
CA THR A 707 21.13 6.73 98.22
C THR A 707 21.49 7.17 99.65
N LEU A 708 20.50 7.65 100.42
CA LEU A 708 20.58 7.89 101.88
C LEU A 708 20.53 6.60 102.72
N SER A 709 20.22 5.46 102.08
CA SER A 709 20.00 4.16 102.70
C SER A 709 20.85 3.08 102.03
N ALA A 710 21.41 2.17 102.83
CA ALA A 710 22.29 1.09 102.35
C ALA A 710 21.57 -0.04 101.58
N GLU A 711 20.24 -0.12 101.59
CA GLU A 711 19.48 -1.24 101.02
C GLU A 711 19.00 -1.02 99.57
N GLY A 712 19.44 0.05 98.90
CA GLY A 712 19.18 0.28 97.46
C GLY A 712 17.72 0.52 97.05
N THR A 713 16.80 0.58 98.01
CA THR A 713 15.38 0.94 97.84
C THR A 713 15.07 2.23 98.62
N GLY A 714 14.05 2.96 98.17
CA GLY A 714 13.84 4.38 98.54
C GLY A 714 14.45 5.32 97.50
N THR A 715 14.56 6.60 97.83
CA THR A 715 15.14 7.61 96.94
C THR A 715 16.57 7.22 96.58
N VAL A 716 16.80 6.85 95.31
CA VAL A 716 18.13 6.64 94.77
C VAL A 716 18.70 8.03 94.52
N TYR A 717 19.39 8.57 95.52
CA TYR A 717 20.13 9.82 95.42
C TYR A 717 21.20 9.72 94.31
N LYS A 718 20.86 9.87 93.04
CA LYS A 718 21.82 9.78 91.93
C LYS A 718 22.88 10.88 92.01
N ASN A 719 23.86 10.82 91.12
CA ASN A 719 24.72 11.99 90.83
C ASN A 719 23.81 13.18 90.50
N GLY A 720 23.70 14.17 91.39
CA GLY A 720 22.76 15.30 91.27
C GLY A 720 21.71 15.43 92.38
N ASP A 721 21.57 14.50 93.32
CA ASP A 721 20.43 14.46 94.28
C ASP A 721 20.67 15.27 95.59
N LYS A 722 19.65 15.45 96.46
CA LYS A 722 19.43 16.75 97.17
C LYS A 722 19.42 16.77 98.71
N LEU A 723 20.16 17.69 99.35
CA LEU A 723 19.96 18.12 100.76
C LEU A 723 20.38 19.58 101.02
N THR A 724 19.74 20.30 101.95
CA THR A 724 19.93 21.76 102.12
C THR A 724 21.18 22.16 102.91
N MET A 725 21.81 23.28 102.51
CA MET A 725 23.00 23.85 103.15
C MET A 725 22.70 24.90 104.21
N GLY A 726 23.48 24.84 105.30
CA GLY A 726 23.85 26.05 106.04
C GLY A 726 25.09 26.70 105.40
N ALA A 727 25.94 27.32 106.20
CA ALA A 727 27.24 27.82 105.76
C ALA A 727 28.38 26.74 105.84
N SER A 728 28.09 25.45 105.57
CA SER A 728 29.01 24.29 105.82
C SER A 728 28.56 22.90 105.24
N ASP A 729 29.44 21.87 105.21
CA ASP A 729 29.54 20.70 104.27
C ASP A 729 28.96 19.26 104.70
N LEU A 730 28.63 18.26 103.77
CA LEU A 730 27.80 16.98 103.96
C LEU A 730 28.10 15.66 103.06
N THR A 731 27.41 14.44 103.18
CA THR A 731 27.78 13.04 102.59
C THR A 731 26.68 11.88 102.30
N LEU A 732 26.83 10.83 101.38
CA LEU A 732 25.94 9.58 101.02
C LEU A 732 26.53 8.24 100.29
N TYR A 733 25.74 7.19 99.82
CA TYR A 733 26.08 5.71 99.43
C TYR A 733 25.47 5.01 98.09
N ALA A 734 25.83 3.82 97.45
CA ALA A 734 25.50 3.42 95.98
C ALA A 734 24.80 2.04 95.42
N LYS A 735 24.55 1.82 94.05
CA LYS A 735 23.64 0.76 93.32
C LYS A 735 23.87 0.28 91.78
N TRP A 736 23.23 -0.82 91.20
CA TRP A 736 23.52 -1.60 89.87
C TRP A 736 22.39 -2.34 88.95
N GLU A 737 22.53 -2.70 87.60
CA GLU A 737 21.59 -3.42 86.54
C GLU A 737 22.20 -4.25 85.26
N ILE A 738 21.52 -5.16 84.44
CA ILE A 738 22.08 -6.28 83.49
C ILE A 738 21.85 -6.23 81.90
N ASP A 739 22.62 -6.98 81.03
CA ASP A 739 22.57 -7.18 79.51
C ASP A 739 22.50 -8.67 78.92
N ALA A 740 22.04 -8.95 77.66
CA ALA A 740 21.98 -10.30 76.96
C ALA A 740 21.59 -10.40 75.42
N GLY A 741 21.72 -11.61 74.78
CA GLY A 741 21.28 -12.02 73.39
C GLY A 741 21.20 -13.58 73.20
N PRO A 742 21.09 -14.28 72.01
CA PRO A 742 21.06 -13.92 70.56
C PRO A 742 19.93 -14.66 69.71
N GLY A 743 20.17 -15.21 68.47
CA GLY A 743 19.15 -15.83 67.54
C GLY A 743 19.60 -16.94 66.52
N PRO A 744 18.73 -17.45 65.57
CA PRO A 744 18.96 -18.71 64.80
C PRO A 744 18.62 -18.85 63.26
N ASP A 745 19.29 -19.81 62.59
CA ASP A 745 18.98 -20.71 61.41
C ASP A 745 18.67 -20.29 59.92
N PRO A 746 18.94 -21.18 58.90
CA PRO A 746 18.95 -20.86 57.45
C PRO A 746 17.89 -21.56 56.54
N VAL A 747 17.75 -21.11 55.28
CA VAL A 747 16.75 -21.55 54.27
C VAL A 747 17.31 -22.43 53.12
N ALA A 748 16.53 -23.41 52.65
CA ALA A 748 16.88 -24.38 51.59
C ALA A 748 16.79 -23.81 50.14
N ALA A 749 17.40 -24.52 49.16
CA ALA A 749 17.59 -24.02 47.79
C ALA A 749 16.45 -24.37 46.79
N PRO A 750 16.21 -23.53 45.75
CA PRO A 750 15.21 -23.75 44.70
C PRO A 750 15.61 -24.86 43.70
N LYS A 751 14.71 -25.84 43.48
CA LYS A 751 14.84 -26.90 42.45
C LYS A 751 13.45 -27.41 42.03
N LEU A 752 13.34 -27.97 40.83
CA LEU A 752 12.19 -28.81 40.46
C LEU A 752 12.37 -30.24 41.01
N SER A 753 11.27 -30.86 41.41
CA SER A 753 11.19 -32.30 41.72
C SER A 753 10.73 -33.13 40.51
N SER A 754 9.95 -32.54 39.59
CA SER A 754 9.58 -33.15 38.30
C SER A 754 9.35 -32.11 37.20
N LEU A 755 9.51 -32.53 35.94
CA LEU A 755 9.18 -31.76 34.75
C LEU A 755 8.78 -32.72 33.61
N HIS A 756 7.66 -32.46 32.94
CA HIS A 756 7.11 -33.23 31.83
C HIS A 756 6.50 -32.31 30.76
N LEU A 757 6.46 -32.81 29.53
CA LEU A 757 5.81 -32.17 28.37
C LEU A 757 4.86 -33.17 27.70
N SER A 758 3.74 -32.69 27.15
CA SER A 758 2.75 -33.56 26.47
C SER A 758 3.18 -34.06 25.10
N ALA A 759 4.21 -33.45 24.48
CA ALA A 759 4.80 -33.88 23.22
C ALA A 759 6.33 -33.68 23.21
N GLY A 760 7.00 -34.45 22.34
CA GLY A 760 8.43 -34.35 22.07
C GLY A 760 9.30 -35.43 22.71
N VAL A 761 10.46 -35.67 22.12
CA VAL A 761 11.46 -36.65 22.59
C VAL A 761 12.61 -35.91 23.26
N TRP A 762 12.88 -36.24 24.52
CA TRP A 762 13.98 -35.65 25.29
C TRP A 762 15.32 -36.32 24.95
N SER A 763 16.41 -35.54 24.90
CA SER A 763 17.77 -36.05 24.67
C SER A 763 18.31 -36.91 25.83
N THR A 764 17.75 -36.75 27.03
CA THR A 764 18.00 -37.59 28.22
C THR A 764 16.80 -37.47 29.17
N ALA A 765 16.62 -38.42 30.08
CA ALA A 765 15.59 -38.35 31.12
C ALA A 765 15.84 -37.15 32.07
N PHE A 766 14.76 -36.56 32.59
CA PHE A 766 14.83 -35.44 33.52
C PHE A 766 15.49 -35.82 34.86
N ALA A 767 16.35 -34.94 35.37
CA ALA A 767 16.97 -35.00 36.68
C ALA A 767 17.03 -33.59 37.30
N SER A 768 16.66 -33.46 38.57
CA SER A 768 16.50 -32.18 39.27
C SER A 768 17.76 -31.30 39.32
N ASP A 769 18.95 -31.90 39.27
CA ASP A 769 20.25 -31.21 39.26
C ASP A 769 20.75 -30.81 37.85
N THR A 770 20.06 -31.24 36.78
CA THR A 770 20.44 -30.92 35.39
C THR A 770 19.57 -29.81 34.84
N THR A 771 20.19 -28.69 34.45
CA THR A 771 19.52 -27.44 34.05
C THR A 771 19.51 -27.18 32.54
N ALA A 772 20.00 -28.10 31.72
CA ALA A 772 20.01 -27.95 30.26
C ALA A 772 19.60 -29.26 29.56
N TYR A 773 18.67 -29.16 28.61
CA TYR A 773 18.13 -30.28 27.83
C TYR A 773 17.93 -29.90 26.37
N THR A 774 17.76 -30.90 25.50
CA THR A 774 17.27 -30.73 24.13
C THR A 774 16.00 -31.56 23.96
N ILE A 775 14.97 -30.99 23.33
CA ILE A 775 13.72 -31.66 23.00
C ILE A 775 13.49 -31.62 21.48
N THR A 776 13.25 -32.78 20.88
CA THR A 776 12.88 -32.89 19.47
C THR A 776 11.35 -32.95 19.34
N LEU A 777 10.78 -32.04 18.56
CA LEU A 777 9.34 -31.93 18.30
C LEU A 777 9.06 -32.10 16.80
N PRO A 778 7.90 -32.69 16.40
CA PRO A 778 7.44 -32.60 15.03
C PRO A 778 7.21 -31.14 14.61
N GLU A 779 7.51 -30.81 13.36
CA GLU A 779 7.32 -29.46 12.80
C GLU A 779 5.87 -28.97 12.95
N GLU A 780 4.92 -29.91 12.89
CA GLU A 780 3.47 -29.73 12.87
C GLU A 780 2.85 -29.47 14.27
N VAL A 781 3.65 -29.43 15.35
CA VAL A 781 3.16 -29.16 16.73
C VAL A 781 3.23 -27.65 17.06
N PRO A 782 2.09 -26.97 17.29
CA PRO A 782 2.05 -25.52 17.54
C PRO A 782 2.07 -25.13 19.03
N SER A 783 1.95 -26.08 19.95
CA SER A 783 1.90 -25.86 21.40
C SER A 783 2.23 -27.14 22.15
N VAL A 784 2.76 -27.02 23.37
CA VAL A 784 2.96 -28.14 24.30
C VAL A 784 2.31 -27.83 25.65
N ASP A 785 1.76 -28.86 26.29
CA ASP A 785 1.29 -28.77 27.67
C ASP A 785 2.45 -29.16 28.59
N ILE A 786 2.68 -28.38 29.65
CA ILE A 786 3.76 -28.55 30.62
C ILE A 786 3.18 -28.99 31.96
N THR A 787 3.81 -29.97 32.61
CA THR A 787 3.54 -30.32 34.00
C THR A 787 4.85 -30.26 34.78
N SER A 788 4.87 -29.58 35.93
CA SER A 788 6.07 -29.46 36.77
C SER A 788 5.74 -29.41 38.24
N ALA A 789 6.60 -29.93 39.09
CA ALA A 789 6.49 -29.76 40.54
C ALA A 789 7.77 -29.15 41.11
N ALA A 790 7.62 -28.16 42.00
CA ALA A 790 8.72 -27.61 42.79
C ALA A 790 9.25 -28.63 43.84
N ALA A 791 10.35 -28.32 44.50
CA ALA A 791 10.89 -29.14 45.59
C ALA A 791 10.20 -28.89 46.95
N ASN A 792 9.46 -27.78 47.11
CA ASN A 792 8.59 -27.51 48.25
C ASN A 792 7.41 -26.60 47.85
N GLU A 793 6.44 -26.43 48.76
CA GLU A 793 5.24 -25.59 48.58
C GLU A 793 5.51 -24.07 48.75
N ARG A 794 6.77 -23.64 48.82
CA ARG A 794 7.20 -22.24 48.98
C ARG A 794 8.15 -21.79 47.87
N GLN A 795 7.92 -22.31 46.67
CA GLN A 795 8.68 -22.01 45.47
C GLN A 795 7.70 -21.80 44.31
N SER A 796 7.74 -20.65 43.65
CA SER A 796 6.97 -20.41 42.43
C SER A 796 7.72 -20.95 41.21
N VAL A 797 6.97 -21.32 40.17
CA VAL A 797 7.51 -21.90 38.93
C VAL A 797 6.91 -21.16 37.74
N THR A 798 7.75 -20.72 36.79
CA THR A 798 7.31 -20.02 35.56
C THR A 798 7.92 -20.62 34.31
N ALA A 799 7.17 -20.64 33.20
CA ALA A 799 7.63 -21.00 31.87
C ALA A 799 7.77 -19.76 30.96
N SER A 800 8.76 -19.72 30.08
CA SER A 800 8.93 -18.68 29.05
C SER A 800 9.56 -19.24 27.78
N VAL A 801 9.04 -18.85 26.61
CA VAL A 801 9.55 -19.26 25.30
C VAL A 801 10.39 -18.14 24.71
N TYR A 802 11.49 -18.52 24.07
CA TYR A 802 12.46 -17.64 23.44
C TYR A 802 12.74 -18.07 22.00
N ASP A 803 12.98 -17.10 21.12
CA ASP A 803 13.39 -17.37 19.74
C ASP A 803 14.90 -17.67 19.60
N GLY A 804 15.37 -17.81 18.36
CA GLY A 804 16.77 -18.10 18.04
C GLY A 804 17.74 -16.93 18.25
N GLU A 805 17.24 -15.70 18.39
CA GLU A 805 18.05 -14.50 18.72
C GLU A 805 18.07 -14.23 20.24
N GLY A 806 17.23 -14.96 21.01
CA GLY A 806 17.17 -14.91 22.48
C GLY A 806 16.10 -13.96 23.03
N LEU A 807 15.20 -13.46 22.19
CA LEU A 807 14.11 -12.59 22.60
C LEU A 807 12.95 -13.41 23.19
N ARG A 808 12.32 -12.91 24.27
CA ARG A 808 11.20 -13.60 24.93
C ARG A 808 9.91 -13.37 24.13
N ILE A 809 9.37 -14.45 23.56
CA ILE A 809 8.24 -14.43 22.63
C ILE A 809 6.92 -14.94 23.24
N VAL A 810 6.97 -15.70 24.35
CA VAL A 810 5.79 -16.11 25.12
C VAL A 810 6.15 -16.19 26.61
N GLY A 811 5.26 -15.75 27.50
CA GLY A 811 5.42 -15.79 28.95
C GLY A 811 6.17 -14.59 29.57
N PRO A 812 6.44 -14.61 30.89
CA PRO A 812 6.27 -15.73 31.80
C PRO A 812 4.82 -16.15 32.06
N VAL A 813 4.60 -17.46 32.10
CA VAL A 813 3.35 -18.11 32.53
C VAL A 813 3.66 -18.86 33.83
N GLU A 814 2.90 -18.65 34.91
CA GLU A 814 3.06 -19.49 36.12
C GLU A 814 2.59 -20.93 35.85
N LEU A 815 3.34 -21.91 36.35
CA LEU A 815 3.00 -23.32 36.25
C LEU A 815 2.42 -23.79 37.58
N GLY A 816 1.09 -23.94 37.62
CA GLY A 816 0.35 -24.43 38.78
C GLY A 816 0.45 -25.94 39.01
N ALA A 817 -0.44 -26.47 39.85
CA ALA A 817 -0.52 -27.89 40.16
C ALA A 817 -1.21 -28.75 39.08
N GLU A 818 -1.84 -28.12 38.08
CA GLU A 818 -2.40 -28.77 36.89
C GLU A 818 -1.53 -28.45 35.65
N SER A 819 -1.80 -29.11 34.51
CA SER A 819 -0.92 -28.97 33.32
C SER A 819 -1.30 -27.74 32.48
N GLU A 820 -0.36 -26.81 32.35
CA GLU A 820 -0.56 -25.54 31.64
C GLU A 820 -0.09 -25.59 30.17
N ARG A 821 -0.81 -24.92 29.28
CA ARG A 821 -0.54 -24.94 27.83
C ARG A 821 0.32 -23.75 27.39
N VAL A 822 1.47 -24.04 26.79
CA VAL A 822 2.39 -23.03 26.25
C VAL A 822 2.48 -23.15 24.72
N SER A 823 2.16 -22.06 24.04
CA SER A 823 2.22 -21.96 22.57
C SER A 823 3.66 -21.85 22.07
N LEU A 824 3.96 -22.55 20.97
CA LEU A 824 5.28 -22.60 20.33
C LEU A 824 5.17 -22.08 18.88
N ILE A 825 5.29 -20.77 18.71
CA ILE A 825 5.33 -20.13 17.39
C ILE A 825 6.53 -20.62 16.56
N ALA A 826 6.50 -20.39 15.24
CA ALA A 826 7.47 -20.98 14.31
C ALA A 826 8.94 -20.65 14.61
N SER A 827 9.22 -19.45 15.17
CA SER A 827 10.56 -18.98 15.54
C SER A 827 11.07 -19.50 16.89
N ALA A 828 10.27 -20.25 17.66
CA ALA A 828 10.65 -20.71 19.00
C ALA A 828 11.83 -21.70 18.98
N ALA A 829 12.94 -21.30 19.60
CA ALA A 829 14.18 -22.07 19.65
C ALA A 829 14.52 -22.59 21.05
N SER A 830 14.01 -21.96 22.13
CA SER A 830 14.16 -22.53 23.48
C SER A 830 12.99 -22.20 24.41
N LEU A 831 12.80 -23.07 25.41
CA LEU A 831 11.82 -22.94 26.48
C LEU A 831 12.59 -22.94 27.81
N GLN A 832 12.45 -21.90 28.63
CA GLN A 832 13.04 -21.83 29.97
C GLN A 832 11.95 -22.02 31.03
N ILE A 833 12.25 -22.85 32.04
CA ILE A 833 11.45 -22.99 33.27
C ILE A 833 12.27 -22.43 34.43
N ALA A 834 11.75 -21.45 35.16
CA ALA A 834 12.42 -20.84 36.31
C ALA A 834 11.68 -21.20 37.62
N VAL A 835 12.44 -21.60 38.64
CA VAL A 835 11.96 -21.83 40.02
C VAL A 835 12.53 -20.75 40.92
N VAL A 836 11.70 -20.07 41.71
CA VAL A 836 12.12 -19.01 42.64
C VAL A 836 11.73 -19.39 44.07
N ALA A 837 12.66 -19.25 45.01
CA ALA A 837 12.42 -19.47 46.44
C ALA A 837 11.91 -18.21 47.16
N GLU A 838 11.30 -18.41 48.33
CA GLU A 838 10.80 -17.38 49.26
C GLU A 838 11.83 -16.29 49.64
N ASP A 839 13.14 -16.53 49.44
CA ASP A 839 14.23 -15.55 49.65
C ASP A 839 14.80 -14.93 48.36
N GLY A 840 14.10 -15.07 47.24
CA GLY A 840 14.47 -14.48 45.95
C GLY A 840 15.56 -15.23 45.17
N ARG A 841 16.15 -16.30 45.71
CA ARG A 841 17.07 -17.16 44.95
C ARG A 841 16.30 -17.90 43.85
N ALA A 842 16.84 -17.93 42.64
CA ALA A 842 16.21 -18.56 41.49
C ALA A 842 17.12 -19.58 40.77
N LEU A 843 16.53 -20.66 40.25
CA LEU A 843 17.19 -21.65 39.39
C LEU A 843 16.43 -21.78 38.06
N LYS A 844 17.14 -21.84 36.94
CA LYS A 844 16.56 -21.97 35.59
C LYS A 844 16.92 -23.31 34.94
N TYR A 845 15.96 -23.90 34.25
CA TYR A 845 16.09 -25.07 33.40
C TYR A 845 15.81 -24.65 31.95
N THR A 846 16.74 -24.89 31.03
CA THR A 846 16.63 -24.47 29.61
C THR A 846 16.49 -25.69 28.70
N LEU A 847 15.41 -25.74 27.93
CA LEU A 847 15.10 -26.79 26.96
C LEU A 847 15.25 -26.22 25.55
N GLN A 848 16.30 -26.64 24.84
CA GLN A 848 16.53 -26.26 23.44
C GLN A 848 15.60 -27.05 22.52
N ILE A 849 14.90 -26.36 21.63
CA ILE A 849 13.86 -26.93 20.75
C ILE A 849 14.48 -27.27 19.39
N LYS A 850 14.35 -28.53 18.98
CA LYS A 850 14.67 -28.98 17.63
C LYS A 850 13.39 -29.41 16.93
N ARG A 851 13.00 -28.76 15.82
CA ARG A 851 11.90 -29.24 14.97
C ARG A 851 12.43 -30.25 13.94
N GLU A 852 11.71 -31.34 13.73
CA GLU A 852 11.95 -32.33 12.66
C GLU A 852 10.64 -32.63 11.92
N LYS A 853 10.70 -32.76 10.60
CA LYS A 853 9.53 -33.01 9.74
C LYS A 853 9.22 -34.51 9.68
N ALA A 854 7.92 -34.88 9.68
CA ALA A 854 7.53 -36.28 9.56
C ALA A 854 8.05 -36.92 8.24
N GLN A 855 8.64 -38.13 8.32
CA GLN A 855 9.04 -38.88 7.12
C GLN A 855 7.83 -39.57 6.49
N ASP A 856 7.44 -39.10 5.30
CA ASP A 856 6.35 -39.68 4.52
C ASP A 856 6.84 -40.90 3.66
N PRO A 857 6.08 -42.00 3.52
CA PRO A 857 6.55 -43.21 2.83
C PRO A 857 6.70 -43.05 1.30
N ALA A 858 7.79 -43.58 0.75
CA ALA A 858 8.12 -43.45 -0.66
C ALA A 858 7.12 -44.14 -1.63
N THR A 859 6.63 -43.39 -2.62
CA THR A 859 5.98 -43.90 -3.84
C THR A 859 6.41 -43.06 -5.08
N PRO A 860 6.24 -43.55 -6.33
CA PRO A 860 7.31 -43.42 -7.34
C PRO A 860 7.16 -42.32 -8.41
N THR A 861 8.25 -42.14 -9.16
CA THR A 861 8.50 -41.13 -10.21
C THR A 861 7.60 -41.22 -11.45
N PRO A 862 7.14 -40.09 -12.01
CA PRO A 862 6.61 -40.02 -13.38
C PRO A 862 7.70 -40.19 -14.45
N ILE A 863 7.30 -40.66 -15.64
CA ILE A 863 8.18 -40.79 -16.82
C ILE A 863 8.17 -39.48 -17.62
N PRO A 864 9.32 -38.96 -18.10
CA PRO A 864 9.36 -37.74 -18.89
C PRO A 864 8.90 -37.96 -20.34
N THR A 865 7.95 -37.14 -20.80
CA THR A 865 7.70 -36.87 -22.23
C THR A 865 8.58 -35.69 -22.70
N PRO A 866 9.00 -35.65 -23.97
CA PRO A 866 9.96 -34.66 -24.45
C PRO A 866 9.36 -33.25 -24.54
N SER A 867 10.09 -32.26 -24.02
CA SER A 867 9.74 -30.84 -24.14
C SER A 867 9.83 -30.34 -25.59
N PRO A 868 9.01 -29.35 -25.99
CA PRO A 868 9.22 -28.63 -27.24
C PRO A 868 10.56 -27.86 -27.21
N THR A 869 11.12 -27.61 -28.40
CA THR A 869 12.32 -26.79 -28.61
C THR A 869 12.15 -25.41 -27.97
N PRO A 870 13.14 -24.87 -27.23
CA PRO A 870 13.01 -23.57 -26.59
C PRO A 870 12.82 -22.45 -27.61
N THR A 871 11.71 -21.74 -27.49
CA THR A 871 11.51 -20.38 -28.01
C THR A 871 12.66 -19.48 -27.52
N PRO A 872 13.14 -18.49 -28.31
CA PRO A 872 14.11 -17.51 -27.81
C PRO A 872 13.60 -16.82 -26.53
N PRO A 873 14.52 -16.37 -25.64
CA PRO A 873 14.15 -15.80 -24.35
C PRO A 873 13.24 -14.57 -24.54
N PRO A 874 12.24 -14.35 -23.65
CA PRO A 874 11.28 -13.26 -23.78
C PRO A 874 11.87 -11.88 -23.45
N PHE A 875 13.21 -11.74 -23.37
CA PHE A 875 13.92 -10.55 -22.94
C PHE A 875 15.28 -10.46 -23.65
N LYS A 876 15.81 -9.25 -23.79
CA LYS A 876 17.15 -9.01 -24.34
C LYS A 876 18.12 -8.65 -23.20
N LEU A 877 19.32 -9.24 -23.22
CA LEU A 877 20.39 -8.90 -22.29
C LEU A 877 21.65 -8.49 -23.07
N THR A 878 22.25 -7.36 -22.68
CA THR A 878 23.50 -6.87 -23.26
C THR A 878 24.51 -6.51 -22.19
N ILE A 879 25.79 -6.79 -22.44
CA ILE A 879 26.93 -6.37 -21.62
C ILE A 879 27.79 -5.46 -22.49
N GLY A 880 27.99 -4.21 -22.06
CA GLY A 880 28.70 -3.19 -22.86
C GLY A 880 28.03 -2.89 -24.21
N GLY A 881 26.73 -3.14 -24.33
CA GLY A 881 25.97 -3.06 -25.58
C GLY A 881 26.05 -4.31 -26.48
N ALA A 882 26.94 -5.26 -26.20
CA ALA A 882 27.01 -6.55 -26.91
C ALA A 882 25.96 -7.54 -26.37
N GLU A 883 25.10 -8.05 -27.26
CA GLU A 883 24.03 -8.99 -26.91
C GLU A 883 24.55 -10.37 -26.49
N GLN A 884 23.97 -10.93 -25.43
CA GLN A 884 24.50 -12.12 -24.76
C GLN A 884 23.54 -13.32 -24.87
N SER A 885 24.01 -14.38 -25.52
CA SER A 885 23.27 -15.64 -25.63
C SER A 885 23.22 -16.40 -24.29
N LEU A 886 22.04 -16.46 -23.67
CA LEU A 886 21.66 -17.39 -22.58
C LEU A 886 22.28 -17.15 -21.18
N ILE A 887 22.26 -15.91 -20.68
CA ILE A 887 22.74 -15.57 -19.31
C ILE A 887 21.70 -15.85 -18.18
N GLY A 888 20.43 -16.11 -18.49
CA GLY A 888 19.41 -16.35 -17.46
C GLY A 888 18.32 -17.36 -17.83
N ALA A 889 17.56 -17.80 -16.81
CA ALA A 889 16.25 -18.41 -16.99
C ALA A 889 15.19 -17.33 -16.74
N ALA A 890 14.08 -17.34 -17.49
CA ALA A 890 13.02 -16.35 -17.32
C ALA A 890 11.63 -16.98 -17.41
N THR A 891 10.70 -16.40 -16.65
CA THR A 891 9.29 -16.80 -16.59
C THR A 891 8.43 -15.56 -16.80
N MET A 892 7.47 -15.62 -17.72
CA MET A 892 6.46 -14.58 -17.92
C MET A 892 5.15 -15.05 -17.28
N ASN A 893 4.70 -14.35 -16.24
CA ASN A 893 3.42 -14.61 -15.58
C ASN A 893 2.45 -13.48 -15.93
N ALA A 894 1.54 -13.75 -16.88
CA ALA A 894 0.70 -12.73 -17.53
C ALA A 894 1.54 -11.59 -18.19
N HIS A 895 1.82 -10.52 -17.44
CA HIS A 895 2.62 -9.37 -17.87
C HIS A 895 3.85 -9.10 -16.97
N ASP A 896 4.10 -9.97 -15.98
CA ASP A 896 5.20 -9.84 -15.04
C ASP A 896 6.34 -10.79 -15.42
N LEU A 897 7.50 -10.22 -15.72
CA LEU A 897 8.68 -10.94 -16.20
C LEU A 897 9.69 -11.11 -15.06
N ASP A 898 9.89 -12.36 -14.61
CA ASP A 898 10.93 -12.72 -13.64
C ASP A 898 12.13 -13.34 -14.36
N VAL A 899 13.34 -12.81 -14.14
CA VAL A 899 14.59 -13.19 -14.80
C VAL A 899 15.64 -13.56 -13.76
N GLN A 900 15.95 -14.85 -13.65
CA GLN A 900 17.04 -15.37 -12.82
C GLN A 900 18.34 -15.36 -13.63
N LEU A 901 19.27 -14.47 -13.27
CA LEU A 901 20.64 -14.47 -13.80
C LEU A 901 21.43 -15.68 -13.26
N ARG A 902 22.27 -16.26 -14.13
CA ARG A 902 23.19 -17.35 -13.79
C ARG A 902 24.59 -16.78 -13.56
N SER A 903 25.07 -16.84 -12.33
CA SER A 903 26.39 -16.33 -11.92
C SER A 903 27.54 -16.79 -12.81
N SER A 904 27.65 -18.09 -13.09
CA SER A 904 28.72 -18.63 -13.94
C SER A 904 28.75 -18.05 -15.36
N ALA A 905 27.58 -17.84 -15.97
CA ALA A 905 27.47 -17.23 -17.30
C ALA A 905 27.76 -15.73 -17.27
N LEU A 906 27.30 -15.03 -16.22
CA LEU A 906 27.55 -13.60 -16.03
C LEU A 906 29.04 -13.30 -15.82
N THR A 907 29.74 -14.08 -14.99
CA THR A 907 31.19 -13.94 -14.79
C THR A 907 31.97 -14.17 -16.09
N THR A 908 31.57 -15.14 -16.92
CA THR A 908 32.17 -15.34 -18.24
C THR A 908 31.94 -14.12 -19.13
N GLY A 909 30.70 -13.63 -19.24
CA GLY A 909 30.37 -12.44 -20.05
C GLY A 909 31.04 -11.13 -19.57
N LEU A 910 31.42 -11.06 -18.30
CA LEU A 910 32.13 -9.91 -17.71
C LEU A 910 33.66 -10.01 -17.79
N THR A 911 34.24 -11.15 -18.18
CA THR A 911 35.71 -11.38 -18.13
C THR A 911 36.49 -10.26 -18.85
N ASP A 912 36.15 -9.99 -20.11
CA ASP A 912 36.79 -8.96 -20.95
C ASP A 912 36.12 -7.57 -20.84
N ALA A 913 35.09 -7.42 -20.00
CA ALA A 913 34.36 -6.16 -19.86
C ALA A 913 35.20 -5.08 -19.13
N ALA A 914 35.03 -3.82 -19.55
CA ALA A 914 35.69 -2.67 -18.93
C ALA A 914 35.04 -2.29 -17.58
N GLU A 915 35.78 -1.59 -16.72
CA GLU A 915 35.27 -0.99 -15.49
C GLU A 915 34.14 0.02 -15.81
N GLY A 916 33.04 0.00 -15.04
CA GLY A 916 31.85 0.83 -15.30
C GLY A 916 30.92 0.30 -16.40
N THR A 917 31.11 -0.94 -16.87
CA THR A 917 30.27 -1.57 -17.90
C THR A 917 28.78 -1.58 -17.55
N SER A 918 27.92 -1.21 -18.50
CA SER A 918 26.47 -1.39 -18.40
C SER A 918 26.07 -2.85 -18.70
N ILE A 919 25.22 -3.41 -17.84
CA ILE A 919 24.55 -4.69 -17.98
C ILE A 919 23.06 -4.37 -18.12
N ALA A 920 22.58 -4.26 -19.36
CA ALA A 920 21.21 -3.87 -19.64
C ALA A 920 20.32 -5.10 -19.91
N ILE A 921 19.18 -5.15 -19.22
CA ILE A 921 18.15 -6.19 -19.29
C ILE A 921 16.86 -5.51 -19.74
N THR A 922 16.45 -5.78 -20.97
CA THR A 922 15.30 -5.15 -21.62
C THR A 922 14.15 -6.15 -21.73
N ALA A 923 13.06 -5.84 -21.03
CA ALA A 923 11.79 -6.53 -21.13
C ALA A 923 11.09 -6.21 -22.48
N PRO A 924 10.13 -7.03 -22.93
CA PRO A 924 9.34 -6.74 -24.12
C PRO A 924 8.31 -5.63 -23.83
N ASP A 925 7.79 -4.99 -24.89
CA ASP A 925 6.89 -3.83 -24.78
C ASP A 925 5.57 -4.12 -24.02
N ASP A 926 5.17 -5.38 -23.91
CA ASP A 926 3.97 -5.84 -23.22
C ASP A 926 4.20 -6.25 -21.75
N ALA A 927 5.45 -6.20 -21.25
CA ALA A 927 5.74 -6.41 -19.84
C ALA A 927 5.41 -5.17 -19.00
N LEU A 928 4.60 -5.37 -17.96
CA LEU A 928 4.22 -4.34 -16.99
C LEU A 928 5.16 -4.30 -15.78
N SER A 929 5.90 -5.39 -15.52
CA SER A 929 7.03 -5.40 -14.59
C SER A 929 8.17 -6.30 -15.06
N LEU A 930 9.38 -5.98 -14.57
CA LEU A 930 10.60 -6.76 -14.73
C LEU A 930 11.24 -6.92 -13.34
N THR A 931 11.30 -8.16 -12.86
CA THR A 931 12.08 -8.57 -11.68
C THR A 931 13.33 -9.30 -12.15
N VAL A 932 14.50 -8.90 -11.66
CA VAL A 932 15.78 -9.56 -11.95
C VAL A 932 16.38 -10.10 -10.68
N ARG A 933 16.61 -11.41 -10.63
CA ARG A 933 17.20 -12.13 -9.49
C ARG A 933 18.64 -12.50 -9.76
N PHE A 934 19.51 -12.39 -8.75
CA PHE A 934 20.92 -12.77 -8.84
C PHE A 934 21.49 -13.16 -7.46
N ASP A 935 22.45 -14.09 -7.46
CA ASP A 935 23.12 -14.57 -6.25
C ASP A 935 24.32 -13.69 -5.85
N ALA A 936 24.93 -13.97 -4.69
CA ALA A 936 26.11 -13.28 -4.19
C ALA A 936 27.35 -13.39 -5.11
N ALA A 937 27.50 -14.46 -5.89
CA ALA A 937 28.63 -14.62 -6.82
C ALA A 937 28.46 -13.77 -8.08
N ALA A 938 27.24 -13.71 -8.62
CA ALA A 938 26.86 -12.77 -9.68
C ALA A 938 27.06 -11.32 -9.22
N LEU A 939 26.66 -10.98 -7.99
CA LEU A 939 26.89 -9.67 -7.40
C LEU A 939 28.39 -9.34 -7.31
N ASN A 940 29.24 -10.27 -6.86
CA ASN A 940 30.67 -10.03 -6.73
C ASN A 940 31.35 -9.82 -8.10
N ALA A 941 31.00 -10.62 -9.13
CA ALA A 941 31.50 -10.40 -10.49
C ALA A 941 31.09 -9.02 -11.06
N MET A 942 29.89 -8.54 -10.74
CA MET A 942 29.46 -7.19 -11.10
C MET A 942 30.18 -6.10 -10.27
N LYS A 943 30.50 -6.34 -9.00
CA LYS A 943 31.29 -5.43 -8.14
C LYS A 943 32.74 -5.29 -8.62
N GLU A 944 33.39 -6.38 -9.01
CA GLU A 944 34.75 -6.37 -9.58
C GLU A 944 34.88 -5.47 -10.81
N LYS A 945 33.83 -5.40 -11.64
CA LYS A 945 33.76 -4.52 -12.81
C LYS A 945 33.07 -3.18 -12.55
N ARG A 946 32.66 -2.91 -11.29
CA ARG A 946 31.87 -1.72 -10.87
C ARG A 946 30.70 -1.45 -11.82
N ALA A 947 29.98 -2.50 -12.19
CA ALA A 947 29.00 -2.48 -13.27
C ALA A 947 27.77 -1.64 -12.94
N LEU A 948 27.13 -1.11 -13.98
CA LEU A 948 25.82 -0.47 -13.92
C LEU A 948 24.77 -1.50 -14.34
N LEU A 949 23.95 -1.98 -13.39
CA LEU A 949 22.83 -2.87 -13.71
C LEU A 949 21.64 -2.02 -14.16
N GLN A 950 21.18 -2.22 -15.39
CA GLN A 950 20.08 -1.45 -15.98
C GLN A 950 18.91 -2.36 -16.33
N LEU A 951 17.77 -2.17 -15.67
CA LEU A 951 16.50 -2.81 -16.04
C LEU A 951 15.70 -1.83 -16.90
N VAL A 952 15.10 -2.30 -17.99
CA VAL A 952 14.33 -1.49 -18.94
C VAL A 952 13.00 -2.15 -19.25
N THR A 953 11.90 -1.39 -19.10
CA THR A 953 10.52 -1.77 -19.45
C THR A 953 9.85 -0.64 -20.22
N ALA A 954 8.69 -0.90 -20.82
CA ALA A 954 7.85 0.15 -21.40
C ALA A 954 7.33 1.17 -20.35
N GLN A 955 7.29 0.81 -19.07
CA GLN A 955 6.85 1.69 -17.97
C GLN A 955 7.99 2.55 -17.40
N GLY A 956 9.26 2.17 -17.61
CA GLY A 956 10.41 2.90 -17.07
C GLY A 956 11.69 2.08 -17.05
N SER A 957 12.81 2.75 -16.72
CA SER A 957 14.10 2.10 -16.52
C SER A 957 14.74 2.44 -15.18
N TYR A 958 15.49 1.50 -14.63
CA TYR A 958 16.19 1.60 -13.35
C TYR A 958 17.67 1.33 -13.59
N THR A 959 18.54 2.31 -13.34
CA THR A 959 20.01 2.16 -13.47
C THR A 959 20.66 2.21 -12.10
N LEU A 960 21.09 1.05 -11.61
CA LEU A 960 21.71 0.87 -10.29
C LEU A 960 23.23 0.63 -10.43
N PRO A 961 24.09 1.53 -9.91
CA PRO A 961 25.49 1.23 -9.72
C PRO A 961 25.65 0.11 -8.68
N ILE A 962 26.26 -1.00 -9.06
CA ILE A 962 26.37 -2.19 -8.19
C ILE A 962 27.31 -1.95 -6.97
N THR A 963 28.11 -0.89 -7.00
CA THR A 963 28.88 -0.39 -5.85
C THR A 963 28.03 0.23 -4.74
N ASP A 964 26.82 0.67 -5.06
CA ASP A 964 26.00 1.52 -4.19
C ASP A 964 24.95 0.70 -3.43
N LEU A 965 24.84 -0.60 -3.76
CA LEU A 965 24.20 -1.61 -2.95
C LEU A 965 24.81 -1.64 -1.53
N PRO A 966 23.99 -1.59 -0.46
CA PRO A 966 24.53 -1.63 0.90
C PRO A 966 25.25 -2.95 1.18
N PRO A 967 26.23 -2.96 2.11
CA PRO A 967 26.86 -4.18 2.58
C PRO A 967 25.90 -4.94 3.50
N VAL A 968 25.02 -5.75 2.91
CA VAL A 968 24.24 -6.73 3.66
C VAL A 968 25.20 -7.83 4.14
N GLU A 969 25.13 -8.23 5.41
CA GLU A 969 25.85 -9.38 5.99
C GLU A 969 25.25 -10.73 5.53
N ALA A 970 24.92 -10.80 4.25
CA ALA A 970 24.29 -11.91 3.59
C ALA A 970 25.18 -13.15 3.61
N ALA A 971 24.62 -14.29 4.04
CA ALA A 971 25.26 -15.59 3.93
C ALA A 971 25.52 -15.95 2.46
N ALA A 972 26.40 -16.92 2.23
CA ALA A 972 26.85 -17.32 0.89
C ALA A 972 25.75 -17.90 -0.05
N GLY A 973 24.49 -17.94 0.38
CA GLY A 973 23.33 -18.37 -0.39
C GLY A 973 22.28 -17.28 -0.68
N ALA A 974 22.48 -16.03 -0.24
CA ALA A 974 21.46 -14.99 -0.40
C ALA A 974 21.19 -14.61 -1.86
N THR A 975 19.92 -14.30 -2.14
CA THR A 975 19.41 -13.91 -3.45
C THR A 975 18.93 -12.46 -3.43
N TYR A 976 19.52 -11.65 -4.29
CA TYR A 976 19.12 -10.26 -4.55
C TYR A 976 18.02 -10.28 -5.61
N SER A 977 17.02 -9.42 -5.45
CA SER A 977 15.95 -9.21 -6.43
C SER A 977 15.70 -7.72 -6.63
N LEU A 978 15.85 -7.26 -7.87
CA LEU A 978 15.68 -5.87 -8.28
C LEU A 978 14.48 -5.78 -9.21
N THR A 979 13.51 -4.91 -8.91
CA THR A 979 12.24 -4.84 -9.63
C THR A 979 11.95 -3.41 -10.10
N VAL A 980 11.51 -3.30 -11.36
CA VAL A 980 10.91 -2.08 -11.92
C VAL A 980 9.61 -2.44 -12.62
N GLY A 981 8.57 -1.63 -12.42
CA GLY A 981 7.29 -1.85 -13.10
C GLY A 981 6.13 -1.09 -12.47
N ARG A 982 4.91 -1.47 -12.87
CA ARG A 982 3.69 -1.04 -12.19
C ARG A 982 3.70 -1.58 -10.76
N GLY A 983 3.65 -0.69 -9.77
CA GLY A 983 3.80 -1.05 -8.36
C GLY A 983 2.72 -1.97 -7.83
N GLY A 984 3.02 -2.64 -6.71
CA GLY A 984 2.01 -3.34 -5.91
C GLY A 984 0.84 -2.40 -5.60
N GLU A 985 -0.39 -2.87 -5.84
CA GLU A 985 -1.55 -2.00 -6.10
C GLU A 985 -1.89 -1.02 -4.96
N GLY A 986 -1.40 -1.25 -3.74
CA GLY A 986 -1.53 -0.33 -2.60
C GLY A 986 -0.80 1.01 -2.78
N THR A 987 0.53 1.00 -2.87
CA THR A 987 1.34 2.24 -2.82
C THR A 987 1.13 3.14 -4.04
N ALA A 988 0.97 2.55 -5.23
CA ALA A 988 0.63 3.30 -6.44
C ALA A 988 -0.75 3.98 -6.34
N LEU A 989 -1.70 3.37 -5.63
CA LEU A 989 -3.03 3.92 -5.40
C LEU A 989 -3.04 4.97 -4.29
N GLN A 990 -2.32 4.77 -3.19
CA GLN A 990 -2.09 5.79 -2.15
C GLN A 990 -1.48 7.06 -2.76
N LEU A 991 -0.46 6.91 -3.60
CA LEU A 991 0.19 8.02 -4.31
C LEU A 991 -0.75 8.72 -5.30
N SER A 992 -1.60 7.98 -6.01
CA SER A 992 -2.60 8.56 -6.92
C SER A 992 -3.70 9.31 -6.15
N GLN A 993 -4.12 8.80 -5.00
CA GLN A 993 -5.09 9.44 -4.11
C GLN A 993 -4.50 10.73 -3.52
N ALA A 994 -3.29 10.68 -2.96
CA ALA A 994 -2.59 11.84 -2.41
C ALA A 994 -2.35 12.95 -3.44
N ALA A 995 -1.95 12.59 -4.67
CA ALA A 995 -1.84 13.53 -5.79
C ALA A 995 -3.17 14.23 -6.11
N THR A 996 -4.27 13.48 -6.05
CA THR A 996 -5.62 14.00 -6.34
C THR A 996 -6.15 14.88 -5.21
N ASP A 997 -5.98 14.48 -3.93
CA ASP A 997 -6.42 15.26 -2.77
C ASP A 997 -5.60 16.55 -2.59
N ALA A 998 -4.33 16.55 -2.99
CA ALA A 998 -3.50 17.76 -3.06
C ALA A 998 -3.76 18.62 -4.32
N GLY A 999 -4.66 18.20 -5.21
CA GLY A 999 -5.11 18.98 -6.37
C GLY A 999 -4.20 18.95 -7.60
N TYR A 1000 -3.22 18.04 -7.67
CA TYR A 1000 -2.28 17.94 -8.80
C TYR A 1000 -2.75 16.98 -9.89
N ALA A 1001 -2.49 17.31 -11.15
CA ALA A 1001 -2.81 16.46 -12.29
C ALA A 1001 -1.73 15.39 -12.51
N ILE A 1002 -2.09 14.11 -12.39
CA ILE A 1002 -1.19 12.97 -12.62
C ILE A 1002 -0.92 12.79 -14.13
N ILE A 1003 0.32 12.47 -14.48
CA ILE A 1003 0.79 12.20 -15.85
C ILE A 1003 1.30 10.76 -15.94
N GLY A 1004 0.54 9.91 -16.62
CA GLY A 1004 0.86 8.48 -16.78
C GLY A 1004 0.49 7.65 -15.54
N SER A 1005 1.02 6.43 -15.49
CA SER A 1005 0.87 5.52 -14.33
C SER A 1005 2.04 5.69 -13.37
N PRO A 1006 1.84 5.58 -12.04
CA PRO A 1006 2.94 5.47 -11.09
C PRO A 1006 3.79 4.22 -11.33
N VAL A 1007 5.11 4.36 -11.19
CA VAL A 1007 6.10 3.30 -11.42
C VAL A 1007 6.86 3.03 -10.13
N SER A 1008 6.95 1.77 -9.72
CA SER A 1008 7.70 1.35 -8.53
C SER A 1008 9.09 0.85 -8.90
N PHE A 1009 10.02 1.17 -8.00
CA PHE A 1009 11.42 0.77 -8.06
C PHE A 1009 11.75 0.15 -6.71
N GLU A 1010 11.93 -1.17 -6.70
CA GLU A 1010 12.09 -1.96 -5.47
C GLU A 1010 13.37 -2.80 -5.54
N LEU A 1011 14.01 -3.01 -4.40
CA LEU A 1011 15.14 -3.91 -4.23
C LEU A 1011 14.91 -4.69 -2.94
N LYS A 1012 15.00 -6.02 -3.02
CA LYS A 1012 14.93 -6.94 -1.88
C LYS A 1012 16.15 -7.85 -1.87
N VAL A 1013 16.65 -8.16 -0.69
CA VAL A 1013 17.66 -9.19 -0.45
C VAL A 1013 17.05 -10.27 0.42
N ASP A 1014 16.95 -11.48 -0.13
CA ASP A 1014 16.40 -12.66 0.54
C ASP A 1014 17.56 -13.56 0.97
N ASP A 1015 17.74 -13.71 2.28
CA ASP A 1015 18.68 -14.67 2.85
C ASP A 1015 17.91 -15.75 3.63
N ALA A 1016 18.06 -16.99 3.17
CA ALA A 1016 17.37 -18.18 3.69
C ALA A 1016 15.83 -18.07 3.86
N GLY A 1017 15.15 -17.17 3.14
CA GLY A 1017 13.70 -16.89 3.25
C GLY A 1017 13.37 -15.59 4.00
N ARG A 1018 14.35 -14.87 4.55
CA ARG A 1018 14.18 -13.57 5.23
C ARG A 1018 14.38 -12.42 4.23
N ALA A 1019 13.35 -12.16 3.42
CA ALA A 1019 13.34 -11.06 2.46
C ALA A 1019 13.35 -9.67 3.15
N THR A 1020 14.45 -8.94 2.99
CA THR A 1020 14.66 -7.58 3.52
C THR A 1020 14.58 -6.57 2.38
N VAL A 1021 13.78 -5.50 2.53
CA VAL A 1021 13.72 -4.41 1.56
C VAL A 1021 14.93 -3.49 1.74
N VAL A 1022 15.56 -3.08 0.63
CA VAL A 1022 16.56 -2.00 0.61
C VAL A 1022 15.88 -0.72 0.16
N ASP A 1023 15.72 0.21 1.09
CA ASP A 1023 15.01 1.48 0.92
C ASP A 1023 15.93 2.66 0.60
N SER A 1024 17.23 2.55 0.87
CA SER A 1024 18.19 3.65 0.95
C SER A 1024 19.54 3.35 0.28
N PHE A 1025 20.21 4.38 -0.23
CA PHE A 1025 21.44 4.30 -1.01
C PHE A 1025 22.49 5.33 -0.59
N LYS A 1026 23.76 5.04 -0.89
CA LYS A 1026 24.90 5.94 -0.62
C LYS A 1026 25.09 7.06 -1.66
N SER A 1027 24.43 6.96 -2.81
CA SER A 1027 24.45 7.97 -3.87
C SER A 1027 23.09 8.08 -4.55
N PHE A 1028 22.87 9.16 -5.30
CA PHE A 1028 21.62 9.43 -6.01
C PHE A 1028 21.40 8.47 -7.19
N VAL A 1029 20.72 7.34 -6.94
CA VAL A 1029 20.47 6.31 -7.95
C VAL A 1029 19.46 6.80 -9.01
N LYS A 1030 19.72 6.47 -10.27
CA LYS A 1030 19.01 6.99 -11.44
C LYS A 1030 17.85 6.09 -11.88
N ARG A 1031 16.69 6.71 -12.09
CA ARG A 1031 15.44 6.10 -12.57
C ARG A 1031 14.89 6.97 -13.71
N GLU A 1032 14.25 6.38 -14.72
CA GLU A 1032 13.65 7.12 -15.84
C GLU A 1032 12.22 6.67 -16.08
N LEU A 1033 11.27 7.60 -16.06
CA LEU A 1033 9.85 7.38 -16.35
C LEU A 1033 9.50 8.08 -17.68
N PRO A 1034 9.02 7.36 -18.72
CA PRO A 1034 8.57 7.98 -19.96
C PRO A 1034 7.27 8.77 -19.73
N LEU A 1035 7.19 9.99 -20.25
CA LEU A 1035 5.94 10.73 -20.30
C LEU A 1035 5.04 10.12 -21.40
N PRO A 1036 3.69 10.11 -21.21
CA PRO A 1036 2.75 9.71 -22.25
C PRO A 1036 2.95 10.48 -23.56
N ALA A 1037 2.72 9.82 -24.70
CA ALA A 1037 2.87 10.45 -26.01
C ALA A 1037 1.96 11.68 -26.16
N GLY A 1038 2.55 12.84 -26.44
CA GLY A 1038 1.84 14.12 -26.54
C GLY A 1038 1.61 14.84 -25.20
N ALA A 1039 2.11 14.32 -24.07
CA ALA A 1039 2.09 15.05 -22.81
C ALA A 1039 3.07 16.24 -22.84
N ASP A 1040 2.58 17.42 -22.48
CA ASP A 1040 3.39 18.63 -22.28
C ASP A 1040 4.37 18.44 -21.09
N PRO A 1041 5.69 18.62 -21.29
CA PRO A 1041 6.71 18.49 -20.24
C PRO A 1041 6.72 19.64 -19.22
N THR A 1042 5.99 20.72 -19.47
CA THR A 1042 6.02 21.93 -18.64
C THR A 1042 5.39 21.69 -17.26
N GLY A 1043 6.09 22.13 -16.20
CA GLY A 1043 5.62 22.02 -14.82
C GLY A 1043 5.56 20.59 -14.26
N VAL A 1044 6.20 19.63 -14.93
CA VAL A 1044 6.19 18.22 -14.52
C VAL A 1044 7.29 17.92 -13.50
N THR A 1045 6.91 17.32 -12.38
CA THR A 1045 7.84 16.81 -11.37
C THR A 1045 7.39 15.43 -10.89
N ALA A 1046 8.33 14.59 -10.46
CA ALA A 1046 8.01 13.35 -9.77
C ALA A 1046 7.66 13.62 -8.30
N VAL A 1047 6.73 12.82 -7.77
CA VAL A 1047 6.37 12.75 -6.36
C VAL A 1047 6.35 11.29 -5.89
N ALA A 1048 6.67 11.10 -4.61
CA ALA A 1048 6.45 9.88 -3.84
C ALA A 1048 5.39 10.13 -2.75
N VAL A 1049 4.84 9.05 -2.18
CA VAL A 1049 3.91 9.12 -1.05
C VAL A 1049 4.64 8.69 0.22
N GLU A 1050 4.50 9.48 1.27
CA GLU A 1050 5.05 9.18 2.59
C GLU A 1050 4.07 8.32 3.42
N PRO A 1051 4.51 7.68 4.52
CA PRO A 1051 3.65 6.79 5.32
C PRO A 1051 2.40 7.48 5.91
N ASP A 1052 2.42 8.80 6.07
CA ASP A 1052 1.29 9.63 6.51
C ASP A 1052 0.30 9.99 5.37
N GLY A 1053 0.59 9.59 4.13
CA GLY A 1053 -0.20 9.92 2.94
C GLY A 1053 0.13 11.28 2.31
N THR A 1054 1.12 12.02 2.81
CA THR A 1054 1.57 13.28 2.18
C THR A 1054 2.42 13.02 0.94
N LEU A 1055 2.56 14.04 0.10
CA LEU A 1055 3.40 13.99 -1.10
C LEU A 1055 4.78 14.57 -0.84
N ARG A 1056 5.81 13.76 -1.07
CA ARG A 1056 7.19 14.23 -1.18
C ARG A 1056 7.51 14.56 -2.65
N PRO A 1057 7.98 15.79 -2.97
CA PRO A 1057 8.60 16.05 -4.27
C PRO A 1057 9.95 15.34 -4.40
N VAL A 1058 10.32 14.98 -5.62
CA VAL A 1058 11.58 14.28 -5.91
C VAL A 1058 12.28 14.96 -7.09
N PRO A 1059 13.61 15.23 -7.01
CA PRO A 1059 14.33 15.90 -8.09
C PRO A 1059 14.17 15.22 -9.44
N THR A 1060 13.75 16.02 -10.41
CA THR A 1060 13.31 15.59 -11.73
C THR A 1060 13.89 16.48 -12.83
N GLU A 1061 14.65 15.86 -13.72
CA GLU A 1061 15.12 16.42 -15.00
C GLU A 1061 14.21 15.90 -16.13
N ILE A 1062 13.80 16.75 -17.08
CA ILE A 1062 12.91 16.34 -18.19
C ILE A 1062 13.69 16.28 -19.51
N VAL A 1063 14.13 15.08 -19.88
CA VAL A 1063 15.01 14.86 -21.04
C VAL A 1063 14.20 14.45 -22.28
N ALA A 1064 14.41 15.14 -23.39
CA ALA A 1064 13.86 14.77 -24.70
C ALA A 1064 14.78 13.75 -25.42
N ARG A 1065 14.23 12.63 -25.90
CA ARG A 1065 14.93 11.64 -26.74
C ARG A 1065 13.95 11.07 -27.77
N ASP A 1066 14.36 10.99 -29.03
CA ASP A 1066 13.61 10.35 -30.13
C ASP A 1066 12.12 10.77 -30.24
N GLY A 1067 11.83 12.04 -29.96
CA GLY A 1067 10.48 12.61 -29.99
C GLY A 1067 9.60 12.29 -28.77
N ARG A 1068 10.17 11.71 -27.71
CA ARG A 1068 9.52 11.46 -26.42
C ARG A 1068 10.22 12.24 -25.30
N TYR A 1069 9.49 12.53 -24.22
CA TYR A 1069 10.04 13.11 -23.00
C TYR A 1069 10.16 12.04 -21.92
N TYR A 1070 11.20 12.14 -21.10
CA TYR A 1070 11.49 11.24 -19.99
C TYR A 1070 11.76 12.06 -18.72
N ALA A 1071 11.02 11.78 -17.65
CA ALA A 1071 11.35 12.26 -16.32
C ALA A 1071 12.48 11.41 -15.74
N VAL A 1072 13.67 11.97 -15.68
CA VAL A 1072 14.84 11.36 -15.04
C VAL A 1072 14.81 11.74 -13.57
N VAL A 1073 14.45 10.77 -12.74
CA VAL A 1073 14.37 10.89 -11.29
C VAL A 1073 15.67 10.36 -10.69
N ARG A 1074 16.32 11.20 -9.89
CA ARG A 1074 17.50 10.80 -9.11
C ARG A 1074 17.10 10.82 -7.63
N SER A 1075 17.25 9.70 -6.94
CA SER A 1075 16.89 9.62 -5.51
C SER A 1075 17.79 8.65 -4.76
N LEU A 1076 18.15 9.05 -3.54
CA LEU A 1076 18.80 8.25 -2.50
C LEU A 1076 17.90 7.14 -1.93
N THR A 1077 16.63 7.04 -2.36
CA THR A 1077 15.66 6.07 -1.82
C THR A 1077 14.92 5.29 -2.89
N ASN A 1078 14.34 4.15 -2.52
CA ASN A 1078 13.36 3.41 -3.33
C ASN A 1078 11.93 3.84 -2.97
N SER A 1079 11.03 3.85 -3.96
CA SER A 1079 9.61 4.17 -3.77
C SER A 1079 8.77 3.84 -5.01
N ALA A 1080 7.47 4.11 -4.92
CA ALA A 1080 6.65 4.39 -6.09
C ALA A 1080 6.80 5.88 -6.45
N TYR A 1081 7.03 6.18 -7.73
CA TYR A 1081 7.08 7.54 -8.24
C TYR A 1081 5.96 7.77 -9.25
N ALA A 1082 5.21 8.85 -9.08
CA ALA A 1082 4.21 9.34 -10.01
C ALA A 1082 4.67 10.68 -10.56
N LEU A 1083 4.41 10.95 -11.84
CA LEU A 1083 4.63 12.28 -12.40
C LEU A 1083 3.37 13.10 -12.17
N VAL A 1084 3.53 14.32 -11.65
CA VAL A 1084 2.44 15.28 -11.49
C VAL A 1084 2.80 16.59 -12.19
N ARG A 1085 1.79 17.31 -12.69
CA ARG A 1085 1.96 18.70 -13.12
C ARG A 1085 1.54 19.65 -12.00
N SER A 1086 2.48 20.49 -11.58
CA SER A 1086 2.18 21.70 -10.82
C SER A 1086 1.84 22.83 -11.79
N THR A 1087 0.76 23.58 -11.53
CA THR A 1087 0.59 24.91 -12.14
C THR A 1087 1.51 25.88 -11.44
N ALA A 1088 2.43 26.53 -12.18
CA ALA A 1088 3.37 27.49 -11.60
C ALA A 1088 2.64 28.53 -10.74
N GLN A 1089 2.99 28.60 -9.45
CA GLN A 1089 2.40 29.57 -8.53
C GLN A 1089 2.99 30.96 -8.81
N ASP A 1090 2.24 31.78 -9.52
CA ASP A 1090 2.60 33.18 -9.76
C ASP A 1090 2.24 34.01 -8.51
N PHE A 1091 3.16 34.03 -7.54
CA PHE A 1091 3.01 34.80 -6.30
C PHE A 1091 3.04 36.30 -6.57
N ALA A 1092 2.04 37.02 -6.06
CA ALA A 1092 1.78 38.42 -6.44
C ALA A 1092 2.93 39.39 -6.12
N ASP A 1093 3.74 39.07 -5.10
CA ASP A 1093 4.83 39.88 -4.57
C ASP A 1093 6.20 39.61 -5.24
N LEU A 1094 6.26 38.73 -6.25
CA LEU A 1094 7.48 38.48 -7.03
C LEU A 1094 7.61 39.37 -8.29
N SER A 1095 6.64 40.24 -8.55
CA SER A 1095 6.66 41.14 -9.71
C SER A 1095 7.88 42.08 -9.68
N GLY A 1096 8.86 41.82 -10.55
CA GLY A 1096 10.13 42.55 -10.60
C GLY A 1096 11.17 42.13 -9.55
N HIS A 1097 10.93 41.06 -8.79
CA HIS A 1097 11.91 40.55 -7.82
C HIS A 1097 13.01 39.74 -8.52
N TRP A 1098 14.27 39.94 -8.11
CA TRP A 1098 15.45 39.34 -8.76
C TRP A 1098 15.46 37.80 -8.73
N ALA A 1099 14.81 37.19 -7.74
CA ALA A 1099 14.75 35.74 -7.57
C ALA A 1099 13.48 35.09 -8.18
N ARG A 1100 12.63 35.83 -8.91
CA ARG A 1100 11.32 35.35 -9.39
C ARG A 1100 11.41 34.00 -10.10
N GLU A 1101 12.36 33.84 -11.02
CA GLU A 1101 12.51 32.62 -11.82
C GLU A 1101 12.92 31.41 -10.97
N ALA A 1102 13.89 31.60 -10.06
CA ALA A 1102 14.32 30.54 -9.15
C ALA A 1102 13.20 30.12 -8.18
N ILE A 1103 12.42 31.08 -7.66
CA ILE A 1103 11.28 30.78 -6.77
C ILE A 1103 10.17 30.07 -7.54
N ALA A 1104 9.86 30.49 -8.77
CA ALA A 1104 8.84 29.86 -9.62
C ALA A 1104 9.21 28.41 -10.00
N ASP A 1105 10.48 28.15 -10.34
CA ASP A 1105 10.99 26.80 -10.62
C ASP A 1105 10.93 25.89 -9.36
N MET A 1106 11.36 26.38 -8.21
CA MET A 1106 11.25 25.63 -6.94
C MET A 1106 9.79 25.40 -6.50
N ALA A 1107 8.86 26.32 -6.81
CA ALA A 1107 7.44 26.16 -6.52
C ALA A 1107 6.75 25.20 -7.50
N ALA A 1108 7.11 25.22 -8.78
CA ALA A 1108 6.66 24.22 -9.76
C ALA A 1108 7.12 22.80 -9.40
N ARG A 1109 8.23 22.67 -8.67
CA ARG A 1109 8.76 21.40 -8.13
C ARG A 1109 8.22 21.05 -6.73
N LEU A 1110 7.30 21.84 -6.18
CA LEU A 1110 6.72 21.65 -4.84
C LEU A 1110 7.75 21.67 -3.68
N ILE A 1111 8.92 22.28 -3.91
CA ILE A 1111 10.00 22.42 -2.91
C ILE A 1111 9.69 23.57 -1.96
N VAL A 1112 9.11 24.65 -2.48
CA VAL A 1112 8.75 25.87 -1.73
C VAL A 1112 7.29 26.25 -1.93
N TYR A 1113 6.68 26.85 -0.91
CA TYR A 1113 5.25 27.18 -0.87
C TYR A 1113 5.04 28.62 -0.40
N GLY A 1114 4.03 29.29 -0.94
CA GLY A 1114 3.57 30.59 -0.44
C GLY A 1114 2.77 30.50 0.86
N TYR A 1115 2.49 31.65 1.46
CA TYR A 1115 1.57 31.77 2.59
C TYR A 1115 0.11 31.77 2.10
N SER A 1116 -0.83 31.56 3.02
CA SER A 1116 -2.29 31.44 2.75
C SER A 1116 -2.96 32.67 2.12
N GLY A 1117 -2.24 33.79 1.94
CA GLY A 1117 -2.67 34.97 1.19
C GLY A 1117 -2.21 35.03 -0.28
N GLY A 1118 -1.45 34.05 -0.78
CA GLY A 1118 -0.89 34.06 -2.14
C GLY A 1118 0.43 34.84 -2.31
N GLU A 1119 1.07 35.21 -1.20
CA GLU A 1119 2.39 35.86 -1.14
C GLU A 1119 3.50 34.83 -0.91
N PHE A 1120 4.68 35.03 -1.51
CA PHE A 1120 5.88 34.25 -1.21
C PHE A 1120 6.76 34.86 -0.10
N ARG A 1121 6.69 36.18 0.09
CA ARG A 1121 7.53 36.99 0.99
C ARG A 1121 9.02 36.76 0.77
N PRO A 1122 9.56 37.07 -0.43
CA PRO A 1122 10.92 36.71 -0.84
C PRO A 1122 12.01 37.24 0.10
N ASN A 1123 11.81 38.41 0.71
CA ASN A 1123 12.79 39.06 1.59
C ASN A 1123 12.57 38.76 3.08
N ALA A 1124 11.67 37.85 3.45
CA ALA A 1124 11.53 37.40 4.83
C ALA A 1124 12.70 36.48 5.22
N ALA A 1125 13.19 36.61 6.46
CA ALA A 1125 14.21 35.72 7.02
C ALA A 1125 13.65 34.30 7.24
N VAL A 1126 14.48 33.29 7.04
CA VAL A 1126 14.11 31.87 7.12
C VAL A 1126 14.44 31.32 8.52
N SER A 1127 13.53 30.56 9.13
CA SER A 1127 13.84 29.84 10.39
C SER A 1127 14.66 28.56 10.12
N ARG A 1128 15.37 28.06 11.13
CA ARG A 1128 16.13 26.78 11.04
C ARG A 1128 15.23 25.61 10.64
N ALA A 1129 13.99 25.56 11.15
CA ALA A 1129 12.99 24.57 10.76
C ALA A 1129 12.50 24.74 9.31
N GLU A 1130 12.24 25.98 8.87
CA GLU A 1130 11.81 26.26 7.49
C GLU A 1130 12.90 25.90 6.48
N PHE A 1131 14.17 26.23 6.79
CA PHE A 1131 15.32 25.89 5.96
C PHE A 1131 15.50 24.37 5.82
N ALA A 1132 15.40 23.62 6.93
CA ALA A 1132 15.43 22.16 6.91
C ALA A 1132 14.32 21.58 6.02
N ALA A 1133 13.08 22.06 6.18
CA ALA A 1133 11.94 21.60 5.41
C ALA A 1133 12.00 21.96 3.91
N MET A 1134 12.64 23.07 3.53
CA MET A 1134 12.94 23.38 2.13
C MET A 1134 14.05 22.46 1.58
N LEU A 1135 15.11 22.21 2.35
CA LEU A 1135 16.25 21.38 1.94
C LEU A 1135 15.88 19.89 1.76
N ILE A 1136 15.13 19.31 2.70
CA ILE A 1136 14.71 17.90 2.62
C ILE A 1136 13.78 17.64 1.43
N ARG A 1137 12.88 18.59 1.12
CA ARG A 1137 12.09 18.56 -0.12
C ARG A 1137 12.95 18.73 -1.36
N ALA A 1138 13.93 19.64 -1.34
CA ALA A 1138 14.85 19.84 -2.45
C ALA A 1138 15.69 18.59 -2.77
N LEU A 1139 16.14 17.85 -1.76
CA LEU A 1139 16.89 16.60 -1.93
C LEU A 1139 15.99 15.38 -2.20
N GLY A 1140 14.67 15.50 -2.03
CA GLY A 1140 13.72 14.40 -2.19
C GLY A 1140 13.92 13.27 -1.19
N LEU A 1141 14.22 13.60 0.08
CA LEU A 1141 14.40 12.64 1.18
C LEU A 1141 13.06 12.37 1.90
N PRO A 1142 12.73 11.09 2.21
CA PRO A 1142 11.46 10.69 2.84
C PRO A 1142 11.32 11.26 4.25
N GLN A 1143 10.10 11.32 4.78
CA GLN A 1143 9.81 11.88 6.10
C GLN A 1143 8.96 10.93 6.95
N THR A 1144 9.37 10.80 8.21
CA THR A 1144 8.84 9.88 9.21
C THR A 1144 7.65 10.51 9.94
N ALA A 1145 6.46 9.89 9.80
CA ALA A 1145 5.18 10.44 10.28
C ALA A 1145 5.17 10.84 11.77
N ASN A 1146 5.88 10.10 12.62
CA ASN A 1146 5.94 10.35 14.06
C ASN A 1146 7.16 11.17 14.52
N GLY A 1147 8.03 11.61 13.59
CA GLY A 1147 9.14 12.54 13.83
C GLY A 1147 9.88 12.35 15.16
N THR A 1148 10.69 11.29 15.32
CA THR A 1148 11.27 10.98 16.64
C THR A 1148 12.18 12.13 17.08
N ASN A 1149 12.17 12.44 18.38
CA ASN A 1149 12.74 13.69 18.93
C ASN A 1149 14.28 13.69 18.89
N ALA A 1150 14.85 13.90 17.69
CA ALA A 1150 16.29 14.03 17.45
C ALA A 1150 16.93 15.19 18.23
N PHE A 1151 16.12 16.16 18.68
CA PHE A 1151 16.51 17.26 19.57
C PHE A 1151 15.36 17.55 20.55
N ALA A 1152 15.71 17.98 21.77
CA ALA A 1152 14.78 18.05 22.91
C ALA A 1152 13.74 19.19 22.86
N ASP A 1153 13.74 20.01 21.81
CA ASP A 1153 12.84 21.14 21.57
C ASP A 1153 12.02 21.02 20.28
N ILE A 1154 12.08 19.86 19.61
CA ILE A 1154 11.12 19.48 18.57
C ILE A 1154 9.85 18.96 19.25
N LYS A 1155 8.69 19.37 18.74
CA LYS A 1155 7.38 18.92 19.24
C LYS A 1155 6.87 17.76 18.39
N ALA A 1156 6.29 16.75 19.01
CA ALA A 1156 5.55 15.71 18.31
C ALA A 1156 4.46 16.34 17.41
N GLY A 1157 4.31 15.81 16.19
CA GLY A 1157 3.37 16.37 15.20
C GLY A 1157 3.73 17.74 14.62
N ALA A 1158 4.91 18.32 14.93
CA ALA A 1158 5.35 19.55 14.28
C ALA A 1158 5.55 19.33 12.77
N TRP A 1159 5.05 20.26 11.94
CA TRP A 1159 5.09 20.17 10.47
C TRP A 1159 6.51 20.08 9.87
N TYR A 1160 7.54 20.38 10.66
CA TYR A 1160 8.96 20.29 10.32
C TYR A 1160 9.68 19.09 10.96
N GLY A 1161 9.03 18.32 11.85
CA GLY A 1161 9.67 17.31 12.69
C GLY A 1161 10.46 16.27 11.89
N GLY A 1162 9.79 15.56 10.97
CA GLY A 1162 10.44 14.59 10.07
C GLY A 1162 11.52 15.21 9.18
N ALA A 1163 11.40 16.47 8.78
CA ALA A 1163 12.46 17.16 8.02
C ALA A 1163 13.70 17.48 8.89
N VAL A 1164 13.52 17.82 10.17
CA VAL A 1164 14.63 18.04 11.09
C VAL A 1164 15.32 16.71 11.45
N GLU A 1165 14.55 15.66 11.70
CA GLU A 1165 15.05 14.29 11.94
C GLU A 1165 15.93 13.82 10.78
N GLN A 1166 15.48 14.00 9.53
CA GLN A 1166 16.22 13.61 8.33
C GLN A 1166 17.44 14.51 8.07
N ALA A 1167 17.34 15.81 8.34
CA ALA A 1167 18.49 16.72 8.22
C ALA A 1167 19.60 16.39 9.22
N ALA A 1168 19.26 15.86 10.40
CA ALA A 1168 20.19 15.34 11.38
C ALA A 1168 20.74 13.95 10.99
N ALA A 1169 19.89 13.03 10.51
CA ALA A 1169 20.29 11.69 10.08
C ALA A 1169 21.35 11.71 8.95
N TYR A 1170 21.20 12.62 7.98
CA TYR A 1170 22.19 12.87 6.93
C TYR A 1170 23.31 13.85 7.35
N SER A 1171 23.36 14.28 8.61
CA SER A 1171 24.33 15.23 9.17
C SER A 1171 24.46 16.56 8.41
N LEU A 1172 23.37 17.00 7.77
CA LEU A 1172 23.31 18.24 7.00
C LEU A 1172 23.24 19.44 7.94
N LEU A 1173 22.26 19.43 8.85
CA LEU A 1173 21.98 20.47 9.83
C LEU A 1173 21.91 19.85 11.22
N LEU A 1174 22.55 20.49 12.21
CA LEU A 1174 22.75 19.95 13.55
C LEU A 1174 22.17 20.90 14.61
N GLY A 1175 21.84 20.35 15.78
CA GLY A 1175 21.47 21.12 16.96
C GLY A 1175 22.68 21.75 17.67
N GLY A 1176 22.42 22.58 18.67
CA GLY A 1176 23.44 23.11 19.57
C GLY A 1176 24.04 22.02 20.47
N SER A 1177 25.17 22.34 21.12
CA SER A 1177 25.86 21.46 22.09
C SER A 1177 25.06 21.16 23.36
N ASP A 1178 23.89 21.80 23.53
CA ASP A 1178 22.88 21.57 24.55
C ASP A 1178 21.75 20.62 24.12
N GLY A 1179 21.86 19.99 22.94
CA GLY A 1179 20.88 19.03 22.43
C GLY A 1179 19.59 19.66 21.87
N ARG A 1180 19.60 20.97 21.59
CA ARG A 1180 18.44 21.74 21.12
C ARG A 1180 18.63 22.24 19.68
N PHE A 1181 17.60 22.06 18.85
CA PHE A 1181 17.58 22.44 17.45
C PHE A 1181 17.25 23.90 17.21
N ARG A 1182 16.50 24.56 18.09
CA ARG A 1182 16.04 25.97 17.94
C ARG A 1182 15.22 26.20 16.65
N PRO A 1183 14.07 25.52 16.49
CA PRO A 1183 13.30 25.52 15.23
C PRO A 1183 12.84 26.91 14.76
N ASP A 1184 12.52 27.80 15.70
CA ASP A 1184 11.99 29.14 15.44
C ASP A 1184 13.08 30.23 15.30
N GLU A 1185 14.35 29.93 15.60
CA GLU A 1185 15.45 30.87 15.39
C GLU A 1185 15.78 31.01 13.88
N THR A 1186 16.16 32.21 13.45
CA THR A 1186 16.57 32.47 12.05
C THR A 1186 17.93 31.83 11.76
N ILE A 1187 18.03 31.03 10.69
CA ILE A 1187 19.31 30.40 10.31
C ILE A 1187 20.30 31.46 9.79
N THR A 1188 21.54 31.40 10.27
CA THR A 1188 22.60 32.36 9.87
C THR A 1188 23.15 32.04 8.49
N ARG A 1189 23.78 33.03 7.85
CA ARG A 1189 24.39 32.87 6.52
C ARG A 1189 25.55 31.88 6.55
N GLU A 1190 26.41 31.90 7.56
CA GLU A 1190 27.49 30.92 7.68
C GLU A 1190 26.97 29.49 7.84
N GLU A 1191 25.89 29.28 8.59
CA GLU A 1191 25.29 27.95 8.77
C GLU A 1191 24.56 27.48 7.52
N ALA A 1192 23.70 28.32 6.93
CA ALA A 1192 23.00 28.00 5.69
C ALA A 1192 23.99 27.64 4.56
N PHE A 1193 25.11 28.37 4.46
CA PHE A 1193 26.15 28.09 3.46
C PHE A 1193 26.88 26.76 3.75
N ALA A 1194 27.20 26.47 5.02
CA ALA A 1194 27.81 25.21 5.38
C ALA A 1194 26.89 23.99 5.14
N VAL A 1195 25.59 24.15 5.41
CA VAL A 1195 24.58 23.11 5.16
C VAL A 1195 24.40 22.86 3.65
N ILE A 1196 24.41 23.91 2.82
CA ILE A 1196 24.41 23.77 1.35
C ILE A 1196 25.66 23.04 0.86
N ALA A 1197 26.83 23.26 1.45
CA ALA A 1197 28.05 22.51 1.12
C ALA A 1197 27.92 21.01 1.44
N ARG A 1198 27.33 20.66 2.59
CA ARG A 1198 27.08 19.26 2.99
C ARG A 1198 26.06 18.58 2.09
N ALA A 1199 24.99 19.29 1.73
CA ALA A 1199 24.00 18.82 0.77
C ALA A 1199 24.61 18.61 -0.63
N ALA A 1200 25.54 19.50 -1.04
CA ALA A 1200 26.29 19.36 -2.28
C ALA A 1200 27.20 18.11 -2.28
N LYS A 1201 27.88 17.83 -1.16
CA LYS A 1201 28.65 16.58 -0.96
C LYS A 1201 27.78 15.33 -1.06
N LEU A 1202 26.61 15.33 -0.41
CA LEU A 1202 25.63 14.24 -0.50
C LEU A 1202 25.09 14.06 -1.93
N ALA A 1203 24.99 15.15 -2.69
CA ALA A 1203 24.63 15.15 -4.11
C ALA A 1203 25.82 14.87 -5.07
N GLY A 1204 27.02 14.57 -4.54
CA GLY A 1204 28.21 14.16 -5.31
C GLY A 1204 29.19 15.29 -5.68
N ILE A 1205 28.84 16.56 -5.45
CA ILE A 1205 29.71 17.71 -5.71
C ILE A 1205 30.83 17.77 -4.64
N GLN A 1206 32.07 18.00 -5.05
CA GLN A 1206 33.22 18.06 -4.13
C GLN A 1206 33.33 19.42 -3.41
N ALA A 1207 32.23 19.88 -2.79
CA ALA A 1207 32.11 21.18 -2.14
C ALA A 1207 32.82 21.25 -0.76
N THR A 1208 34.13 21.02 -0.73
CA THR A 1208 35.00 21.26 0.43
C THR A 1208 36.32 21.83 -0.04
N ALA A 1209 36.71 23.01 0.44
CA ALA A 1209 38.06 23.52 0.22
C ALA A 1209 39.02 22.83 1.19
N ALA A 1210 40.23 22.48 0.73
CA ALA A 1210 41.30 22.06 1.64
C ALA A 1210 41.67 23.22 2.56
N THR A 1211 42.10 22.95 3.81
CA THR A 1211 42.28 23.98 4.87
C THR A 1211 43.08 25.21 4.42
N GLY A 1212 44.19 25.01 3.69
CA GLY A 1212 45.04 26.10 3.18
C GLY A 1212 44.48 26.86 1.98
N ASP A 1213 43.50 26.30 1.27
CA ASP A 1213 42.74 26.98 0.22
C ASP A 1213 41.48 27.67 0.76
N ALA A 1214 40.88 27.16 1.83
CA ALA A 1214 39.70 27.75 2.46
C ALA A 1214 39.95 29.20 2.89
N ASP A 1215 41.05 29.47 3.60
CA ASP A 1215 41.44 30.84 3.97
C ASP A 1215 41.70 31.72 2.73
N ARG A 1216 42.35 31.17 1.69
CA ARG A 1216 42.64 31.89 0.44
C ARG A 1216 41.38 32.30 -0.32
N ILE A 1217 40.31 31.50 -0.24
CA ILE A 1217 39.00 31.76 -0.86
C ILE A 1217 38.22 32.78 -0.02
N LEU A 1218 38.20 32.63 1.31
CA LEU A 1218 37.46 33.52 2.21
C LEU A 1218 38.07 34.93 2.28
N LEU A 1219 39.40 35.07 2.15
CA LEU A 1219 40.09 36.37 2.06
C LEU A 1219 39.69 37.23 0.85
N ALA A 1220 38.91 36.71 -0.11
CA ALA A 1220 38.29 37.51 -1.16
C ALA A 1220 37.11 38.39 -0.67
N PHE A 1221 36.63 38.17 0.56
CA PHE A 1221 35.51 38.88 1.18
C PHE A 1221 35.98 39.66 2.42
N ALA A 1222 35.48 40.88 2.59
CA ALA A 1222 35.95 41.79 3.65
C ALA A 1222 35.62 41.34 5.09
N ASP A 1223 34.83 40.28 5.23
CA ASP A 1223 34.43 39.62 6.48
C ASP A 1223 34.63 38.09 6.45
N GLY A 1224 35.43 37.56 5.51
CA GLY A 1224 35.72 36.13 5.42
C GLY A 1224 36.39 35.54 6.67
N ASP A 1225 37.14 36.36 7.43
CA ASP A 1225 37.76 35.96 8.71
C ASP A 1225 36.76 35.86 9.87
N ALA A 1226 35.52 36.34 9.70
CA ALA A 1226 34.44 36.17 10.67
C ALA A 1226 33.64 34.87 10.48
N ILE A 1227 33.95 34.05 9.46
CA ILE A 1227 33.42 32.68 9.34
C ILE A 1227 34.08 31.79 10.39
N HIS A 1228 33.29 31.22 11.29
CA HIS A 1228 33.78 30.35 12.37
C HIS A 1228 34.52 29.12 11.84
N GLY A 1229 35.54 28.66 12.58
CA GLY A 1229 36.43 27.57 12.17
C GLY A 1229 35.73 26.25 11.79
N TRP A 1230 34.57 25.95 12.39
CA TRP A 1230 33.78 24.77 12.05
C TRP A 1230 33.10 24.83 10.66
N ALA A 1231 32.97 26.03 10.09
CA ALA A 1231 32.28 26.30 8.83
C ALA A 1231 33.24 26.65 7.67
N ARG A 1232 34.51 27.01 7.94
CA ARG A 1232 35.42 27.61 6.92
C ARG A 1232 35.57 26.74 5.66
N GLU A 1233 35.85 25.45 5.80
CA GLU A 1233 36.09 24.54 4.68
C GLU A 1233 34.81 24.24 3.87
N ASP A 1234 33.67 24.15 4.55
CA ASP A 1234 32.34 23.99 3.94
C ASP A 1234 31.95 25.25 3.15
N VAL A 1235 32.00 26.43 3.78
CA VAL A 1235 31.60 27.70 3.16
C VAL A 1235 32.54 28.08 2.01
N ALA A 1236 33.85 27.90 2.17
CA ALA A 1236 34.80 28.11 1.08
C ALA A 1236 34.55 27.16 -0.09
N GLY A 1237 34.21 25.89 0.18
CA GLY A 1237 33.79 24.94 -0.85
C GLY A 1237 32.53 25.37 -1.59
N ALA A 1238 31.49 25.81 -0.88
CA ALA A 1238 30.25 26.28 -1.48
C ALA A 1238 30.41 27.59 -2.28
N VAL A 1239 31.35 28.46 -1.89
CA VAL A 1239 31.72 29.67 -2.65
C VAL A 1239 32.55 29.31 -3.89
N GLN A 1240 33.51 28.39 -3.77
CA GLN A 1240 34.34 27.91 -4.88
C GLN A 1240 33.50 27.24 -5.98
N GLU A 1241 32.54 26.42 -5.59
CA GLU A 1241 31.57 25.80 -6.49
C GLU A 1241 30.50 26.80 -7.00
N GLY A 1242 30.42 28.02 -6.46
CA GLY A 1242 29.48 29.06 -6.89
C GLY A 1242 28.03 28.88 -6.41
N LEU A 1243 27.77 27.85 -5.59
CA LEU A 1243 26.48 27.54 -4.97
C LEU A 1243 25.97 28.74 -4.15
N VAL A 1244 26.85 29.31 -3.32
CA VAL A 1244 26.56 30.45 -2.45
C VAL A 1244 27.43 31.65 -2.81
N GLN A 1245 26.93 32.87 -2.60
CA GLN A 1245 27.59 34.10 -3.03
C GLN A 1245 27.40 35.22 -2.00
N GLY A 1246 28.43 36.05 -1.83
CA GLY A 1246 28.39 37.25 -1.01
C GLY A 1246 27.80 38.46 -1.75
N ALA A 1247 27.28 39.43 -1.00
CA ALA A 1247 26.77 40.70 -1.52
C ALA A 1247 27.77 41.82 -1.27
N GLY A 1248 28.07 42.65 -2.29
CA GLY A 1248 28.94 43.82 -2.14
C GLY A 1248 30.37 43.53 -1.68
N GLY A 1249 30.88 42.31 -1.88
CA GLY A 1249 32.19 41.88 -1.38
C GLY A 1249 32.21 41.39 0.07
N ARG A 1250 31.03 41.06 0.63
CA ARG A 1250 30.86 40.52 1.99
C ARG A 1250 30.00 39.25 2.01
N LEU A 1251 30.30 38.31 2.91
CA LEU A 1251 29.49 37.12 3.17
C LEU A 1251 28.40 37.38 4.23
N ASP A 1252 28.67 38.31 5.17
CA ASP A 1252 27.82 38.68 6.30
C ASP A 1252 27.45 37.48 7.21
N PRO A 1253 28.44 36.76 7.78
CA PRO A 1253 28.25 35.42 8.37
C PRO A 1253 27.13 35.30 9.40
N THR A 1254 26.97 36.30 10.27
CA THR A 1254 25.98 36.34 11.35
C THR A 1254 24.63 36.93 10.94
N GLY A 1255 24.48 37.41 9.70
CA GLY A 1255 23.18 37.82 9.14
C GLY A 1255 22.29 36.61 8.89
N SER A 1256 20.98 36.84 8.69
CA SER A 1256 20.01 35.81 8.29
C SER A 1256 19.94 35.65 6.77
N VAL A 1257 19.69 34.44 6.26
CA VAL A 1257 19.28 34.24 4.85
C VAL A 1257 17.80 34.55 4.64
N THR A 1258 17.47 35.04 3.45
CA THR A 1258 16.07 35.28 3.03
C THR A 1258 15.46 34.10 2.26
N ARG A 1259 14.13 33.98 2.23
CA ARG A 1259 13.40 32.93 1.47
C ARG A 1259 13.81 32.88 -0.01
N ALA A 1260 14.07 34.05 -0.63
CA ALA A 1260 14.57 34.16 -2.00
C ALA A 1260 15.99 33.62 -2.20
N GLU A 1261 16.90 33.90 -1.26
CA GLU A 1261 18.27 33.37 -1.31
C GLU A 1261 18.27 31.85 -1.11
N THR A 1262 17.48 31.33 -0.16
CA THR A 1262 17.36 29.88 0.05
C THR A 1262 16.82 29.17 -1.20
N ALA A 1263 15.75 29.68 -1.83
CA ALA A 1263 15.27 29.13 -3.09
C ALA A 1263 16.33 29.18 -4.21
N THR A 1264 17.13 30.24 -4.28
CA THR A 1264 18.21 30.39 -5.27
C THR A 1264 19.36 29.42 -5.02
N MET A 1265 19.80 29.24 -3.77
CA MET A 1265 20.86 28.30 -3.39
C MET A 1265 20.44 26.86 -3.64
N LEU A 1266 19.20 26.49 -3.29
CA LEU A 1266 18.65 25.16 -3.56
C LEU A 1266 18.55 24.89 -5.07
N ARG A 1267 18.10 25.85 -5.88
CA ARG A 1267 18.10 25.68 -7.35
C ARG A 1267 19.51 25.43 -7.89
N ARG A 1268 20.50 26.25 -7.49
CA ARG A 1268 21.91 26.08 -7.90
C ARG A 1268 22.46 24.70 -7.55
N LEU A 1269 22.24 24.25 -6.31
CA LEU A 1269 22.59 22.92 -5.82
C LEU A 1269 22.03 21.81 -6.71
N LEU A 1270 20.72 21.86 -7.01
CA LEU A 1270 20.07 20.81 -7.80
C LEU A 1270 20.49 20.82 -9.28
N VAL A 1271 20.71 22.00 -9.88
CA VAL A 1271 21.22 22.13 -11.26
C VAL A 1271 22.65 21.61 -11.35
N GLN A 1272 23.54 22.04 -10.45
CA GLN A 1272 24.97 21.70 -10.47
C GLN A 1272 25.24 20.23 -10.12
N ALA A 1273 24.38 19.61 -9.32
CA ALA A 1273 24.41 18.16 -9.08
C ALA A 1273 23.76 17.34 -10.23
N GLY A 1274 23.20 17.99 -11.25
CA GLY A 1274 22.45 17.32 -12.32
C GLY A 1274 21.20 16.59 -11.82
N LEU A 1275 20.62 17.03 -10.70
CA LEU A 1275 19.37 16.51 -10.14
C LEU A 1275 18.14 17.14 -10.82
N ILE A 1276 18.28 18.36 -11.34
CA ILE A 1276 17.34 19.03 -12.25
C ILE A 1276 18.11 19.69 -13.40
N GLN A 1277 17.38 20.15 -14.42
CA GLN A 1277 17.90 21.02 -15.48
C GLN A 1277 17.87 22.50 -15.07
N ASP A 1278 18.71 23.32 -15.71
CA ASP A 1278 18.61 24.79 -15.73
C ASP A 1278 17.46 25.24 -16.64
#